data_AF-A0A4R6H4N5-F1
#
_entry.id   AF-A0A4R6H4N5-F1
#
_cell.length_a   1.000
_cell.length_b   1.000
_cell.length_c   1.000
_cell.angle_alpha   90.00
_cell.angle_beta   90.00
_cell.angle_gamma   90.00
#
_symmetry.space_group_name_H-M   'P 1'
#
loop_
_entity.id
_entity.type
_entity.pdbx_description
1 polymer ?
#
loop_
_entity_poly.entity_id
_entity_poly.type
_entity_poly.pdbx_seq_one_letter_code
_entity_poly.pdbx_strand_id
1 'polypeptide(L)'
;MSLNTENQRISFSSTKTKFDYPDFLEVQVKSFIDFFQMATMPENRKSEGLYKVFEENFPITDTRNNFVLEFLDYQVDPPRYSIEECIERGLTFSVPLKAKLKLYCTDPEHEDFDTVIQDVYLGTVPYMTERGTFVINGAERVVVSQLHRSPGVFFGQSLHANGTKLYSARIIPFKGSWIEFATDINSVMFAYIDRKKKLPVTTLLRAIGYESDKDILEIFGLADEIKVSKSGLKKVVGRRLAARVLKTWVEDFVDEDTGEVVSIERNEVIIDRETVIENDHIEEILDSGAKTILLHKEDQNLQDFAIIYNTLQKDPCNSEKEAVLHIYRQLRNAEPPDEATARDVIDKLFFSEKRYDLGEVGRYRINKKLGLNIDMDTQVLTKEDIIEIIKYLIQLVNAKTDVDDIDHLSNRRVRTVGEQMFNQFGVGLARMARTIRERMNVRDNEVFTPIDLINSKTLSSVINSFFGTNALSQFMDQTNPLAEMTHKRRMSALGPGGLSRERAGFEVRDVHFTHYGRLCPIETPEGPNIGLISSLCVFAKVTDLGFIATPYRKVANGQVDLSEEGVVYLTAEEEEGKIIAQANAPIDDEGYFVNQKVKARLEGDYPVVEREEVELMDVGPNQIASVAASLITFLEHDDANRALMGSNMMRQAVPLLRPEAPIVGTGLEGSAARDSRVLFSATGDGVIEYVDAKEVIVRYDMTDDEKFVNFNPEVVSYRLPKYQKTNQGTVLDLKPIVVKGQRVVKGQVLTEGYATEGGELALGRNLKVAFMPWQGYNYEDAIVISERVVREDIFTSIHVDEYSLEVRDTKRGVEEFTSDIPNVSEEATRNLDEAGLIRVGANVKPGDIMIGKITPKGESDPSPEEKLLRAIFGDKAGDVKDASLKASPSLKGVVIDKKLFSRVVKDKKGKLATKPLLDQIDEELDRAVTGLRAKLEDKLFSLVNGKTSQGVKDYYGGDIIPKGVKFTLKQLQEIDYLTVNPSKWTTDQAKNELIFKLVVNYIQKYKEHEAVARRKRYNVTIGDELPAGIIQLAKVYVAKKRKLQIGDKMAGRHGNKGIVSRIVRDEDMPFLPDGTPVDIVLNPLGVPSRMNLGQIYETVLGWAGKELGLKFATPIFDGATLEEVTEYTEKAGVPAYGKATLHDGETGEPFDQPATVGIIYMLKLGHMVEDKMHARSIGPYSLITQQPLGGKAQFGGQRFGEMEVWALEAFGASHILQEILTVKSDDVLGRAKAYESIVKGEPMPQAGIPESLNVLLHELRGLGLSVTLD
;
A
#
# COMPACT_ATOMS: atom_id res chain seq x y z
N MET A 1 15.31 -45.51 -8.32
CA MET A 1 13.99 -45.07 -7.85
C MET A 1 13.87 -43.60 -8.19
N SER A 2 13.02 -43.30 -9.17
CA SER A 2 12.79 -41.95 -9.70
C SER A 2 12.07 -41.09 -8.68
N LEU A 3 12.63 -39.91 -8.36
CA LEU A 3 12.02 -38.83 -7.57
C LEU A 3 10.87 -38.14 -8.34
N ASN A 4 9.93 -38.94 -8.86
CA ASN A 4 8.67 -38.51 -9.46
C ASN A 4 7.48 -38.85 -8.56
N THR A 5 7.71 -38.89 -7.25
CA THR A 5 6.65 -38.77 -6.24
C THR A 5 6.65 -37.33 -5.79
N GLU A 6 5.89 -36.50 -6.50
CA GLU A 6 5.49 -35.19 -6.02
C GLU A 6 5.01 -35.30 -4.56
N ASN A 7 5.27 -34.27 -3.79
CA ASN A 7 4.86 -34.03 -2.41
C ASN A 7 3.31 -33.92 -2.32
N GLN A 8 2.57 -34.89 -2.86
CA GLN A 8 1.12 -34.84 -3.03
C GLN A 8 0.44 -35.08 -1.70
N ARG A 9 -0.15 -34.02 -1.16
CA ARG A 9 -1.07 -34.09 -0.03
C ARG A 9 -2.33 -34.84 -0.46
N ILE A 10 -2.79 -35.76 0.37
CA ILE A 10 -4.11 -36.39 0.17
C ILE A 10 -5.17 -35.34 0.48
N SER A 11 -5.96 -34.97 -0.53
CA SER A 11 -7.02 -33.96 -0.39
C SER A 11 -8.34 -34.59 0.01
N PHE A 12 -9.03 -33.95 0.95
CA PHE A 12 -10.38 -34.30 1.40
C PHE A 12 -11.49 -33.46 0.74
N SER A 13 -11.15 -32.67 -0.29
CA SER A 13 -12.15 -31.82 -0.97
C SER A 13 -13.20 -32.68 -1.66
N SER A 14 -14.48 -32.43 -1.35
CA SER A 14 -15.61 -33.05 -2.06
C SER A 14 -15.82 -32.46 -3.45
N THR A 15 -15.34 -31.23 -3.67
CA THR A 15 -15.49 -30.49 -4.92
C THR A 15 -14.53 -31.01 -6.00
N LYS A 16 -15.07 -31.63 -7.07
CA LYS A 16 -14.25 -32.27 -8.13
C LYS A 16 -13.51 -31.29 -9.05
N THR A 17 -14.02 -30.08 -9.22
CA THR A 17 -13.49 -29.09 -10.18
C THR A 17 -12.78 -27.95 -9.47
N LYS A 18 -11.44 -27.94 -9.51
CA LYS A 18 -10.60 -26.91 -8.92
C LYS A 18 -10.35 -25.78 -9.91
N PHE A 19 -10.65 -24.54 -9.53
CA PHE A 19 -10.27 -23.35 -10.28
C PHE A 19 -8.91 -22.84 -9.78
N ASP A 20 -7.99 -22.52 -10.69
CA ASP A 20 -6.65 -22.09 -10.32
C ASP A 20 -6.64 -20.70 -9.68
N TYR A 21 -5.78 -20.52 -8.67
CA TYR A 21 -5.62 -19.23 -8.01
C TYR A 21 -4.94 -18.22 -8.96
N PRO A 22 -5.38 -16.95 -8.98
CA PRO A 22 -4.61 -15.90 -9.64
C PRO A 22 -3.30 -15.64 -8.90
N ASP A 23 -2.30 -15.06 -9.58
CA ASP A 23 -1.06 -14.62 -8.93
C ASP A 23 -1.40 -13.65 -7.80
N PHE A 24 -1.03 -14.03 -6.57
CA PHE A 24 -1.37 -13.24 -5.38
C PHE A 24 -0.75 -11.83 -5.37
N LEU A 25 0.26 -11.54 -6.18
CA LEU A 25 0.89 -10.22 -6.27
C LEU A 25 0.49 -9.44 -7.54
N GLU A 26 -0.41 -9.99 -8.37
CA GLU A 26 -0.82 -9.40 -9.65
C GLU A 26 -1.24 -7.93 -9.49
N VAL A 27 -2.09 -7.60 -8.50
CA VAL A 27 -2.62 -6.24 -8.30
C VAL A 27 -1.53 -5.18 -8.14
N GLN A 28 -0.45 -5.50 -7.42
CA GLN A 28 0.66 -4.56 -7.18
C GLN A 28 1.58 -4.48 -8.40
N VAL A 29 2.01 -5.64 -8.90
CA VAL A 29 3.02 -5.74 -9.95
C VAL A 29 2.47 -5.27 -11.29
N LYS A 30 1.28 -5.75 -11.67
CA LYS A 30 0.60 -5.36 -12.91
C LYS A 30 0.35 -3.85 -12.94
N SER A 31 -0.22 -3.30 -11.87
CA SER A 31 -0.50 -1.85 -11.78
C SER A 31 0.74 -0.97 -11.94
N PHE A 32 1.90 -1.40 -11.44
CA PHE A 32 3.15 -0.65 -11.57
C PHE A 32 3.75 -0.79 -12.97
N ILE A 33 3.68 -1.98 -13.58
CA ILE A 33 4.13 -2.22 -14.95
C ILE A 33 3.29 -1.40 -15.94
N ASP A 34 1.96 -1.44 -15.80
CA ASP A 34 1.02 -0.70 -16.65
C ASP A 34 1.24 0.82 -16.52
N PHE A 35 1.66 1.30 -15.34
CA PHE A 35 2.01 2.73 -15.16
C PHE A 35 3.26 3.15 -15.97
N PHE A 36 4.31 2.32 -16.00
CA PHE A 36 5.60 2.64 -16.63
C PHE A 36 5.76 2.17 -18.08
N GLN A 37 4.93 1.25 -18.58
CA GLN A 37 4.92 0.75 -19.96
C GLN A 37 6.30 0.47 -20.60
N MET A 38 7.28 -0.01 -19.82
CA MET A 38 8.71 -0.07 -20.20
C MET A 38 9.00 -0.97 -21.41
N ALA A 39 8.27 -2.07 -21.55
CA ALA A 39 8.44 -3.04 -22.64
C ALA A 39 7.67 -2.67 -23.92
N THR A 40 7.03 -1.49 -23.94
CA THR A 40 6.17 -1.03 -25.03
C THR A 40 6.90 0.04 -25.83
N MET A 41 6.93 -0.15 -27.14
CA MET A 41 7.54 0.81 -28.06
C MET A 41 6.80 2.15 -28.05
N PRO A 42 7.47 3.27 -28.36
CA PRO A 42 6.82 4.58 -28.42
C PRO A 42 5.57 4.60 -29.30
N GLU A 43 5.57 3.89 -30.44
CA GLU A 43 4.41 3.79 -31.36
C GLU A 43 3.25 2.93 -30.82
N ASN A 44 3.53 1.98 -29.92
CA ASN A 44 2.54 1.04 -29.36
C ASN A 44 2.17 1.35 -27.91
N ARG A 45 2.70 2.44 -27.33
CA ARG A 45 2.34 2.88 -25.98
C ARG A 45 0.89 3.34 -25.97
N LYS A 46 0.12 2.82 -25.03
CA LYS A 46 -1.24 3.30 -24.79
C LYS A 46 -1.17 4.65 -24.08
N SER A 47 -2.16 5.52 -24.30
CA SER A 47 -2.31 6.76 -23.52
C SER A 47 -2.82 6.43 -22.10
N GLU A 48 -1.95 5.82 -21.30
CA GLU A 48 -2.22 5.41 -19.93
C GLU A 48 -0.97 5.61 -19.06
N GLY A 49 -1.17 5.59 -17.73
CA GLY A 49 -0.07 5.67 -16.78
C GLY A 49 0.76 6.95 -16.90
N LEU A 50 2.08 6.82 -16.88
CA LEU A 50 3.01 7.95 -16.93
C LEU A 50 2.89 8.77 -18.22
N TYR A 51 2.59 8.13 -19.36
CA TYR A 51 2.44 8.83 -20.64
C TYR A 51 1.26 9.81 -20.60
N LYS A 52 0.09 9.35 -20.12
CA LYS A 52 -1.11 10.19 -19.93
C LYS A 52 -0.83 11.38 -19.00
N VAL A 53 -0.03 11.21 -17.94
CA VAL A 53 0.34 12.35 -17.07
C VAL A 53 1.14 13.42 -17.83
N PHE A 54 2.06 13.02 -18.71
CA PHE A 54 2.79 13.97 -19.55
C PHE A 54 1.84 14.64 -20.54
N GLU A 55 0.97 13.87 -21.20
CA GLU A 55 -0.02 14.39 -22.15
C GLU A 55 -1.00 15.37 -21.51
N GLU A 56 -1.40 15.19 -20.24
CA GLU A 56 -2.27 16.13 -19.53
C GLU A 56 -1.59 17.47 -19.17
N ASN A 57 -0.27 17.49 -19.05
CA ASN A 57 0.49 18.68 -18.62
C ASN A 57 1.20 19.40 -19.77
N PHE A 58 1.38 18.75 -20.92
CA PHE A 58 2.00 19.29 -22.12
C PHE A 58 0.97 19.34 -23.27
N PRO A 59 1.08 20.28 -24.23
CA PRO A 59 2.16 21.25 -24.41
C PRO A 59 2.10 22.40 -23.41
N ILE A 60 3.27 22.91 -23.03
CA ILE A 60 3.40 24.10 -22.19
C ILE A 60 3.70 25.28 -23.11
N THR A 61 2.78 26.24 -23.14
CA THR A 61 2.97 27.50 -23.86
C THR A 61 3.30 28.64 -22.91
N ASP A 62 4.02 29.62 -23.46
CA ASP A 62 4.22 30.91 -22.84
C ASP A 62 2.92 31.74 -22.76
N THR A 63 2.87 32.81 -21.94
CA THR A 63 1.70 33.69 -21.83
C THR A 63 1.30 34.33 -23.16
N ARG A 64 2.27 34.58 -24.04
CA ARG A 64 2.04 35.12 -25.39
C ARG A 64 1.84 34.04 -26.46
N ASN A 65 1.96 32.76 -26.09
CA ASN A 65 1.97 31.62 -27.01
C ASN A 65 3.07 31.66 -28.09
N ASN A 66 4.18 32.36 -27.85
CA ASN A 66 5.31 32.42 -28.79
C ASN A 66 6.18 31.17 -28.75
N PHE A 67 6.49 30.68 -27.55
CA PHE A 67 7.28 29.47 -27.34
C PHE A 67 6.39 28.32 -26.90
N VAL A 68 6.55 27.17 -27.55
CA VAL A 68 5.81 25.95 -27.24
C VAL A 68 6.79 24.82 -26.94
N LEU A 69 6.66 24.24 -25.74
CA LEU A 69 7.38 23.04 -25.34
C LEU A 69 6.44 21.84 -25.42
N GLU A 70 6.72 20.96 -26.37
CA GLU A 70 6.00 19.70 -26.60
C GLU A 70 6.73 18.53 -25.97
N PHE A 71 5.94 17.59 -25.44
CA PHE A 71 6.40 16.29 -25.01
C PHE A 71 6.26 15.29 -26.17
N LEU A 72 7.34 14.56 -26.48
CA LEU A 72 7.33 13.51 -27.51
C LEU A 72 7.30 12.12 -26.90
N ASP A 73 8.23 11.83 -25.98
CA ASP A 73 8.35 10.51 -25.39
C ASP A 73 9.16 10.54 -24.08
N TYR A 74 9.15 9.45 -23.31
CA TYR A 74 10.03 9.28 -22.16
C TYR A 74 10.86 7.99 -22.22
N GLN A 75 12.03 8.04 -21.61
CA GLN A 75 12.94 6.92 -21.43
C GLN A 75 13.33 6.78 -19.97
N VAL A 76 13.43 5.54 -19.53
CA VAL A 76 13.88 5.20 -18.18
C VAL A 76 15.20 4.44 -18.33
N ASP A 77 16.25 4.99 -17.75
CA ASP A 77 17.55 4.32 -17.71
C ASP A 77 17.54 3.22 -16.64
N PRO A 78 18.37 2.16 -16.78
CA PRO A 78 18.52 1.15 -15.73
C PRO A 78 19.02 1.77 -14.40
N PRO A 79 18.71 1.13 -13.27
CA PRO A 79 19.05 1.63 -11.95
C PRO A 79 20.57 1.67 -11.75
N ARG A 80 21.04 2.67 -11.00
CA ARG A 80 22.47 2.88 -10.74
C ARG A 80 23.07 1.82 -9.84
N TYR A 81 22.33 1.38 -8.82
CA TYR A 81 22.78 0.40 -7.84
C TYR A 81 21.84 -0.80 -7.85
N SER A 82 22.34 -1.97 -7.47
CA SER A 82 21.49 -3.14 -7.24
C SER A 82 20.69 -2.97 -5.96
N ILE A 83 19.63 -3.76 -5.82
CA ILE A 83 18.77 -3.79 -4.62
C ILE A 83 19.62 -4.04 -3.36
N GLU A 84 20.53 -5.01 -3.40
CA GLU A 84 21.44 -5.35 -2.30
C GLU A 84 22.33 -4.16 -1.90
N GLU A 85 22.94 -3.49 -2.86
CA GLU A 85 23.78 -2.31 -2.58
C GLU A 85 22.97 -1.15 -2.00
N CYS A 86 21.74 -0.95 -2.47
CA CYS A 86 20.85 0.06 -1.91
C CYS A 86 20.53 -0.21 -0.44
N ILE A 87 20.19 -1.45 -0.08
CA ILE A 87 19.91 -1.86 1.30
C ILE A 87 21.15 -1.65 2.18
N GLU A 88 22.31 -2.11 1.72
CA GLU A 88 23.55 -2.03 2.49
C GLU A 88 24.01 -0.60 2.73
N ARG A 89 23.91 0.27 1.71
CA ARG A 89 24.39 1.66 1.76
C ARG A 89 23.37 2.63 2.36
N GLY A 90 22.12 2.21 2.56
CA GLY A 90 21.06 3.13 3.01
C GLY A 90 20.51 4.02 1.89
N LEU A 91 20.58 3.56 0.63
CA LEU A 91 20.16 4.32 -0.56
C LEU A 91 18.78 3.88 -1.05
N THR A 92 18.17 4.71 -1.90
CA THR A 92 16.89 4.41 -2.55
C THR A 92 17.13 3.74 -3.90
N PHE A 93 16.51 2.58 -4.12
CA PHE A 93 16.53 1.90 -5.41
C PHE A 93 15.65 2.66 -6.39
N SER A 94 16.30 3.35 -7.32
CA SER A 94 15.64 4.29 -8.21
C SER A 94 16.22 4.24 -9.62
N VAL A 95 15.36 4.56 -10.57
CA VAL A 95 15.67 4.64 -12.00
C VAL A 95 15.71 6.10 -12.45
N PRO A 96 16.69 6.51 -13.26
CA PRO A 96 16.71 7.84 -13.87
C PRO A 96 15.61 7.99 -14.94
N LEU A 97 14.76 9.01 -14.81
CA LEU A 97 13.72 9.34 -15.80
C LEU A 97 14.20 10.48 -16.71
N LYS A 98 14.09 10.28 -18.03
CA LYS A 98 14.34 11.29 -19.05
C LYS A 98 13.10 11.47 -19.92
N ALA A 99 12.81 12.70 -20.32
CA ALA A 99 11.78 13.01 -21.30
C ALA A 99 12.40 13.66 -22.53
N LYS A 100 11.99 13.22 -23.71
CA LYS A 100 12.33 13.80 -24.99
C LYS A 100 11.37 14.94 -25.26
N LEU A 101 11.90 16.15 -25.25
CA LEU A 101 11.12 17.38 -25.38
C LEU A 101 11.52 18.13 -26.65
N LYS A 102 10.53 18.75 -27.28
CA LYS A 102 10.70 19.58 -28.47
C LYS A 102 10.29 21.01 -28.14
N LEU A 103 11.22 21.95 -28.32
CA LEU A 103 10.98 23.37 -28.17
C LEU A 103 11.03 24.04 -29.53
N TYR A 104 9.98 24.78 -29.88
CA TYR A 104 9.93 25.58 -31.10
C TYR A 104 9.22 26.91 -30.85
N CYS A 105 9.53 27.89 -31.70
CA CYS A 105 8.90 29.21 -31.70
C CYS A 105 7.86 29.27 -32.83
N THR A 106 6.70 29.86 -32.55
CA THR A 106 5.63 30.09 -33.54
C THR A 106 5.57 31.54 -34.03
N ASP A 107 6.39 32.43 -33.49
CA ASP A 107 6.42 33.84 -33.85
C ASP A 107 7.23 34.08 -35.14
N PRO A 108 6.63 34.66 -36.20
CA PRO A 108 7.32 35.00 -37.44
C PRO A 108 8.47 36.01 -37.28
N GLU A 109 8.50 36.80 -36.20
CA GLU A 109 9.59 37.76 -35.94
C GLU A 109 10.87 37.11 -35.40
N HIS A 110 10.79 35.84 -34.97
CA HIS A 110 11.89 35.05 -34.42
C HIS A 110 12.32 33.91 -35.37
N GLU A 111 12.56 34.21 -36.65
CA GLU A 111 12.99 33.22 -37.67
C GLU A 111 14.32 32.52 -37.33
N ASP A 112 15.17 33.10 -36.48
CA ASP A 112 16.47 32.54 -36.09
C ASP A 112 16.40 31.44 -34.99
N PHE A 113 15.20 31.11 -34.47
CA PHE A 113 15.06 30.10 -33.42
C PHE A 113 14.88 28.69 -33.99
N ASP A 114 15.99 27.93 -34.06
CA ASP A 114 15.97 26.53 -34.48
C ASP A 114 15.11 25.65 -33.55
N THR A 115 14.36 24.72 -34.14
CA THR A 115 13.63 23.71 -33.36
C THR A 115 14.61 22.77 -32.67
N VAL A 116 14.63 22.79 -31.33
CA VAL A 116 15.53 21.96 -30.52
C VAL A 116 14.77 20.75 -29.98
N ILE A 117 15.26 19.54 -30.30
CA ILE A 117 14.78 18.28 -29.73
C ILE A 117 15.88 17.71 -28.84
N GLN A 118 15.58 17.47 -27.56
CA GLN A 118 16.58 17.01 -26.61
C GLN A 118 15.99 16.09 -25.53
N ASP A 119 16.78 15.10 -25.10
CA ASP A 119 16.46 14.27 -23.94
C ASP A 119 16.85 15.01 -22.65
N VAL A 120 15.85 15.38 -21.85
CA VAL A 120 16.02 16.11 -20.59
C VAL A 120 15.84 15.18 -19.40
N TYR A 121 16.80 15.21 -18.47
CA TYR A 121 16.73 14.46 -17.23
C TYR A 121 15.76 15.11 -16.22
N LEU A 122 14.70 14.38 -15.84
CA LEU A 122 13.65 14.89 -14.94
C LEU A 122 13.84 14.50 -13.47
N GLY A 123 14.79 13.62 -13.17
CA GLY A 123 15.07 13.15 -11.81
C GLY A 123 15.14 11.63 -11.70
N THR A 124 15.33 11.14 -10.48
CA THR A 124 15.27 9.72 -10.16
C THR A 124 13.92 9.37 -9.57
N VAL A 125 13.35 8.23 -9.98
CA VAL A 125 12.08 7.73 -9.47
C VAL A 125 12.32 6.40 -8.77
N PRO A 126 11.83 6.18 -7.55
CA PRO A 126 11.88 4.88 -6.90
C PRO A 126 11.22 3.80 -7.78
N TYR A 127 11.90 2.67 -7.95
CA TYR A 127 11.43 1.58 -8.81
C TYR A 127 11.03 0.36 -7.99
N MET A 128 10.01 -0.37 -8.47
CA MET A 128 9.52 -1.57 -7.80
C MET A 128 10.43 -2.77 -8.09
N THR A 129 10.70 -3.58 -7.07
CA THR A 129 11.40 -4.86 -7.21
C THR A 129 10.47 -5.93 -7.81
N GLU A 130 11.03 -7.03 -8.30
CA GLU A 130 10.24 -8.17 -8.80
C GLU A 130 9.32 -8.80 -7.74
N ARG A 131 9.61 -8.55 -6.45
CA ARG A 131 8.81 -9.00 -5.31
C ARG A 131 7.62 -8.08 -5.02
N GLY A 132 7.45 -6.97 -5.74
CA GLY A 132 6.38 -6.00 -5.46
C GLY A 132 6.69 -5.04 -4.31
N THR A 133 7.96 -4.70 -4.09
CA THR A 133 8.44 -3.87 -2.97
C THR A 133 9.26 -2.68 -3.47
N PHE A 134 9.48 -1.67 -2.63
CA PHE A 134 10.34 -0.52 -2.94
C PHE A 134 11.46 -0.41 -1.91
N VAL A 135 12.71 -0.19 -2.33
CA VAL A 135 13.80 0.11 -1.40
C VAL A 135 13.94 1.62 -1.24
N ILE A 136 13.59 2.15 -0.08
CA ILE A 136 13.65 3.59 0.24
C ILE A 136 14.61 3.77 1.42
N ASN A 137 15.69 4.53 1.21
CA ASN A 137 16.74 4.78 2.21
C ASN A 137 17.27 3.48 2.86
N GLY A 138 17.48 2.45 2.03
CA GLY A 138 17.97 1.13 2.42
C GLY A 138 16.98 0.22 3.15
N ALA A 139 15.72 0.63 3.32
CA ALA A 139 14.67 -0.20 3.90
C ALA A 139 13.64 -0.60 2.84
N GLU A 140 13.20 -1.86 2.87
CA GLU A 140 12.10 -2.30 2.01
C GLU A 140 10.75 -1.77 2.53
N ARG A 141 9.98 -1.21 1.61
CA ARG A 141 8.66 -0.62 1.83
C ARG A 141 7.64 -1.19 0.85
N VAL A 142 6.38 -1.13 1.25
CA VAL A 142 5.22 -1.49 0.43
C VAL A 142 4.27 -0.30 0.39
N VAL A 143 3.71 -0.02 -0.80
CA VAL A 143 2.65 0.96 -0.97
C VAL A 143 1.32 0.24 -0.86
N VAL A 144 0.59 0.47 0.23
CA VAL A 144 -0.70 -0.18 0.49
C VAL A 144 -1.77 0.40 -0.43
N SER A 145 -2.58 -0.47 -1.02
CA SER A 145 -3.73 -0.07 -1.84
C SER A 145 -4.78 0.62 -0.99
N GLN A 146 -5.33 1.72 -1.48
CA GLN A 146 -6.28 2.53 -0.72
C GLN A 146 -7.71 2.26 -1.18
N LEU A 147 -8.62 1.99 -0.24
CA LEU A 147 -10.06 1.93 -0.50
C LEU A 147 -10.67 3.30 -0.20
N HIS A 148 -11.22 3.96 -1.22
CA HIS A 148 -11.84 5.28 -1.06
C HIS A 148 -13.21 5.32 -1.75
N ARG A 149 -14.01 6.35 -1.50
CA ARG A 149 -15.31 6.52 -2.18
C ARG A 149 -15.09 6.81 -3.65
N SER A 150 -15.75 6.06 -4.53
CA SER A 150 -15.66 6.29 -5.97
C SER A 150 -16.20 7.68 -6.35
N PRO A 151 -15.63 8.36 -7.35
CA PRO A 151 -16.27 9.56 -7.92
C PRO A 151 -17.65 9.21 -8.48
N GLY A 152 -18.59 10.14 -8.42
CA GLY A 152 -19.97 9.94 -8.87
C GLY A 152 -20.99 10.65 -7.97
N VAL A 153 -22.26 10.29 -8.13
CA VAL A 153 -23.38 10.80 -7.33
C VAL A 153 -23.79 9.79 -6.26
N PHE A 154 -24.11 10.29 -5.07
CA PHE A 154 -24.55 9.50 -3.92
C PHE A 154 -25.82 10.08 -3.32
N PHE A 155 -26.85 9.26 -3.19
CA PHE A 155 -28.11 9.63 -2.59
C PHE A 155 -28.17 9.16 -1.13
N GLY A 156 -28.31 10.10 -0.20
CA GLY A 156 -28.28 9.84 1.23
C GLY A 156 -29.54 10.33 1.94
N GLN A 157 -29.74 9.80 3.15
CA GLN A 157 -30.76 10.26 4.08
C GLN A 157 -30.11 10.56 5.43
N SER A 158 -30.51 11.64 6.07
CA SER A 158 -30.13 11.99 7.45
C SER A 158 -31.38 12.33 8.26
N LEU A 159 -31.31 12.10 9.58
CA LEU A 159 -32.39 12.47 10.50
C LEU A 159 -32.00 13.77 11.20
N HIS A 160 -32.84 14.80 11.07
CA HIS A 160 -32.70 16.01 11.85
C HIS A 160 -33.13 15.74 13.30
N ALA A 161 -32.64 16.55 14.26
CA ALA A 161 -32.92 16.38 15.69
C ALA A 161 -34.43 16.41 16.06
N ASN A 162 -35.27 16.94 15.17
CA ASN A 162 -36.73 16.97 15.31
C ASN A 162 -37.42 15.71 14.73
N GLY A 163 -36.66 14.72 14.24
CA GLY A 163 -37.17 13.49 13.63
C GLY A 163 -37.53 13.59 12.14
N THR A 164 -37.38 14.76 11.50
CA THR A 164 -37.64 14.91 10.07
C THR A 164 -36.52 14.26 9.26
N LYS A 165 -36.88 13.44 8.27
CA LYS A 165 -35.93 12.86 7.31
C LYS A 165 -35.52 13.92 6.30
N LEU A 166 -34.22 14.15 6.16
CA LEU A 166 -33.63 15.02 5.16
C LEU A 166 -32.91 14.17 4.14
N TYR A 167 -33.17 14.41 2.86
CA TYR A 167 -32.56 13.69 1.75
C TYR A 167 -31.49 14.57 1.11
N SER A 168 -30.41 13.95 0.62
CA SER A 168 -29.37 14.65 -0.12
C SER A 168 -28.83 13.85 -1.29
N ALA A 169 -28.36 14.55 -2.32
CA ALA A 169 -27.61 14.02 -3.43
C ALA A 169 -26.25 14.71 -3.44
N ARG A 170 -25.18 13.95 -3.18
CA ARG A 170 -23.80 14.46 -3.12
C ARG A 170 -23.02 13.98 -4.34
N ILE A 171 -22.46 14.92 -5.10
CA ILE A 171 -21.60 14.64 -6.23
C ILE A 171 -20.15 14.81 -5.80
N ILE A 172 -19.36 13.76 -5.99
CA ILE A 172 -17.94 13.71 -5.66
C ILE A 172 -17.16 13.60 -6.98
N PRO A 173 -16.42 14.65 -7.39
CA PRO A 173 -15.55 14.55 -8.55
C PRO A 173 -14.26 13.79 -8.25
N PHE A 174 -13.57 13.37 -9.30
CA PHE A 174 -12.19 12.89 -9.19
C PHE A 174 -11.24 14.05 -8.82
N LYS A 175 -11.45 15.21 -9.44
CA LYS A 175 -10.75 16.48 -9.19
C LYS A 175 -11.72 17.64 -9.34
N GLY A 176 -11.81 18.52 -8.34
CA GLY A 176 -12.69 19.69 -8.39
C GLY A 176 -13.45 19.93 -7.08
N SER A 177 -14.37 20.90 -7.10
CA SER A 177 -15.22 21.25 -5.96
C SER A 177 -16.38 20.26 -5.77
N TRP A 178 -16.77 20.02 -4.53
CA TRP A 178 -17.90 19.12 -4.25
C TRP A 178 -19.20 19.89 -4.30
N ILE A 179 -20.25 19.27 -4.84
CA ILE A 179 -21.60 19.83 -4.85
C ILE A 179 -22.57 18.86 -4.19
N GLU A 180 -23.43 19.38 -3.32
CA GLU A 180 -24.42 18.60 -2.57
C GLU A 180 -25.77 19.30 -2.64
N PHE A 181 -26.78 18.59 -3.14
CA PHE A 181 -28.18 19.01 -3.09
C PHE A 181 -28.82 18.40 -1.86
N ALA A 182 -29.43 19.19 -0.98
CA ALA A 182 -30.06 18.67 0.22
C ALA A 182 -31.39 19.36 0.51
N THR A 183 -32.34 18.59 1.02
CA THR A 183 -33.64 19.11 1.49
C THR A 183 -33.52 19.62 2.93
N ASP A 184 -34.22 20.70 3.23
CA ASP A 184 -34.37 21.26 4.58
C ASP A 184 -35.68 20.79 5.24
N ILE A 185 -35.85 21.09 6.52
CA ILE A 185 -37.04 20.74 7.33
C ILE A 185 -38.33 21.29 6.70
N ASN A 186 -38.23 22.44 6.03
CA ASN A 186 -39.37 23.10 5.37
C ASN A 186 -39.60 22.59 3.93
N SER A 187 -39.05 21.43 3.55
CA SER A 187 -39.16 20.89 2.19
C SER A 187 -38.65 21.87 1.12
N VAL A 188 -37.55 22.56 1.40
CA VAL A 188 -36.83 23.42 0.44
C VAL A 188 -35.53 22.76 0.07
N MET A 189 -35.17 22.76 -1.21
CA MET A 189 -33.93 22.18 -1.70
C MET A 189 -32.84 23.24 -1.83
N PHE A 190 -31.66 22.94 -1.30
CA PHE A 190 -30.49 23.80 -1.38
C PHE A 190 -29.29 23.08 -2.00
N ALA A 191 -28.51 23.81 -2.79
CA ALA A 191 -27.19 23.42 -3.26
C ALA A 191 -26.11 23.92 -2.30
N TYR A 192 -25.17 23.05 -1.95
CA TYR A 192 -24.01 23.33 -1.13
C TYR A 192 -22.76 23.11 -1.96
N ILE A 193 -21.95 24.15 -2.11
CA ILE A 193 -20.64 24.07 -2.79
C ILE A 193 -19.55 23.99 -1.71
N ASP A 194 -18.70 22.97 -1.78
CA ASP A 194 -17.61 22.67 -0.83
C ASP A 194 -18.03 22.65 0.65
N ARG A 195 -19.30 22.27 0.94
CA ARG A 195 -19.91 22.20 2.28
C ARG A 195 -19.90 23.52 3.07
N LYS A 196 -19.75 24.67 2.41
CA LYS A 196 -19.61 25.97 3.10
C LYS A 196 -20.82 26.88 2.95
N LYS A 197 -21.41 26.96 1.76
CA LYS A 197 -22.40 28.01 1.43
C LYS A 197 -23.66 27.39 0.84
N LYS A 198 -24.81 27.75 1.43
CA LYS A 198 -26.15 27.26 1.11
C LYS A 198 -26.82 28.18 0.08
N LEU A 199 -27.14 27.65 -1.09
CA LEU A 199 -27.79 28.36 -2.20
C LEU A 199 -29.11 27.66 -2.53
N PRO A 200 -30.23 28.37 -2.79
CA PRO A 200 -31.41 27.72 -3.36
C PRO A 200 -31.05 27.06 -4.70
N VAL A 201 -31.55 25.85 -4.95
CA VAL A 201 -31.23 25.11 -6.19
C VAL A 201 -31.68 25.86 -7.45
N THR A 202 -32.79 26.58 -7.37
CA THR A 202 -33.30 27.39 -8.48
C THR A 202 -32.36 28.55 -8.85
N THR A 203 -31.69 29.17 -7.86
CA THR A 203 -30.65 30.19 -8.12
C THR A 203 -29.48 29.59 -8.89
N LEU A 204 -29.08 28.35 -8.59
CA LEU A 204 -28.04 27.65 -9.35
C LEU A 204 -28.49 27.34 -10.78
N LEU A 205 -29.73 26.87 -10.97
CA LEU A 205 -30.28 26.57 -12.30
C LEU A 205 -30.30 27.84 -13.19
N ARG A 206 -30.66 29.00 -12.63
CA ARG A 206 -30.58 30.29 -13.34
C ARG A 206 -29.18 30.60 -13.81
N ALA A 207 -28.19 30.45 -12.93
CA ALA A 207 -26.79 30.73 -13.25
C ALA A 207 -26.16 29.78 -14.29
N ILE A 208 -26.80 28.63 -14.56
CA ILE A 208 -26.36 27.64 -15.55
C ILE A 208 -27.09 27.82 -16.91
N GLY A 209 -28.01 28.80 -17.01
CA GLY A 209 -28.67 29.19 -18.26
C GLY A 209 -30.17 28.85 -18.35
N TYR A 210 -30.84 28.54 -17.23
CA TYR A 210 -32.31 28.48 -17.16
C TYR A 210 -32.85 29.79 -16.59
N GLU A 211 -32.88 30.81 -17.42
CA GLU A 211 -33.00 32.22 -17.02
C GLU A 211 -34.33 32.52 -16.30
N SER A 212 -35.44 32.03 -16.86
CA SER A 212 -36.79 32.39 -16.42
C SER A 212 -37.47 31.32 -15.57
N ASP A 213 -38.48 31.72 -14.79
CA ASP A 213 -39.36 30.78 -14.06
C ASP A 213 -39.99 29.76 -15.02
N LYS A 214 -40.26 30.17 -16.26
CA LYS A 214 -40.81 29.30 -17.31
C LYS A 214 -39.89 28.13 -17.59
N ASP A 215 -38.61 28.41 -17.84
CA ASP A 215 -37.63 27.38 -18.20
C ASP A 215 -37.47 26.36 -17.07
N ILE A 216 -37.44 26.82 -15.81
CA ILE A 216 -37.32 25.95 -14.64
C ILE A 216 -38.57 25.08 -14.46
N LEU A 217 -39.78 25.64 -14.62
CA LEU A 217 -41.04 24.90 -14.47
C LEU A 217 -41.29 23.92 -15.62
N GLU A 218 -40.83 24.22 -16.84
CA GLU A 218 -40.91 23.33 -18.00
C GLU A 218 -40.02 22.08 -17.84
N ILE A 219 -38.82 22.21 -17.25
CA ILE A 219 -37.93 21.06 -16.97
C ILE A 219 -38.64 19.94 -16.21
N PHE A 220 -39.52 20.31 -15.26
CA PHE A 220 -40.27 19.39 -14.42
C PHE A 220 -41.71 19.16 -14.91
N GLY A 221 -42.14 19.83 -15.99
CA GLY A 221 -43.48 19.69 -16.58
C GLY A 221 -44.62 20.18 -15.69
N LEU A 222 -44.37 21.22 -14.87
CA LEU A 222 -45.21 21.64 -13.74
C LEU A 222 -46.25 22.72 -14.05
N ALA A 223 -46.15 23.39 -15.20
CA ALA A 223 -46.99 24.54 -15.52
C ALA A 223 -47.71 24.41 -16.87
N ASP A 224 -48.93 24.94 -16.93
CA ASP A 224 -49.67 25.18 -18.17
C ASP A 224 -49.47 26.63 -18.63
N GLU A 225 -49.06 26.83 -19.87
CA GLU A 225 -48.88 28.16 -20.46
C GLU A 225 -50.20 28.67 -21.05
N ILE A 226 -50.64 29.84 -20.60
CA ILE A 226 -51.87 30.49 -21.11
C ILE A 226 -51.54 31.87 -21.64
N LYS A 227 -51.99 32.16 -22.87
CA LYS A 227 -51.88 33.49 -23.48
C LYS A 227 -52.77 34.50 -22.77
N VAL A 228 -52.18 35.63 -22.41
CA VAL A 228 -52.86 36.73 -21.74
C VAL A 228 -53.89 37.34 -22.69
N SER A 229 -55.16 37.07 -22.41
CA SER A 229 -56.30 37.64 -23.12
C SER A 229 -57.48 37.77 -22.15
N LYS A 230 -58.33 38.79 -22.31
CA LYS A 230 -59.46 39.04 -21.41
C LYS A 230 -60.44 37.86 -21.32
N SER A 231 -60.52 37.04 -22.38
CA SER A 231 -61.29 35.78 -22.42
C SER A 231 -60.55 34.57 -21.84
N GLY A 232 -59.21 34.53 -21.96
CA GLY A 232 -58.38 33.46 -21.41
C GLY A 232 -58.28 33.54 -19.88
N LEU A 233 -58.03 34.73 -19.34
CA LEU A 233 -57.89 34.98 -17.90
C LEU A 233 -59.18 34.68 -17.12
N LYS A 234 -60.36 34.99 -17.70
CA LYS A 234 -61.66 34.67 -17.08
C LYS A 234 -61.93 33.17 -16.94
N LYS A 235 -61.30 32.31 -17.76
CA LYS A 235 -61.46 30.84 -17.69
C LYS A 235 -60.60 30.18 -16.61
N VAL A 236 -59.63 30.91 -16.06
CA VAL A 236 -58.65 30.40 -15.10
C VAL A 236 -58.70 31.08 -13.74
N VAL A 237 -59.76 31.86 -13.49
CA VAL A 237 -60.09 32.39 -12.17
C VAL A 237 -60.28 31.22 -11.20
N GLY A 238 -59.58 31.26 -10.06
CA GLY A 238 -59.52 30.17 -9.09
C GLY A 238 -58.32 29.22 -9.23
N ARG A 239 -57.52 29.32 -10.30
CA ARG A 239 -56.22 28.62 -10.41
C ARG A 239 -55.09 29.44 -9.78
N ARG A 240 -54.03 28.76 -9.37
CA ARG A 240 -52.83 29.38 -8.75
C ARG A 240 -51.77 29.70 -9.81
N LEU A 241 -51.09 30.83 -9.62
CA LEU A 241 -49.92 31.22 -10.41
C LEU A 241 -48.69 30.41 -10.01
N ALA A 242 -48.04 29.79 -11.00
CA ALA A 242 -46.81 29.02 -10.80
C ALA A 242 -45.53 29.88 -10.90
N ALA A 243 -45.60 31.00 -11.62
CA ALA A 243 -44.48 31.93 -11.83
C ALA A 243 -44.87 33.38 -11.48
N ARG A 244 -43.88 34.22 -11.17
CA ARG A 244 -44.11 35.66 -10.92
C ARG A 244 -44.55 36.36 -12.21
N VAL A 245 -45.45 37.33 -12.08
CA VAL A 245 -45.76 38.26 -13.17
C VAL A 245 -44.86 39.47 -13.00
N LEU A 246 -43.87 39.60 -13.89
CA LEU A 246 -42.87 40.66 -13.88
C LEU A 246 -43.23 41.74 -14.90
N LYS A 247 -42.98 43.00 -14.53
CA LYS A 247 -42.88 44.11 -15.47
C LYS A 247 -41.40 44.40 -15.71
N THR A 248 -40.96 44.15 -16.93
CA THR A 248 -39.58 44.35 -17.40
C THR A 248 -39.49 45.65 -18.19
N TRP A 249 -38.53 46.51 -17.87
CA TRP A 249 -38.16 47.63 -18.74
C TRP A 249 -36.64 47.83 -18.75
N VAL A 250 -36.14 48.39 -19.85
CA VAL A 250 -34.73 48.72 -20.03
C VAL A 250 -34.52 50.18 -19.66
N GLU A 251 -33.60 50.45 -18.74
CA GLU A 251 -33.20 51.79 -18.33
C GLU A 251 -31.75 52.02 -18.79
N ASP A 252 -31.55 53.00 -19.67
CA ASP A 252 -30.22 53.36 -20.15
C ASP A 252 -29.54 54.28 -19.13
N PHE A 253 -28.47 53.77 -18.51
CA PHE A 253 -27.64 54.53 -17.58
C PHE A 253 -26.40 55.05 -18.29
N VAL A 254 -26.05 56.32 -18.08
CA VAL A 254 -24.79 56.87 -18.57
C VAL A 254 -23.82 56.89 -17.40
N ASP A 255 -22.75 56.12 -17.51
CA ASP A 255 -21.68 56.13 -16.50
C ASP A 255 -20.93 57.48 -16.56
N GLU A 256 -20.97 58.24 -15.46
CA GLU A 256 -20.41 59.60 -15.39
C GLU A 256 -18.87 59.61 -15.53
N ASP A 257 -18.20 58.49 -15.22
CA ASP A 257 -16.73 58.38 -15.27
C ASP A 257 -16.22 57.86 -16.63
N THR A 258 -17.00 57.05 -17.35
CA THR A 258 -16.58 56.42 -18.62
C THR A 258 -17.31 56.96 -19.86
N GLY A 259 -18.46 57.61 -19.69
CA GLY A 259 -19.29 58.13 -20.79
C GLY A 259 -19.99 57.05 -21.62
N GLU A 260 -19.90 55.78 -21.22
CA GLU A 260 -20.58 54.67 -21.87
C GLU A 260 -22.06 54.58 -21.43
N VAL A 261 -22.95 54.33 -22.38
CA VAL A 261 -24.37 54.08 -22.13
C VAL A 261 -24.55 52.60 -21.84
N VAL A 262 -24.81 52.25 -20.59
CA VAL A 262 -25.07 50.89 -20.14
C VAL A 262 -26.58 50.72 -19.94
N SER A 263 -27.20 49.93 -20.82
CA SER A 263 -28.60 49.53 -20.69
C SER A 263 -28.76 48.49 -19.57
N ILE A 264 -29.53 48.81 -18.53
CA ILE A 264 -29.82 47.92 -17.41
C ILE A 264 -31.29 47.50 -17.47
N GLU A 265 -31.54 46.20 -17.56
CA GLU A 265 -32.89 45.64 -17.38
C GLU A 265 -33.29 45.69 -15.90
N ARG A 266 -34.44 46.29 -15.60
CA ARG A 266 -35.07 46.30 -14.28
C ARG A 266 -36.37 45.51 -14.30
N ASN A 267 -36.57 44.76 -13.22
CA ASN A 267 -37.72 43.88 -13.03
C ASN A 267 -38.50 44.32 -11.80
N GLU A 268 -39.78 44.63 -11.97
CA GLU A 268 -40.72 44.85 -10.86
C GLU A 268 -41.69 43.67 -10.77
N VAL A 269 -41.87 43.11 -9.56
CA VAL A 269 -42.81 42.01 -9.31
C VAL A 269 -44.20 42.60 -9.10
N ILE A 270 -45.13 42.33 -10.02
CA ILE A 270 -46.53 42.80 -9.90
C ILE A 270 -47.35 41.81 -9.10
N ILE A 271 -47.28 40.52 -9.43
CA ILE A 271 -47.97 39.45 -8.68
C ILE A 271 -46.96 38.36 -8.32
N ASP A 272 -46.98 37.95 -7.05
CA ASP A 272 -46.09 36.91 -6.54
C ASP A 272 -46.63 35.49 -6.82
N ARG A 273 -45.74 34.50 -6.69
CA ARG A 273 -46.03 33.07 -6.89
C ARG A 273 -47.08 32.58 -5.89
N GLU A 274 -47.80 31.49 -6.20
CA GLU A 274 -48.85 30.89 -5.36
C GLU A 274 -50.09 31.76 -5.11
N THR A 275 -50.16 32.96 -5.71
CA THR A 275 -51.36 33.81 -5.64
C THR A 275 -52.51 33.17 -6.44
N VAL A 276 -53.69 33.06 -5.82
CA VAL A 276 -54.91 32.59 -6.50
C VAL A 276 -55.41 33.72 -7.40
N ILE A 277 -55.72 33.42 -8.66
CA ILE A 277 -56.23 34.42 -9.59
C ILE A 277 -57.67 34.76 -9.21
N GLU A 278 -57.86 35.98 -8.71
CA GLU A 278 -59.15 36.61 -8.44
C GLU A 278 -59.48 37.63 -9.55
N ASN A 279 -60.69 38.16 -9.57
CA ASN A 279 -61.10 39.10 -10.62
C ASN A 279 -60.27 40.39 -10.63
N ASP A 280 -59.76 40.82 -9.48
CA ASP A 280 -59.00 42.06 -9.32
C ASP A 280 -57.60 41.95 -9.96
N HIS A 281 -57.02 40.74 -9.97
CA HIS A 281 -55.71 40.46 -10.59
C HIS A 281 -55.74 40.49 -12.13
N ILE A 282 -56.93 40.47 -12.77
CA ILE A 282 -57.04 40.42 -14.24
C ILE A 282 -56.58 41.73 -14.88
N GLU A 283 -56.89 42.88 -14.27
CA GLU A 283 -56.48 44.19 -14.79
C GLU A 283 -54.97 44.41 -14.58
N GLU A 284 -54.43 44.03 -13.41
CA GLU A 284 -52.99 44.10 -13.11
C GLU A 284 -52.13 43.26 -14.06
N ILE A 285 -52.57 42.05 -14.41
CA ILE A 285 -51.87 41.18 -15.37
C ILE A 285 -51.90 41.78 -16.78
N LEU A 286 -53.00 42.41 -17.19
CA LEU A 286 -53.10 43.06 -18.51
C LEU A 286 -52.18 44.30 -18.59
N ASP A 287 -52.10 45.08 -17.51
CA ASP A 287 -51.27 46.29 -17.43
C ASP A 287 -49.77 45.97 -17.28
N SER A 288 -49.41 44.77 -16.81
CA SER A 288 -48.02 44.29 -16.74
C SER A 288 -47.33 44.19 -18.10
N GLY A 289 -48.08 44.03 -19.19
CA GLY A 289 -47.55 43.78 -20.53
C GLY A 289 -47.07 42.33 -20.77
N ALA A 290 -47.30 41.40 -19.84
CA ALA A 290 -46.93 39.99 -19.99
C ALA A 290 -47.72 39.31 -21.13
N LYS A 291 -47.02 38.56 -22.00
CA LYS A 291 -47.64 37.86 -23.16
C LYS A 291 -48.32 36.55 -22.76
N THR A 292 -47.76 35.84 -21.79
CA THR A 292 -48.26 34.56 -21.27
C THR A 292 -48.12 34.53 -19.74
N ILE A 293 -49.01 33.79 -19.09
CA ILE A 293 -48.94 33.47 -17.66
C ILE A 293 -48.86 31.96 -17.47
N LEU A 294 -48.21 31.53 -16.38
CA LEU A 294 -48.00 30.12 -16.05
C LEU A 294 -48.83 29.76 -14.83
N LEU A 295 -49.65 28.71 -14.97
CA LEU A 295 -50.49 28.19 -13.90
C LEU A 295 -50.06 26.78 -13.51
N HIS A 296 -50.28 26.40 -12.25
CA HIS A 296 -50.07 25.01 -11.83
C HIS A 296 -50.94 24.05 -12.63
N LYS A 297 -50.35 22.94 -13.08
CA LYS A 297 -51.04 21.87 -13.81
C LYS A 297 -52.03 21.13 -12.89
N GLU A 298 -53.24 20.83 -13.37
CA GLU A 298 -54.32 20.23 -12.56
C GLU A 298 -54.17 18.70 -12.36
N ASP A 299 -53.50 17.99 -13.28
CA ASP A 299 -53.48 16.51 -13.34
C ASP A 299 -52.30 15.83 -12.61
N GLN A 300 -51.34 16.59 -12.05
CA GLN A 300 -50.22 16.01 -11.29
C GLN A 300 -50.47 16.09 -9.78
N ASN A 301 -50.10 15.03 -9.04
CA ASN A 301 -50.08 15.06 -7.58
C ASN A 301 -49.18 16.22 -7.11
N LEU A 302 -49.80 17.33 -6.68
CA LEU A 302 -49.13 18.55 -6.20
C LEU A 302 -48.11 18.28 -5.07
N GLN A 303 -48.23 17.15 -4.36
CA GLN A 303 -47.30 16.75 -3.32
C GLN A 303 -45.92 16.33 -3.86
N ASP A 304 -45.84 15.74 -5.06
CA ASP A 304 -44.59 15.16 -5.57
C ASP A 304 -43.54 16.22 -5.89
N PHE A 305 -43.95 17.44 -6.24
CA PHE A 305 -43.07 18.55 -6.65
C PHE A 305 -43.19 19.81 -5.78
N ALA A 306 -43.85 19.70 -4.61
CA ALA A 306 -43.96 20.78 -3.63
C ALA A 306 -42.61 21.43 -3.28
N ILE A 307 -41.53 20.64 -3.32
CA ILE A 307 -40.17 21.09 -3.04
C ILE A 307 -39.69 22.17 -4.01
N ILE A 308 -39.98 22.03 -5.31
CA ILE A 308 -39.54 23.00 -6.33
C ILE A 308 -40.28 24.32 -6.13
N TYR A 309 -41.58 24.28 -5.85
CA TYR A 309 -42.37 25.49 -5.55
C TYR A 309 -41.87 26.22 -4.30
N ASN A 310 -41.67 25.49 -3.20
CA ASN A 310 -41.10 26.06 -1.97
C ASN A 310 -39.69 26.63 -2.16
N THR A 311 -38.90 26.01 -3.05
CA THR A 311 -37.55 26.49 -3.37
C THR A 311 -37.58 27.75 -4.21
N LEU A 312 -38.45 27.81 -5.23
CA LEU A 312 -38.69 29.03 -6.01
C LEU A 312 -39.14 30.17 -5.10
N GLN A 313 -40.03 29.92 -4.13
CA GLN A 313 -40.49 30.96 -3.20
C GLN A 313 -39.35 31.56 -2.36
N LYS A 314 -38.34 30.76 -2.00
CA LYS A 314 -37.14 31.23 -1.26
C LYS A 314 -36.03 31.78 -2.15
N ASP A 315 -36.15 31.72 -3.47
CA ASP A 315 -35.16 32.23 -4.43
C ASP A 315 -35.18 33.77 -4.46
N PRO A 316 -34.07 34.46 -4.10
CA PRO A 316 -34.02 35.91 -4.14
C PRO A 316 -33.77 36.47 -5.56
N CYS A 317 -33.38 35.64 -6.54
CA CYS A 317 -32.98 36.09 -7.88
C CYS A 317 -34.10 35.88 -8.91
N ASN A 318 -34.18 36.76 -9.90
CA ASN A 318 -35.18 36.69 -10.98
C ASN A 318 -34.55 36.55 -12.38
N SER A 319 -33.27 36.91 -12.54
CA SER A 319 -32.52 36.77 -13.80
C SER A 319 -31.23 35.97 -13.59
N GLU A 320 -30.64 35.49 -14.70
CA GLU A 320 -29.33 34.83 -14.67
C GLU A 320 -28.24 35.76 -14.14
N LYS A 321 -28.23 37.03 -14.56
CA LYS A 321 -27.25 38.02 -14.13
C LYS A 321 -27.26 38.21 -12.61
N GLU A 322 -28.45 38.36 -12.01
CA GLU A 322 -28.61 38.45 -10.56
C GLU A 322 -28.10 37.19 -9.86
N ALA A 323 -28.41 36.01 -10.40
CA ALA A 323 -28.01 34.73 -9.85
C ALA A 323 -26.49 34.52 -9.88
N VAL A 324 -25.81 34.84 -10.99
CA VAL A 324 -24.35 34.76 -11.12
C VAL A 324 -23.66 35.69 -10.12
N LEU A 325 -24.13 36.94 -9.99
CA LEU A 325 -23.60 37.89 -9.03
C LEU A 325 -23.82 37.43 -7.58
N HIS A 326 -25.01 36.89 -7.28
CA HIS A 326 -25.35 36.38 -5.95
C HIS A 326 -24.45 35.20 -5.56
N ILE A 327 -24.25 34.23 -6.46
CA ILE A 327 -23.35 33.09 -6.25
C ILE A 327 -21.91 33.57 -6.02
N TYR A 328 -21.41 34.49 -6.85
CA TYR A 328 -20.05 35.02 -6.69
C TYR A 328 -19.84 35.69 -5.33
N ARG A 329 -20.78 36.57 -4.92
CA ARG A 329 -20.75 37.23 -3.60
C ARG A 329 -20.74 36.20 -2.47
N GLN A 330 -21.55 35.15 -2.60
CA GLN A 330 -21.65 34.14 -1.55
C GLN A 330 -20.41 33.25 -1.45
N LEU A 331 -19.74 32.97 -2.57
CA LEU A 331 -18.51 32.16 -2.62
C LEU A 331 -17.27 32.94 -2.16
N ARG A 332 -17.10 34.20 -2.60
CA ARG A 332 -15.88 34.99 -2.34
C ARG A 332 -16.02 36.03 -1.23
N ASN A 333 -17.23 36.25 -0.70
CA ASN A 333 -17.55 37.34 0.24
C ASN A 333 -17.09 38.73 -0.27
N ALA A 334 -17.07 38.93 -1.60
CA ALA A 334 -16.63 40.15 -2.25
C ALA A 334 -17.49 40.42 -3.48
N GLU A 335 -17.58 41.67 -3.91
CA GLU A 335 -18.24 42.00 -5.17
C GLU A 335 -17.36 41.64 -6.37
N PRO A 336 -17.96 41.14 -7.47
CA PRO A 336 -17.21 40.87 -8.68
C PRO A 336 -16.81 42.18 -9.36
N PRO A 337 -15.60 42.23 -9.96
CA PRO A 337 -15.17 43.40 -10.73
C PRO A 337 -16.02 43.61 -12.00
N ASP A 338 -16.48 42.52 -12.62
CA ASP A 338 -17.27 42.52 -13.85
C ASP A 338 -18.08 41.21 -13.98
N GLU A 339 -19.10 41.22 -14.83
CA GLU A 339 -19.99 40.07 -15.06
C GLU A 339 -19.26 38.86 -15.66
N ALA A 340 -18.33 39.11 -16.60
CA ALA A 340 -17.61 38.05 -17.29
C ALA A 340 -16.72 37.28 -16.30
N THR A 341 -16.03 37.98 -15.39
CA THR A 341 -15.27 37.35 -14.31
C THR A 341 -16.17 36.52 -13.37
N ALA A 342 -17.37 36.99 -13.06
CA ALA A 342 -18.31 36.25 -12.21
C ALA A 342 -18.78 34.96 -12.87
N ARG A 343 -19.12 35.00 -14.17
CA ARG A 343 -19.53 33.83 -14.96
C ARG A 343 -18.38 32.85 -15.15
N ASP A 344 -17.20 33.33 -15.49
CA ASP A 344 -15.98 32.53 -15.65
C ASP A 344 -15.61 31.75 -14.37
N VAL A 345 -15.91 32.31 -13.19
CA VAL A 345 -15.72 31.58 -11.91
C VAL A 345 -16.65 30.39 -11.79
N ILE A 346 -17.92 30.53 -12.20
CA ILE A 346 -18.90 29.43 -12.17
C ILE A 346 -18.54 28.37 -13.22
N ASP A 347 -18.16 28.81 -14.43
CA ASP A 347 -17.70 27.90 -15.49
C ASP A 347 -16.46 27.10 -15.06
N LYS A 348 -15.51 27.77 -14.41
CA LYS A 348 -14.31 27.11 -13.86
C LYS A 348 -14.59 26.16 -12.70
N LEU A 349 -15.75 26.26 -12.04
CA LEU A 349 -16.09 25.38 -10.93
C LEU A 349 -16.59 24.01 -11.39
N PHE A 350 -17.36 23.94 -12.49
CA PHE A 350 -18.05 22.69 -12.88
C PHE A 350 -17.84 22.28 -14.34
N PHE A 351 -17.62 23.24 -15.23
CA PHE A 351 -17.65 23.04 -16.69
C PHE A 351 -16.26 23.12 -17.35
N SER A 352 -15.22 23.48 -16.60
CA SER A 352 -13.86 23.57 -17.11
C SER A 352 -13.07 22.27 -16.89
N GLU A 353 -12.70 21.61 -17.98
CA GLU A 353 -11.88 20.38 -17.99
C GLU A 353 -10.54 20.52 -17.25
N LYS A 354 -9.98 21.73 -17.18
CA LYS A 354 -8.71 21.98 -16.47
C LYS A 354 -8.86 21.93 -14.95
N ARG A 355 -10.04 22.27 -14.43
CA ARG A 355 -10.30 22.50 -12.99
C ARG A 355 -11.21 21.43 -12.40
N TYR A 356 -12.13 20.91 -13.19
CA TYR A 356 -13.13 19.92 -12.80
C TYR A 356 -13.04 18.69 -13.69
N ASP A 357 -13.06 17.53 -13.07
CA ASP A 357 -12.96 16.24 -13.73
C ASP A 357 -13.64 15.16 -12.86
N LEU A 358 -14.61 14.47 -13.43
CA LEU A 358 -15.31 13.32 -12.84
C LEU A 358 -14.47 12.04 -12.96
N GLY A 359 -13.52 12.00 -13.88
CA GLY A 359 -12.82 10.83 -14.35
C GLY A 359 -13.75 9.87 -15.10
N GLU A 360 -13.15 8.87 -15.74
CA GLU A 360 -13.87 7.79 -16.43
C GLU A 360 -14.85 7.09 -15.48
N VAL A 361 -14.44 6.85 -14.23
CA VAL A 361 -15.27 6.21 -13.20
C VAL A 361 -16.48 7.07 -12.84
N GLY A 362 -16.29 8.38 -12.62
CA GLY A 362 -17.39 9.25 -12.22
C GLY A 362 -18.44 9.38 -13.32
N ARG A 363 -18.00 9.51 -14.58
CA ARG A 363 -18.89 9.54 -15.75
C ARG A 363 -19.64 8.22 -15.91
N TYR A 364 -18.95 7.08 -15.86
CA TYR A 364 -19.58 5.75 -15.89
C TYR A 364 -20.66 5.59 -14.84
N ARG A 365 -20.39 5.98 -13.59
CA ARG A 365 -21.32 5.84 -12.48
C ARG A 365 -22.55 6.73 -12.62
N ILE A 366 -22.38 8.00 -13.01
CA ILE A 366 -23.50 8.92 -13.23
C ILE A 366 -24.38 8.39 -14.36
N ASN A 367 -23.77 7.99 -15.48
CA ASN A 367 -24.50 7.45 -16.61
C ASN A 367 -25.31 6.21 -16.24
N LYS A 368 -24.68 5.26 -15.53
CA LYS A 368 -25.34 4.01 -15.15
C LYS A 368 -26.43 4.22 -14.10
N LYS A 369 -26.19 5.07 -13.10
CA LYS A 369 -27.15 5.35 -12.02
C LYS A 369 -28.39 6.11 -12.51
N LEU A 370 -28.22 7.05 -13.44
CA LEU A 370 -29.30 7.89 -13.96
C LEU A 370 -29.87 7.39 -15.30
N GLY A 371 -29.28 6.35 -15.90
CA GLY A 371 -29.68 5.83 -17.22
C GLY A 371 -29.35 6.77 -18.39
N LEU A 372 -28.27 7.56 -18.27
CA LEU A 372 -27.83 8.51 -19.30
C LEU A 372 -26.89 7.82 -20.32
N ASN A 373 -27.00 8.20 -21.59
CA ASN A 373 -26.15 7.75 -22.68
C ASN A 373 -25.16 8.86 -23.14
N ILE A 374 -24.54 9.56 -22.18
CA ILE A 374 -23.52 10.57 -22.45
C ILE A 374 -22.18 9.89 -22.73
N ASP A 375 -21.38 10.44 -23.64
CA ASP A 375 -20.06 9.89 -23.97
C ASP A 375 -19.13 9.83 -22.74
N MET A 376 -18.34 8.75 -22.65
CA MET A 376 -17.36 8.52 -21.60
C MET A 376 -16.21 9.54 -21.61
N ASP A 377 -15.94 10.14 -22.76
CA ASP A 377 -14.92 11.19 -22.92
C ASP A 377 -15.35 12.53 -22.29
N THR A 378 -16.65 12.74 -22.06
CA THR A 378 -17.15 13.97 -21.43
C THR A 378 -17.02 13.90 -19.90
N GLN A 379 -15.87 14.32 -19.37
CA GLN A 379 -15.56 14.16 -17.94
C GLN A 379 -15.94 15.35 -17.04
N VAL A 380 -16.50 16.42 -17.58
CA VAL A 380 -17.07 17.54 -16.81
C VAL A 380 -18.55 17.30 -16.49
N LEU A 381 -19.12 17.98 -15.50
CA LEU A 381 -20.56 17.94 -15.27
C LEU A 381 -21.31 18.61 -16.43
N THR A 382 -22.40 18.00 -16.89
CA THR A 382 -23.30 18.60 -17.88
C THR A 382 -24.54 19.16 -17.21
N LYS A 383 -25.27 20.03 -17.93
CA LYS A 383 -26.56 20.57 -17.44
C LYS A 383 -27.59 19.45 -17.25
N GLU A 384 -27.58 18.46 -18.15
CA GLU A 384 -28.44 17.28 -18.10
C GLU A 384 -28.18 16.44 -16.85
N ASP A 385 -26.91 16.23 -16.48
CA ASP A 385 -26.53 15.51 -15.25
C ASP A 385 -27.18 16.16 -14.02
N ILE A 386 -27.07 17.48 -13.89
CA ILE A 386 -27.60 18.22 -12.72
C ILE A 386 -29.12 18.07 -12.64
N ILE A 387 -29.81 18.15 -13.77
CA ILE A 387 -31.27 18.03 -13.83
C ILE A 387 -31.74 16.63 -13.44
N GLU A 388 -31.14 15.59 -14.01
CA GLU A 388 -31.55 14.22 -13.70
C GLU A 388 -31.22 13.84 -12.26
N ILE A 389 -30.13 14.37 -11.68
CA ILE A 389 -29.83 14.20 -10.25
C ILE A 389 -30.91 14.84 -9.37
N ILE A 390 -31.39 16.04 -9.72
CA ILE A 390 -32.47 16.70 -8.99
C ILE A 390 -33.77 15.91 -9.12
N LYS A 391 -34.11 15.42 -10.32
CA LYS A 391 -35.29 14.57 -10.54
C LYS A 391 -35.24 13.28 -9.73
N TYR A 392 -34.09 12.60 -9.71
CA TYR A 392 -33.89 11.40 -8.91
C TYR A 392 -34.01 11.69 -7.42
N LEU A 393 -33.46 12.82 -6.93
CA LEU A 393 -33.62 13.24 -5.55
C LEU A 393 -35.10 13.49 -5.19
N ILE A 394 -35.90 14.04 -6.10
CA ILE A 394 -37.35 14.20 -5.89
C ILE A 394 -38.05 12.83 -5.83
N GLN A 395 -37.69 11.88 -6.68
CA GLN A 395 -38.21 10.50 -6.61
C GLN A 395 -37.89 9.83 -5.27
N LEU A 396 -36.69 10.07 -4.74
CA LEU A 396 -36.24 9.58 -3.43
C LEU A 396 -37.07 10.17 -2.29
N VAL A 397 -37.34 11.49 -2.31
CA VAL A 397 -38.19 12.11 -1.28
C VAL A 397 -39.60 11.51 -1.30
N ASN A 398 -40.11 11.20 -2.49
CA ASN A 398 -41.42 10.58 -2.70
C ASN A 398 -41.42 9.06 -2.47
N ALA A 399 -40.33 8.48 -1.96
CA ALA A 399 -40.17 7.05 -1.69
C ALA A 399 -40.43 6.13 -2.89
N LYS A 400 -40.15 6.61 -4.12
CA LYS A 400 -40.23 5.82 -5.36
C LYS A 400 -38.93 5.03 -5.63
N THR A 401 -37.85 5.39 -4.94
CA THR A 401 -36.50 4.81 -5.07
C THR A 401 -35.88 4.67 -3.69
N ASP A 402 -34.89 3.78 -3.56
CA ASP A 402 -34.15 3.56 -2.33
C ASP A 402 -32.91 4.48 -2.20
N VAL A 403 -32.43 4.61 -0.96
CA VAL A 403 -31.23 5.38 -0.60
C VAL A 403 -29.99 4.54 -0.94
N ASP A 404 -28.90 5.19 -1.36
CA ASP A 404 -27.66 4.47 -1.63
C ASP A 404 -26.97 4.04 -0.33
N ASP A 405 -26.55 2.77 -0.28
CA ASP A 405 -25.65 2.30 0.78
C ASP A 405 -24.21 2.73 0.48
N ILE A 406 -23.70 3.66 1.28
CA ILE A 406 -22.36 4.23 1.15
C ILE A 406 -21.24 3.18 1.28
N ASP A 407 -21.52 2.08 1.99
CA ASP A 407 -20.54 1.05 2.34
C ASP A 407 -20.52 -0.10 1.33
N HIS A 408 -21.52 -0.16 0.44
CA HIS A 408 -21.53 -1.05 -0.72
C HIS A 408 -20.25 -0.92 -1.56
N LEU A 409 -19.66 -2.04 -1.99
CA LEU A 409 -18.40 -2.01 -2.74
C LEU A 409 -18.48 -1.40 -4.14
N SER A 410 -19.66 -1.19 -4.71
CA SER A 410 -19.81 -0.36 -5.93
C SER A 410 -19.58 1.14 -5.67
N ASN A 411 -19.79 1.56 -4.41
CA ASN A 411 -19.59 2.92 -3.94
C ASN A 411 -18.15 3.18 -3.47
N ARG A 412 -17.31 2.13 -3.46
CA ARG A 412 -15.92 2.17 -3.02
C ARG A 412 -14.99 1.62 -4.09
N ARG A 413 -13.83 2.24 -4.22
CA ARG A 413 -12.86 1.97 -5.27
C ARG A 413 -11.47 1.82 -4.69
N VAL A 414 -10.71 0.92 -5.32
CA VAL A 414 -9.30 0.67 -5.03
C VAL A 414 -8.43 1.62 -5.84
N ARG A 415 -7.61 2.41 -5.13
CA ARG A 415 -6.44 3.09 -5.69
C ARG A 415 -5.21 2.22 -5.54
N THR A 416 -4.78 1.68 -6.67
CA THR A 416 -3.55 0.89 -6.79
C THR A 416 -2.32 1.80 -6.73
N VAL A 417 -1.13 1.19 -6.63
CA VAL A 417 0.14 1.92 -6.61
C VAL A 417 0.36 2.78 -7.84
N GLY A 418 0.01 2.29 -9.03
CA GLY A 418 0.18 3.02 -10.30
C GLY A 418 -0.66 4.30 -10.34
N GLU A 419 -1.90 4.24 -9.87
CA GLU A 419 -2.77 5.43 -9.81
C GLU A 419 -2.35 6.41 -8.71
N GLN A 420 -1.89 5.91 -7.56
CA GLN A 420 -1.32 6.78 -6.53
C GLN A 420 -0.10 7.52 -7.08
N MET A 421 0.77 6.84 -7.84
CA MET A 421 1.89 7.46 -8.53
C MET A 421 1.44 8.46 -9.60
N PHE A 422 0.45 8.10 -10.44
CA PHE A 422 -0.15 9.00 -11.43
C PHE A 422 -0.53 10.35 -10.81
N ASN A 423 -1.23 10.33 -9.68
CA ASN A 423 -1.63 11.54 -8.97
C ASN A 423 -0.43 12.36 -8.46
N GLN A 424 0.60 11.70 -7.92
CA GLN A 424 1.80 12.41 -7.44
C GLN A 424 2.64 13.00 -8.57
N PHE A 425 2.77 12.27 -9.69
CA PHE A 425 3.42 12.77 -10.90
C PHE A 425 2.66 13.96 -11.49
N GLY A 426 1.33 13.91 -11.52
CA GLY A 426 0.50 15.02 -11.97
C GLY A 426 0.73 16.29 -11.13
N VAL A 427 0.79 16.17 -9.80
CA VAL A 427 1.12 17.31 -8.91
C VAL A 427 2.56 17.81 -9.15
N GLY A 428 3.52 16.90 -9.33
CA GLY A 428 4.92 17.24 -9.60
C GLY A 428 5.12 17.96 -10.93
N LEU A 429 4.51 17.45 -12.00
CA LEU A 429 4.57 18.02 -13.35
C LEU A 429 3.79 19.33 -13.44
N ALA A 430 2.63 19.46 -12.80
CA ALA A 430 1.90 20.73 -12.75
C ALA A 430 2.71 21.86 -12.06
N ARG A 431 3.48 21.53 -11.01
CA ARG A 431 4.42 22.48 -10.39
C ARG A 431 5.56 22.83 -11.33
N MET A 432 6.13 21.83 -12.00
CA MET A 432 7.19 22.03 -12.98
C MET A 432 6.73 22.89 -14.16
N ALA A 433 5.54 22.63 -14.70
CA ALA A 433 4.96 23.37 -15.81
C ALA A 433 4.78 24.86 -15.50
N ARG A 434 4.39 25.19 -14.25
CA ARG A 434 4.34 26.58 -13.78
C ARG A 434 5.72 27.23 -13.81
N THR A 435 6.74 26.56 -13.27
CA THR A 435 8.12 27.07 -13.27
C THR A 435 8.69 27.20 -14.69
N ILE A 436 8.38 26.27 -15.59
CA ILE A 436 8.78 26.34 -17.01
C ILE A 436 8.15 27.58 -17.66
N ARG A 437 6.83 27.78 -17.49
CA ARG A 437 6.12 28.94 -18.05
C ARG A 437 6.72 30.25 -17.52
N GLU A 438 6.96 30.36 -16.22
CA GLU A 438 7.60 31.54 -15.63
C GLU A 438 9.00 31.80 -16.20
N ARG A 439 9.79 30.74 -16.43
CA ARG A 439 11.14 30.87 -17.01
C ARG A 439 11.14 31.24 -18.48
N MET A 440 10.16 30.77 -19.26
CA MET A 440 9.98 31.18 -20.66
C MET A 440 9.76 32.70 -20.74
N ASN A 441 8.78 33.23 -20.01
CA ASN A 441 8.49 34.67 -19.96
C ASN A 441 9.70 35.55 -19.57
N VAL A 442 10.55 35.06 -18.66
CA VAL A 442 11.72 35.82 -18.19
C VAL A 442 12.85 35.82 -19.23
N ARG A 443 12.93 34.80 -20.08
CA ARG A 443 14.04 34.56 -21.00
C ARG A 443 13.69 34.81 -22.47
N ASP A 444 12.60 35.53 -22.75
CA ASP A 444 12.14 35.84 -24.12
C ASP A 444 13.22 36.44 -25.03
N ASN A 445 14.26 37.09 -24.49
CA ASN A 445 15.34 37.73 -25.26
C ASN A 445 16.62 36.86 -25.43
N GLU A 446 16.66 35.62 -24.93
CA GLU A 446 17.84 34.73 -24.99
C GLU A 446 17.54 33.44 -25.78
N VAL A 447 18.55 32.87 -26.45
CA VAL A 447 18.44 31.51 -27.01
C VAL A 447 18.65 30.51 -25.87
N PHE A 448 17.59 29.80 -25.47
CA PHE A 448 17.62 28.79 -24.42
C PHE A 448 17.20 27.40 -24.93
N THR A 449 17.69 26.36 -24.24
CA THR A 449 17.35 24.96 -24.55
C THR A 449 16.34 24.39 -23.55
N PRO A 450 15.68 23.25 -23.86
CA PRO A 450 14.78 22.59 -22.92
C PRO A 450 15.41 22.27 -21.54
N ILE A 451 16.72 21.98 -21.49
CA ILE A 451 17.43 21.69 -20.24
C ILE A 451 17.46 22.90 -19.30
N ASP A 452 17.59 24.10 -19.85
CA ASP A 452 17.71 25.33 -19.06
C ASP A 452 16.39 25.70 -18.34
N LEU A 453 15.26 25.29 -18.93
CA LEU A 453 13.93 25.56 -18.40
C LEU A 453 13.55 24.62 -17.25
N ILE A 454 14.12 23.43 -17.19
CA ILE A 454 13.66 22.36 -16.30
C ILE A 454 14.51 22.26 -15.03
N ASN A 455 13.83 22.05 -13.90
CA ASN A 455 14.48 21.74 -12.62
C ASN A 455 14.02 20.38 -12.12
N SER A 456 14.89 19.37 -12.17
CA SER A 456 14.59 17.99 -11.75
C SER A 456 14.25 17.84 -10.26
N LYS A 457 14.60 18.81 -9.40
CA LYS A 457 14.29 18.75 -7.97
C LYS A 457 12.80 18.92 -7.67
N THR A 458 12.05 19.64 -8.51
CA THR A 458 10.62 19.90 -8.27
C THR A 458 9.83 18.59 -8.25
N LEU A 459 10.03 17.74 -9.27
CA LEU A 459 9.40 16.42 -9.37
C LEU A 459 9.93 15.45 -8.31
N SER A 460 11.26 15.34 -8.18
CA SER A 460 11.89 14.39 -7.26
C SER A 460 11.48 14.63 -5.80
N SER A 461 11.27 15.90 -5.40
CA SER A 461 10.84 16.23 -4.03
C SER A 461 9.44 15.73 -3.68
N VAL A 462 8.50 15.79 -4.63
CA VAL A 462 7.12 15.32 -4.43
C VAL A 462 7.09 13.81 -4.31
N ILE A 463 7.80 13.12 -5.20
CA ILE A 463 7.89 11.65 -5.21
C ILE A 463 8.59 11.13 -3.95
N ASN A 464 9.71 11.73 -3.56
CA ASN A 464 10.43 11.34 -2.34
C ASN A 464 9.59 11.60 -1.08
N SER A 465 8.78 12.66 -1.05
CA SER A 465 7.85 12.90 0.04
C SER A 465 6.76 11.80 0.10
N PHE A 466 6.22 11.39 -1.05
CA PHE A 466 5.22 10.32 -1.09
C PHE A 466 5.79 9.00 -0.52
N PHE A 467 6.93 8.54 -1.02
CA PHE A 467 7.52 7.29 -0.54
C PHE A 467 8.09 7.39 0.89
N GLY A 468 8.52 8.59 1.32
CA GLY A 468 9.14 8.81 2.62
C GLY A 468 8.17 9.01 3.77
N THR A 469 7.17 9.90 3.61
CA THR A 469 6.30 10.37 4.71
C THR A 469 4.84 9.96 4.60
N ASN A 470 4.36 9.49 3.45
CA ASN A 470 2.96 9.10 3.31
C ASN A 470 2.65 7.86 4.16
N ALA A 471 1.51 7.89 4.85
CA ALA A 471 1.01 6.77 5.67
C ALA A 471 0.74 5.48 4.87
N LEU A 472 0.52 5.58 3.56
CA LEU A 472 0.34 4.42 2.67
C LEU A 472 1.66 3.75 2.28
N SER A 473 2.80 4.46 2.34
CA SER A 473 4.13 3.90 2.13
C SER A 473 4.68 3.40 3.46
N GLN A 474 4.49 2.10 3.73
CA GLN A 474 4.80 1.49 5.03
C GLN A 474 6.07 0.65 4.95
N PHE A 475 6.78 0.54 6.07
CA PHE A 475 7.85 -0.45 6.19
C PHE A 475 7.26 -1.85 5.99
N MET A 476 7.92 -2.64 5.15
CA MET A 476 7.44 -3.97 4.86
C MET A 476 7.51 -4.87 6.09
N ASP A 477 6.49 -5.71 6.25
CA ASP A 477 6.44 -6.73 7.31
C ASP A 477 7.07 -8.00 6.75
N GLN A 478 8.33 -8.21 7.11
CA GLN A 478 9.20 -9.31 6.65
C GLN A 478 9.51 -10.27 7.80
N THR A 479 8.52 -10.48 8.66
CA THR A 479 8.65 -11.52 9.68
C THR A 479 8.76 -12.89 9.02
N ASN A 480 7.91 -13.19 8.04
CA ASN A 480 7.92 -14.43 7.25
C ASN A 480 7.24 -14.20 5.88
N PRO A 481 7.31 -15.15 4.92
CA PRO A 481 6.73 -14.98 3.58
C PRO A 481 5.22 -14.67 3.56
N LEU A 482 4.45 -15.22 4.51
CA LEU A 482 3.02 -14.96 4.60
C LEU A 482 2.74 -13.51 5.04
N ALA A 483 3.52 -12.98 5.98
CA ALA A 483 3.43 -11.59 6.40
C ALA A 483 3.72 -10.64 5.23
N GLU A 484 4.71 -10.96 4.40
CA GLU A 484 5.06 -10.17 3.21
C GLU A 484 3.91 -10.12 2.21
N MET A 485 3.37 -11.29 1.85
CA MET A 485 2.31 -11.43 0.85
C MET A 485 1.01 -10.75 1.30
N THR A 486 0.58 -10.99 2.55
CA THR A 486 -0.63 -10.38 3.12
C THR A 486 -0.51 -8.85 3.21
N HIS A 487 0.68 -8.32 3.51
CA HIS A 487 0.89 -6.88 3.54
C HIS A 487 0.77 -6.24 2.14
N LYS A 488 1.27 -6.90 1.09
CA LYS A 488 1.15 -6.43 -0.31
C LYS A 488 -0.30 -6.45 -0.82
N ARG A 489 -1.13 -7.37 -0.32
CA ARG A 489 -2.57 -7.51 -0.63
C ARG A 489 -3.49 -6.73 0.30
N ARG A 490 -2.93 -5.91 1.20
CA ARG A 490 -3.70 -5.14 2.17
C ARG A 490 -4.43 -3.98 1.50
N MET A 491 -5.65 -3.74 1.97
CA MET A 491 -6.51 -2.63 1.60
C MET A 491 -6.69 -1.71 2.81
N SER A 492 -6.44 -0.42 2.63
CA SER A 492 -6.57 0.60 3.69
C SER A 492 -7.64 1.62 3.33
N ALA A 493 -8.65 1.79 4.18
CA ALA A 493 -9.59 2.92 4.09
C ALA A 493 -8.98 4.24 4.61
N LEU A 494 -7.82 4.16 5.27
CA LEU A 494 -7.07 5.30 5.77
C LEU A 494 -6.19 5.91 4.66
N GLY A 495 -5.81 7.18 4.82
CA GLY A 495 -4.89 7.88 3.92
C GLY A 495 -5.49 9.14 3.30
N PRO A 496 -4.75 9.84 2.43
CA PRO A 496 -5.23 11.07 1.79
C PRO A 496 -6.47 10.78 0.91
N GLY A 497 -7.56 11.51 1.13
CA GLY A 497 -8.84 11.27 0.45
C GLY A 497 -9.67 10.10 1.01
N GLY A 498 -9.14 9.38 2.00
CA GLY A 498 -9.85 8.34 2.75
C GLY A 498 -10.42 8.84 4.08
N LEU A 499 -10.68 7.91 5.00
CA LEU A 499 -11.20 8.18 6.33
C LEU A 499 -10.06 8.37 7.35
N SER A 500 -10.33 9.12 8.41
CA SER A 500 -9.48 9.12 9.61
C SER A 500 -10.07 8.18 10.67
N ARG A 501 -9.22 7.68 11.58
CA ARG A 501 -9.64 6.75 12.64
C ARG A 501 -10.78 7.30 13.51
N GLU A 502 -10.73 8.60 13.79
CA GLU A 502 -11.70 9.31 14.64
C GLU A 502 -13.01 9.64 13.92
N ARG A 503 -12.96 9.83 12.60
CA ARG A 503 -14.16 10.13 11.79
C ARG A 503 -14.88 8.88 11.30
N ALA A 504 -14.21 7.73 11.31
CA ALA A 504 -14.80 6.47 10.88
C ALA A 504 -15.80 5.96 11.93
N GLY A 505 -17.09 6.00 11.59
CA GLY A 505 -18.17 5.45 12.39
C GLY A 505 -18.17 3.91 12.42
N PHE A 506 -19.20 3.35 13.06
CA PHE A 506 -19.39 1.90 13.18
C PHE A 506 -19.69 1.24 11.83
N GLU A 507 -20.57 1.84 11.02
CA GLU A 507 -21.03 1.33 9.72
C GLU A 507 -19.85 0.93 8.80
N VAL A 508 -18.89 1.84 8.63
CA VAL A 508 -17.72 1.61 7.76
C VAL A 508 -16.81 0.48 8.25
N ARG A 509 -16.86 0.16 9.55
CA ARG A 509 -16.02 -0.89 10.17
C ARG A 509 -16.69 -2.27 10.13
N ASP A 510 -17.99 -2.30 9.85
CA ASP A 510 -18.77 -3.53 9.85
C ASP A 510 -18.53 -4.34 8.57
N VAL A 511 -18.94 -5.61 8.59
CA VAL A 511 -18.84 -6.52 7.45
C VAL A 511 -20.10 -6.39 6.61
N HIS A 512 -19.95 -5.90 5.38
CA HIS A 512 -21.03 -5.77 4.42
C HIS A 512 -21.15 -7.03 3.54
N PHE A 513 -22.36 -7.41 3.10
CA PHE A 513 -22.58 -8.64 2.31
C PHE A 513 -21.78 -8.66 0.99
N THR A 514 -21.63 -7.50 0.33
CA THR A 514 -20.78 -7.36 -0.88
C THR A 514 -19.31 -7.69 -0.67
N HIS A 515 -18.82 -7.75 0.57
CA HIS A 515 -17.45 -8.20 0.85
C HIS A 515 -17.22 -9.65 0.43
N TYR A 516 -18.28 -10.46 0.28
CA TYR A 516 -18.20 -11.85 -0.14
C TYR A 516 -17.36 -12.02 -1.41
N GLY A 517 -16.32 -12.85 -1.33
CA GLY A 517 -15.42 -13.11 -2.45
C GLY A 517 -14.45 -11.97 -2.82
N ARG A 518 -14.52 -10.82 -2.15
CA ARG A 518 -13.78 -9.58 -2.48
C ARG A 518 -12.84 -9.16 -1.36
N LEU A 519 -13.38 -8.92 -0.17
CA LEU A 519 -12.65 -8.55 1.04
C LEU A 519 -12.88 -9.60 2.12
N CYS A 520 -11.80 -10.05 2.74
CA CYS A 520 -11.88 -11.08 3.77
C CYS A 520 -12.57 -10.51 5.03
N PRO A 521 -13.65 -11.14 5.53
CA PRO A 521 -14.34 -10.70 6.74
C PRO A 521 -13.58 -11.06 8.03
N ILE A 522 -12.62 -11.99 7.96
CA ILE A 522 -11.89 -12.52 9.12
C ILE A 522 -10.58 -11.76 9.35
N GLU A 523 -9.82 -11.47 8.30
CA GLU A 523 -8.47 -10.91 8.42
C GLU A 523 -8.49 -9.38 8.51
N THR A 524 -8.53 -8.87 9.75
CA THR A 524 -8.35 -7.45 10.08
C THR A 524 -7.46 -7.31 11.33
N PRO A 525 -6.69 -6.22 11.48
CA PRO A 525 -6.01 -5.93 12.74
C PRO A 525 -7.00 -5.75 13.89
N GLU A 526 -6.65 -6.27 15.06
CA GLU A 526 -7.36 -5.99 16.32
C GLU A 526 -7.10 -4.53 16.76
N GLY A 527 -8.07 -3.94 17.47
CA GLY A 527 -7.94 -2.60 18.07
C GLY A 527 -8.45 -1.45 17.19
N PRO A 528 -7.86 -0.25 17.24
CA PRO A 528 -8.44 0.97 16.64
C PRO A 528 -8.62 0.93 15.13
N ASN A 529 -7.93 0.03 14.43
CA ASN A 529 -7.97 -0.11 12.97
C ASN A 529 -8.92 -1.20 12.47
N ILE A 530 -9.68 -1.85 13.36
CA ILE A 530 -10.64 -2.89 12.98
C ILE A 530 -11.61 -2.38 11.91
N GLY A 531 -11.79 -3.16 10.84
CA GLY A 531 -12.63 -2.86 9.68
C GLY A 531 -12.07 -1.80 8.72
N LEU A 532 -11.11 -0.98 9.15
CA LEU A 532 -10.48 0.05 8.31
C LEU A 532 -9.31 -0.49 7.48
N ILE A 533 -8.77 -1.64 7.89
CA ILE A 533 -7.74 -2.36 7.18
C ILE A 533 -8.26 -3.77 6.92
N SER A 534 -8.40 -4.11 5.65
CA SER A 534 -8.89 -5.42 5.20
C SER A 534 -7.88 -6.07 4.26
N SER A 535 -8.07 -7.36 3.98
CA SER A 535 -7.23 -8.15 3.07
C SER A 535 -8.05 -8.61 1.88
N LEU A 536 -7.48 -8.62 0.67
CA LEU A 536 -8.17 -9.16 -0.52
C LEU A 536 -8.38 -10.68 -0.38
N CYS A 537 -9.56 -11.15 -0.77
CA CYS A 537 -9.86 -12.58 -0.86
C CYS A 537 -8.95 -13.29 -1.89
N VAL A 538 -8.84 -14.62 -1.81
CA VAL A 538 -7.92 -15.43 -2.63
C VAL A 538 -8.12 -15.25 -4.14
N PHE A 539 -9.37 -15.19 -4.62
CA PHE A 539 -9.69 -15.07 -6.05
C PHE A 539 -10.02 -13.64 -6.51
N ALA A 540 -10.03 -12.67 -5.59
CA ALA A 540 -10.42 -11.30 -5.91
C ALA A 540 -9.44 -10.66 -6.90
N LYS A 541 -10.00 -9.98 -7.91
CA LYS A 541 -9.26 -9.15 -8.88
C LYS A 541 -9.73 -7.70 -8.81
N VAL A 542 -8.87 -6.78 -9.21
CA VAL A 542 -9.22 -5.37 -9.37
C VAL A 542 -9.37 -5.09 -10.86
N THR A 543 -10.54 -4.58 -11.24
CA THR A 543 -10.85 -4.15 -12.62
C THR A 543 -10.08 -2.88 -12.99
N ASP A 544 -10.03 -2.54 -14.27
CA ASP A 544 -9.32 -1.33 -14.75
C ASP A 544 -9.94 -0.03 -14.18
N LEU A 545 -11.26 -0.04 -13.92
CA LEU A 545 -11.96 1.04 -13.23
C LEU A 545 -11.71 1.09 -11.72
N GLY A 546 -10.99 0.12 -11.15
CA GLY A 546 -10.62 0.05 -9.74
C GLY A 546 -11.68 -0.59 -8.83
N PHE A 547 -12.72 -1.23 -9.36
CA PHE A 547 -13.67 -2.02 -8.57
C PHE A 547 -13.15 -3.44 -8.34
N ILE A 548 -13.50 -4.02 -7.18
CA ILE A 548 -13.13 -5.39 -6.83
C ILE A 548 -14.15 -6.35 -7.44
N ALA A 549 -13.67 -7.30 -8.24
CA ALA A 549 -14.47 -8.34 -8.86
C ALA A 549 -14.08 -9.71 -8.29
N THR A 550 -15.04 -10.63 -8.34
CA THR A 550 -14.86 -12.01 -7.89
C THR A 550 -15.44 -12.98 -8.93
N PRO A 551 -14.87 -14.17 -9.12
CA PRO A 551 -15.29 -15.08 -10.17
C PRO A 551 -16.50 -15.93 -9.77
N TYR A 552 -17.35 -16.22 -10.75
CA TYR A 552 -18.51 -17.11 -10.64
C TYR A 552 -18.61 -18.02 -11.86
N ARG A 553 -19.21 -19.19 -11.68
CA ARG A 553 -19.59 -20.09 -12.78
C ARG A 553 -21.00 -19.77 -13.23
N LYS A 554 -21.21 -19.72 -14.54
CA LYS A 554 -22.56 -19.57 -15.12
C LYS A 554 -23.36 -20.85 -14.92
N VAL A 555 -24.64 -20.68 -14.61
CA VAL A 555 -25.63 -21.75 -14.52
C VAL A 555 -26.72 -21.49 -15.54
N ALA A 556 -27.02 -22.49 -16.37
CA ALA A 556 -28.10 -22.42 -17.36
C ALA A 556 -28.99 -23.64 -17.23
N ASN A 557 -30.29 -23.44 -17.00
CA ASN A 557 -31.29 -24.51 -16.86
C ASN A 557 -30.89 -25.58 -15.82
N GLY A 558 -30.32 -25.16 -14.69
CA GLY A 558 -29.87 -26.06 -13.61
C GLY A 558 -28.56 -26.82 -13.88
N GLN A 559 -27.87 -26.54 -15.00
CA GLN A 559 -26.54 -27.07 -15.33
C GLN A 559 -25.48 -25.99 -15.10
N VAL A 560 -24.47 -26.31 -14.30
CA VAL A 560 -23.29 -25.48 -14.03
C VAL A 560 -22.27 -25.70 -15.14
N ASP A 561 -21.76 -24.63 -15.74
CA ASP A 561 -20.66 -24.71 -16.69
C ASP A 561 -19.33 -25.00 -15.95
N LEU A 562 -18.78 -26.19 -16.18
CA LEU A 562 -17.54 -26.65 -15.55
C LEU A 562 -16.28 -26.27 -16.35
N SER A 563 -16.43 -25.64 -17.52
CA SER A 563 -15.30 -25.19 -18.34
C SER A 563 -14.66 -23.91 -17.80
N GLU A 564 -13.38 -23.67 -18.10
CA GLU A 564 -12.70 -22.42 -17.72
C GLU A 564 -13.32 -21.19 -18.40
N GLU A 565 -13.87 -21.35 -19.61
CA GLU A 565 -14.56 -20.29 -20.36
C GLU A 565 -15.92 -19.91 -19.72
N GLY A 566 -16.51 -20.81 -18.94
CA GLY A 566 -17.75 -20.59 -18.20
C GLY A 566 -17.62 -19.66 -16.98
N VAL A 567 -16.39 -19.29 -16.59
CA VAL A 567 -16.11 -18.44 -15.42
C VAL A 567 -16.16 -16.96 -15.80
N VAL A 568 -16.97 -16.19 -15.08
CA VAL A 568 -17.08 -14.74 -15.24
C VAL A 568 -16.75 -14.00 -13.95
N TYR A 569 -15.97 -12.92 -14.07
CA TYR A 569 -15.68 -12.03 -12.96
C TYR A 569 -16.76 -10.94 -12.90
N LEU A 570 -17.44 -10.82 -11.77
CA LEU A 570 -18.47 -9.81 -11.56
C LEU A 570 -18.07 -8.83 -10.46
N THR A 571 -18.30 -7.54 -10.71
CA THR A 571 -18.25 -6.49 -9.70
C THR A 571 -19.47 -6.56 -8.77
N ALA A 572 -19.42 -5.87 -7.63
CA ALA A 572 -20.53 -5.89 -6.66
C ALA A 572 -21.85 -5.37 -7.25
N GLU A 573 -21.79 -4.46 -8.23
CA GLU A 573 -22.96 -3.91 -8.92
C GLU A 573 -23.52 -4.87 -9.98
N GLU A 574 -22.68 -5.65 -10.65
CA GLU A 574 -23.12 -6.64 -11.66
C GLU A 574 -23.70 -7.91 -11.03
N GLU A 575 -23.37 -8.15 -9.76
CA GLU A 575 -23.89 -9.25 -8.94
C GLU A 575 -25.30 -8.96 -8.40
N GLU A 576 -25.69 -7.69 -8.34
CA GLU A 576 -26.97 -7.26 -7.77
C GLU A 576 -28.15 -7.89 -8.51
N GLY A 577 -29.15 -8.37 -7.75
CA GLY A 577 -30.31 -9.09 -8.28
C GLY A 577 -30.04 -10.51 -8.83
N LYS A 578 -28.82 -11.05 -8.75
CA LYS A 578 -28.50 -12.41 -9.19
C LYS A 578 -28.63 -13.44 -8.06
N ILE A 579 -29.18 -14.61 -8.38
CA ILE A 579 -29.30 -15.74 -7.45
C ILE A 579 -28.07 -16.65 -7.58
N ILE A 580 -27.29 -16.77 -6.51
CA ILE A 580 -25.97 -17.44 -6.53
C ILE A 580 -25.94 -18.64 -5.60
N ALA A 581 -25.63 -19.82 -6.12
CA ALA A 581 -25.46 -21.05 -5.36
C ALA A 581 -24.08 -21.16 -4.70
N GLN A 582 -24.04 -21.87 -3.56
CA GLN A 582 -22.80 -22.13 -2.82
C GLN A 582 -21.87 -23.08 -3.58
N ALA A 583 -20.56 -22.91 -3.40
CA ALA A 583 -19.55 -23.75 -4.07
C ALA A 583 -19.62 -25.25 -3.71
N ASN A 584 -20.10 -25.59 -2.51
CA ASN A 584 -20.21 -26.96 -2.01
C ASN A 584 -21.58 -27.61 -2.29
N ALA A 585 -22.43 -26.97 -3.10
CA ALA A 585 -23.69 -27.57 -3.52
C ALA A 585 -23.41 -28.86 -4.33
N PRO A 586 -24.08 -29.99 -4.02
CA PRO A 586 -23.79 -31.25 -4.67
C PRO A 586 -24.22 -31.21 -6.13
N ILE A 587 -23.24 -31.44 -7.03
CA ILE A 587 -23.41 -31.53 -8.47
C ILE A 587 -23.00 -32.92 -8.98
N ASP A 588 -23.60 -33.36 -10.09
CA ASP A 588 -23.17 -34.56 -10.80
C ASP A 588 -21.99 -34.30 -11.75
N ASP A 589 -21.51 -35.35 -12.43
CA ASP A 589 -20.37 -35.25 -13.34
C ASP A 589 -20.68 -34.46 -14.63
N GLU A 590 -21.96 -34.22 -14.94
CA GLU A 590 -22.42 -33.41 -16.08
C GLU A 590 -22.71 -31.95 -15.67
N GLY A 591 -22.59 -31.62 -14.39
CA GLY A 591 -22.76 -30.28 -13.83
C GLY A 591 -24.18 -29.95 -13.35
N TYR A 592 -25.11 -30.90 -13.31
CA TYR A 592 -26.45 -30.67 -12.78
C TYR A 592 -26.48 -30.73 -11.25
N PHE A 593 -27.30 -29.88 -10.63
CA PHE A 593 -27.58 -29.98 -9.20
C PHE A 593 -28.33 -31.29 -8.88
N VAL A 594 -27.76 -32.07 -7.95
CA VAL A 594 -28.34 -33.34 -7.47
C VAL A 594 -29.64 -33.08 -6.70
N ASN A 595 -29.66 -32.02 -5.90
CA ASN A 595 -30.84 -31.62 -5.14
C ASN A 595 -31.76 -30.75 -6.00
N GLN A 596 -33.06 -31.01 -5.94
CA GLN A 596 -34.07 -30.18 -6.61
C GLN A 596 -34.12 -28.75 -6.06
N LYS A 597 -33.95 -28.61 -4.74
CA LYS A 597 -33.87 -27.33 -4.04
C LYS A 597 -32.44 -27.04 -3.62
N VAL A 598 -31.97 -25.85 -3.97
CA VAL A 598 -30.58 -25.41 -3.73
C VAL A 598 -30.59 -24.21 -2.80
N LYS A 599 -29.68 -24.20 -1.82
CA LYS A 599 -29.45 -23.02 -0.99
C LYS A 599 -28.66 -22.01 -1.82
N ALA A 600 -29.24 -20.82 -1.98
CA ALA A 600 -28.62 -19.74 -2.72
C ALA A 600 -28.54 -18.49 -1.85
N ARG A 601 -27.81 -17.49 -2.34
CA ARG A 601 -27.82 -16.13 -1.82
C ARG A 601 -28.39 -15.18 -2.85
N LEU A 602 -29.11 -14.19 -2.36
CA LEU A 602 -29.60 -13.04 -3.10
C LEU A 602 -29.33 -11.82 -2.23
N GLU A 603 -28.34 -11.02 -2.59
CA GLU A 603 -27.87 -9.86 -1.81
C GLU A 603 -27.52 -10.24 -0.35
N GLY A 604 -28.26 -9.72 0.63
CA GLY A 604 -28.11 -10.05 2.05
C GLY A 604 -28.92 -11.26 2.54
N ASP A 605 -29.78 -11.82 1.69
CA ASP A 605 -30.70 -12.92 2.03
C ASP A 605 -30.20 -14.28 1.52
N TYR A 606 -30.67 -15.35 2.18
CA TYR A 606 -30.27 -16.74 1.89
C TYR A 606 -31.47 -17.64 1.55
N PRO A 607 -32.12 -17.42 0.39
CA PRO A 607 -33.29 -18.21 -0.01
C PRO A 607 -32.92 -19.65 -0.39
N VAL A 608 -33.94 -20.53 -0.34
CA VAL A 608 -33.87 -21.88 -0.90
C VAL A 608 -34.73 -21.91 -2.14
N VAL A 609 -34.09 -22.02 -3.30
CA VAL A 609 -34.70 -21.86 -4.64
C VAL A 609 -34.72 -23.19 -5.38
N GLU A 610 -35.54 -23.28 -6.43
CA GLU A 610 -35.47 -24.42 -7.36
C GLU A 610 -34.20 -24.30 -8.22
N ARG A 611 -33.60 -25.42 -8.60
CA ARG A 611 -32.31 -25.44 -9.31
C ARG A 611 -32.31 -24.69 -10.65
N GLU A 612 -33.46 -24.55 -11.29
CA GLU A 612 -33.61 -23.81 -12.56
C GLU A 612 -33.57 -22.29 -12.38
N GLU A 613 -33.80 -21.78 -11.16
CA GLU A 613 -33.76 -20.35 -10.83
C GLU A 613 -32.34 -19.85 -10.51
N VAL A 614 -31.40 -20.77 -10.30
CA VAL A 614 -29.99 -20.43 -10.01
C VAL A 614 -29.32 -19.92 -11.28
N GLU A 615 -28.73 -18.72 -11.22
CA GLU A 615 -28.04 -18.10 -12.36
C GLU A 615 -26.51 -18.30 -12.30
N LEU A 616 -25.95 -18.35 -11.08
CA LEU A 616 -24.51 -18.40 -10.85
C LEU A 616 -24.15 -19.37 -9.72
N MET A 617 -22.90 -19.82 -9.68
CA MET A 617 -22.34 -20.63 -8.59
C MET A 617 -20.94 -20.13 -8.23
N ASP A 618 -20.62 -20.11 -6.93
CA ASP A 618 -19.28 -19.77 -6.44
C ASP A 618 -18.21 -20.76 -6.97
N VAL A 619 -16.98 -20.30 -7.24
CA VAL A 619 -15.93 -21.15 -7.85
C VAL A 619 -15.23 -22.09 -6.85
N GLY A 620 -15.24 -21.73 -5.57
CA GLY A 620 -14.56 -22.48 -4.52
C GLY A 620 -14.98 -22.06 -3.12
N PRO A 621 -15.06 -22.97 -2.14
CA PRO A 621 -15.50 -22.65 -0.78
C PRO A 621 -14.60 -21.61 -0.07
N ASN A 622 -13.31 -21.58 -0.41
CA ASN A 622 -12.36 -20.64 0.17
C ASN A 622 -12.41 -19.24 -0.45
N GLN A 623 -13.29 -18.99 -1.43
CA GLN A 623 -13.44 -17.71 -2.11
C GLN A 623 -13.74 -16.55 -1.14
N ILE A 624 -14.45 -16.80 -0.04
CA ILE A 624 -14.77 -15.78 0.98
C ILE A 624 -13.55 -15.34 1.81
N ALA A 625 -12.48 -16.15 1.87
CA ALA A 625 -11.37 -15.92 2.78
C ALA A 625 -10.15 -15.29 2.09
N SER A 626 -9.29 -14.65 2.89
CA SER A 626 -7.96 -14.22 2.47
C SER A 626 -6.98 -15.39 2.44
N VAL A 627 -5.77 -15.14 1.92
CA VAL A 627 -4.71 -16.16 1.87
C VAL A 627 -4.33 -16.65 3.27
N ALA A 628 -4.24 -15.76 4.27
CA ALA A 628 -3.90 -16.17 5.63
C ALA A 628 -5.01 -16.96 6.31
N ALA A 629 -6.28 -16.53 6.20
CA ALA A 629 -7.40 -17.27 6.77
C ALA A 629 -7.58 -18.64 6.10
N SER A 630 -7.31 -18.74 4.79
CA SER A 630 -7.37 -19.99 4.02
C SER A 630 -6.25 -20.99 4.33
N LEU A 631 -5.28 -20.65 5.19
CA LEU A 631 -4.24 -21.56 5.68
C LEU A 631 -4.59 -22.19 7.04
N ILE A 632 -5.70 -21.78 7.65
CA ILE A 632 -6.23 -22.38 8.88
C ILE A 632 -7.03 -23.62 8.47
N THR A 633 -6.61 -24.79 8.91
CA THR A 633 -7.32 -26.06 8.69
C THR A 633 -8.56 -26.12 9.57
N PHE A 634 -9.62 -26.85 9.20
CA PHE A 634 -10.84 -27.00 10.00
C PHE A 634 -11.45 -25.66 10.48
N LEU A 635 -11.35 -24.63 9.65
CA LEU A 635 -11.80 -23.27 9.98
C LEU A 635 -13.31 -23.23 10.29
N GLU A 636 -14.09 -24.10 9.66
CA GLU A 636 -15.52 -24.30 9.89
C GLU A 636 -15.89 -24.72 11.33
N HIS A 637 -14.90 -25.14 12.14
CA HIS A 637 -15.07 -25.54 13.53
C HIS A 637 -14.54 -24.52 14.55
N ASP A 638 -14.08 -23.36 14.07
CA ASP A 638 -13.55 -22.28 14.92
C ASP A 638 -14.48 -21.05 14.93
N ASP A 639 -14.58 -20.42 16.10
CA ASP A 639 -15.18 -19.08 16.19
C ASP A 639 -14.40 -18.06 15.35
N ALA A 640 -15.13 -17.14 14.70
CA ALA A 640 -14.55 -16.15 13.80
C ALA A 640 -13.48 -15.26 14.48
N ASN A 641 -13.65 -14.93 15.77
CA ASN A 641 -12.64 -14.15 16.48
C ASN A 641 -11.33 -14.93 16.68
N ARG A 642 -11.43 -16.26 16.88
CA ARG A 642 -10.25 -17.13 16.97
C ARG A 642 -9.57 -17.29 15.62
N ALA A 643 -10.33 -17.41 14.55
CA ALA A 643 -9.79 -17.40 13.20
C ALA A 643 -9.05 -16.09 12.86
N LEU A 644 -9.63 -14.94 13.23
CA LEU A 644 -9.00 -13.62 13.09
C LEU A 644 -7.66 -13.59 13.84
N MET A 645 -7.65 -14.00 15.10
CA MET A 645 -6.42 -14.11 15.89
C MET A 645 -5.40 -15.07 15.26
N GLY A 646 -5.84 -16.23 14.78
CA GLY A 646 -5.03 -17.22 14.08
C GLY A 646 -4.31 -16.64 12.86
N SER A 647 -5.06 -16.01 11.96
CA SER A 647 -4.50 -15.35 10.77
C SER A 647 -3.47 -14.26 11.14
N ASN A 648 -3.75 -13.48 12.20
CA ASN A 648 -2.87 -12.41 12.67
C ASN A 648 -1.59 -12.95 13.33
N MET A 649 -1.68 -14.08 14.04
CA MET A 649 -0.54 -14.71 14.70
C MET A 649 0.37 -15.44 13.72
N MET A 650 -0.16 -16.06 12.66
CA MET A 650 0.66 -16.66 11.61
C MET A 650 1.59 -15.63 10.94
N ARG A 651 1.14 -14.38 10.77
CA ARG A 651 1.98 -13.28 10.26
C ARG A 651 3.12 -12.89 11.22
N GLN A 652 2.98 -13.19 12.52
CA GLN A 652 3.97 -12.89 13.56
C GLN A 652 4.93 -14.05 13.84
N ALA A 653 4.77 -15.20 13.15
CA ALA A 653 5.59 -16.38 13.36
C ALA A 653 7.02 -16.14 12.84
N VAL A 654 8.02 -16.34 13.70
CA VAL A 654 9.42 -16.14 13.31
C VAL A 654 9.96 -17.37 12.57
N PRO A 655 10.76 -17.21 11.50
CA PRO A 655 11.39 -18.31 10.79
C PRO A 655 12.30 -19.11 11.73
N LEU A 656 12.09 -20.42 11.75
CA LEU A 656 12.88 -21.35 12.55
C LEU A 656 14.14 -21.77 11.79
N LEU A 657 15.14 -22.24 12.52
CA LEU A 657 16.37 -22.81 11.93
C LEU A 657 16.09 -24.06 11.09
N ARG A 658 15.08 -24.83 11.50
CA ARG A 658 14.64 -26.09 10.87
C ARG A 658 13.11 -26.10 10.80
N PRO A 659 12.48 -25.33 9.90
CA PRO A 659 11.03 -25.38 9.74
C PRO A 659 10.59 -26.78 9.28
N GLU A 660 9.33 -27.14 9.53
CA GLU A 660 8.71 -28.38 9.04
C GLU A 660 7.36 -28.03 8.43
N ALA A 661 7.04 -28.55 7.26
CA ALA A 661 5.76 -28.37 6.62
C ALA A 661 4.64 -28.99 7.48
N PRO A 662 3.45 -28.37 7.54
CA PRO A 662 2.36 -28.89 8.36
C PRO A 662 1.91 -30.25 7.81
N ILE A 663 1.72 -31.24 8.69
CA ILE A 663 1.18 -32.55 8.28
C ILE A 663 -0.24 -32.39 7.77
N VAL A 664 -1.06 -31.63 8.49
CA VAL A 664 -2.41 -31.24 8.09
C VAL A 664 -2.35 -29.81 7.55
N GLY A 665 -2.44 -29.64 6.24
CA GLY A 665 -2.47 -28.33 5.57
C GLY A 665 -3.81 -28.09 4.88
N THR A 666 -3.94 -26.99 4.15
CA THR A 666 -5.12 -26.72 3.31
C THR A 666 -4.87 -27.00 1.82
N GLY A 667 -3.60 -27.15 1.42
CA GLY A 667 -3.18 -27.29 0.03
C GLY A 667 -2.83 -25.95 -0.63
N LEU A 668 -2.97 -24.84 0.09
CA LEU A 668 -2.62 -23.49 -0.36
C LEU A 668 -1.14 -23.14 -0.10
N GLU A 669 -0.47 -23.91 0.75
CA GLU A 669 0.90 -23.66 1.23
C GLU A 669 1.92 -23.54 0.08
N GLY A 670 1.79 -24.38 -0.95
CA GLY A 670 2.67 -24.36 -2.12
C GLY A 670 2.49 -23.13 -3.00
N SER A 671 1.24 -22.72 -3.25
CA SER A 671 0.95 -21.49 -4.02
C SER A 671 1.38 -20.24 -3.25
N ALA A 672 1.09 -20.19 -1.94
CA ALA A 672 1.50 -19.08 -1.07
C ALA A 672 3.04 -18.91 -1.02
N ALA A 673 3.79 -20.01 -0.95
CA ALA A 673 5.26 -19.96 -0.96
C ALA A 673 5.81 -19.49 -2.31
N ARG A 674 5.26 -19.99 -3.42
CA ARG A 674 5.68 -19.62 -4.79
C ARG A 674 5.42 -18.16 -5.11
N ASP A 675 4.19 -17.70 -4.87
CA ASP A 675 3.76 -16.34 -5.22
C ASP A 675 4.34 -15.27 -4.30
N SER A 676 4.90 -15.66 -3.14
CA SER A 676 5.69 -14.74 -2.32
C SER A 676 6.90 -14.17 -3.07
N ARG A 677 7.40 -14.89 -4.09
CA ARG A 677 8.62 -14.60 -4.88
C ARG A 677 9.88 -14.43 -4.03
N VAL A 678 9.88 -14.99 -2.83
CA VAL A 678 11.08 -15.07 -2.00
C VAL A 678 11.97 -16.24 -2.43
N LEU A 679 11.35 -17.37 -2.81
CA LEU A 679 12.04 -18.54 -3.33
C LEU A 679 12.37 -18.36 -4.81
N PHE A 680 13.54 -18.83 -5.23
CA PHE A 680 13.90 -18.86 -6.64
C PHE A 680 13.18 -20.01 -7.33
N SER A 681 12.51 -19.69 -8.44
CA SER A 681 11.81 -20.66 -9.28
C SER A 681 12.43 -20.70 -10.67
N ALA A 682 12.35 -21.85 -11.34
CA ALA A 682 12.84 -22.01 -12.70
C ALA A 682 12.03 -21.14 -13.68
N THR A 683 12.70 -20.35 -14.52
CA THR A 683 12.06 -19.46 -15.50
C THR A 683 11.55 -20.20 -16.74
N GLY A 684 12.08 -21.38 -17.01
CA GLY A 684 11.70 -22.26 -18.11
C GLY A 684 12.03 -23.72 -17.79
N ASP A 685 11.83 -24.60 -18.76
CA ASP A 685 12.24 -26.00 -18.64
C ASP A 685 13.75 -26.09 -18.87
N GLY A 686 14.45 -26.92 -18.11
CA GLY A 686 15.91 -26.99 -18.20
C GLY A 686 16.54 -28.07 -17.35
N VAL A 687 17.87 -28.08 -17.30
CA VAL A 687 18.67 -29.02 -16.50
C VAL A 687 19.61 -28.25 -15.58
N ILE A 688 19.70 -28.70 -14.34
CA ILE A 688 20.62 -28.14 -13.34
C ILE A 688 22.06 -28.53 -13.69
N GLU A 689 22.90 -27.55 -13.98
CA GLU A 689 24.29 -27.75 -14.36
C GLU A 689 25.22 -27.75 -13.14
N TYR A 690 24.96 -26.86 -12.18
CA TYR A 690 25.74 -26.71 -10.95
C TYR A 690 24.85 -26.27 -9.79
N VAL A 691 25.16 -26.76 -8.59
CA VAL A 691 24.48 -26.41 -7.33
C VAL A 691 25.51 -26.35 -6.23
N ASP A 692 25.52 -25.26 -5.48
CA ASP A 692 26.12 -25.19 -4.16
C ASP A 692 25.23 -24.41 -3.19
N ALA A 693 25.72 -24.17 -1.98
CA ALA A 693 24.94 -23.44 -0.99
C ALA A 693 24.66 -21.99 -1.38
N LYS A 694 25.49 -21.35 -2.22
CA LYS A 694 25.48 -19.92 -2.57
C LYS A 694 24.91 -19.64 -3.95
N GLU A 695 24.96 -20.57 -4.89
CA GLU A 695 24.45 -20.39 -6.24
C GLU A 695 23.89 -21.68 -6.85
N VAL A 696 22.91 -21.49 -7.75
CA VAL A 696 22.30 -22.54 -8.57
C VAL A 696 22.38 -22.11 -10.03
N ILE A 697 22.94 -22.98 -10.88
CA ILE A 697 23.13 -22.70 -12.30
C ILE A 697 22.24 -23.64 -13.10
N VAL A 698 21.34 -23.06 -13.89
CA VAL A 698 20.36 -23.79 -14.71
C VAL A 698 20.64 -23.52 -16.18
N ARG A 699 20.66 -24.58 -16.98
CA ARG A 699 20.69 -24.50 -18.44
C ARG A 699 19.28 -24.70 -18.96
N TYR A 700 18.70 -23.69 -19.58
CA TYR A 700 17.33 -23.74 -20.09
C TYR A 700 17.26 -24.31 -21.51
N ASP A 701 16.20 -25.08 -21.77
CA ASP A 701 15.83 -25.55 -23.09
C ASP A 701 15.29 -24.34 -23.88
N MET A 702 15.98 -23.93 -24.95
CA MET A 702 15.56 -22.84 -25.84
C MET A 702 15.32 -23.38 -27.25
N THR A 703 14.32 -22.86 -27.94
CA THR A 703 14.09 -23.16 -29.36
C THR A 703 15.18 -22.53 -30.25
N ASP A 704 15.41 -23.07 -31.45
CA ASP A 704 16.44 -22.54 -32.37
C ASP A 704 16.20 -21.05 -32.71
N ASP A 705 14.93 -20.63 -32.84
CA ASP A 705 14.55 -19.24 -33.08
C ASP A 705 14.80 -18.32 -31.86
N GLU A 706 14.55 -18.80 -30.64
CA GLU A 706 14.86 -18.05 -29.42
C GLU A 706 16.36 -17.91 -29.20
N LYS A 707 17.13 -18.96 -29.45
CA LYS A 707 18.61 -18.92 -29.45
C LYS A 707 19.14 -17.93 -30.48
N PHE A 708 18.49 -17.89 -31.64
CA PHE A 708 18.85 -16.97 -32.71
C PHE A 708 18.59 -15.52 -32.30
N VAL A 709 17.46 -15.22 -31.67
CA VAL A 709 17.05 -13.84 -31.34
C VAL A 709 17.66 -13.30 -30.03
N ASN A 710 18.06 -14.18 -29.11
CA ASN A 710 18.62 -13.80 -27.80
C ASN A 710 20.15 -13.62 -27.85
N PHE A 711 20.68 -12.67 -27.07
CA PHE A 711 22.13 -12.44 -26.93
C PHE A 711 22.69 -12.93 -25.59
N ASN A 712 21.81 -13.37 -24.69
CA ASN A 712 22.17 -13.96 -23.41
C ASN A 712 22.71 -15.39 -23.54
N PRO A 713 23.58 -15.85 -22.61
CA PRO A 713 23.92 -17.27 -22.51
C PRO A 713 22.67 -18.12 -22.17
N GLU A 714 22.67 -19.37 -22.63
CA GLU A 714 21.63 -20.38 -22.30
C GLU A 714 21.58 -20.73 -20.80
N VAL A 715 22.65 -20.37 -20.10
CA VAL A 715 22.89 -20.69 -18.70
C VAL A 715 22.57 -19.47 -17.84
N VAL A 716 21.66 -19.66 -16.87
CA VAL A 716 21.27 -18.64 -15.89
C VAL A 716 21.80 -19.04 -14.51
N SER A 717 22.49 -18.11 -13.84
CA SER A 717 22.96 -18.29 -12.47
C SER A 717 22.06 -17.53 -11.49
N TYR A 718 21.60 -18.24 -10.47
CA TYR A 718 20.82 -17.73 -9.35
C TYR A 718 21.71 -17.66 -8.11
N ARG A 719 21.99 -16.46 -7.61
CA ARG A 719 22.75 -16.25 -6.38
C ARG A 719 21.83 -16.25 -5.17
N LEU A 720 22.09 -17.13 -4.21
CA LEU A 720 21.28 -17.34 -3.03
C LEU A 720 21.69 -16.42 -1.87
N PRO A 721 20.74 -15.71 -1.24
CA PRO A 721 20.99 -14.90 -0.06
C PRO A 721 21.29 -15.79 1.15
N LYS A 722 22.29 -15.38 1.93
CA LYS A 722 22.78 -16.07 3.14
C LYS A 722 22.80 -15.14 4.33
N TYR A 723 22.12 -15.54 5.40
CA TYR A 723 22.04 -14.80 6.65
C TYR A 723 21.67 -13.31 6.47
N GLN A 724 20.86 -12.99 5.48
CA GLN A 724 20.49 -11.61 5.17
C GLN A 724 19.49 -11.09 6.21
N LYS A 725 19.72 -9.89 6.73
CA LYS A 725 18.83 -9.23 7.69
C LYS A 725 17.54 -8.76 7.01
N THR A 726 16.42 -9.03 7.66
CA THR A 726 15.09 -8.48 7.31
C THR A 726 14.79 -7.21 8.13
N ASN A 727 13.73 -6.47 7.77
CA ASN A 727 13.29 -5.28 8.52
C ASN A 727 13.01 -5.55 10.01
N GLN A 728 12.48 -6.72 10.37
CA GLN A 728 12.13 -7.11 11.75
C GLN A 728 13.31 -7.75 12.50
N GLY A 729 14.51 -7.80 11.90
CA GLY A 729 15.70 -8.42 12.52
C GLY A 729 15.76 -9.95 12.39
N THR A 730 14.76 -10.57 11.77
CA THR A 730 14.82 -11.99 11.38
C THR A 730 15.76 -12.19 10.18
N VAL A 731 15.98 -13.44 9.78
CA VAL A 731 16.96 -13.79 8.75
C VAL A 731 16.32 -14.46 7.54
N LEU A 732 16.72 -13.98 6.36
CA LEU A 732 16.50 -14.63 5.07
C LEU A 732 17.75 -15.46 4.72
N ASP A 733 17.60 -16.79 4.81
CA ASP A 733 18.62 -17.79 4.43
C ASP A 733 17.94 -18.85 3.55
N LEU A 734 18.39 -18.94 2.29
CA LEU A 734 17.85 -19.89 1.31
C LEU A 734 18.85 -20.99 0.99
N LYS A 735 18.39 -22.23 0.85
CA LYS A 735 19.17 -23.41 0.53
C LYS A 735 18.63 -24.06 -0.75
N PRO A 736 19.48 -24.64 -1.61
CA PRO A 736 19.01 -25.34 -2.79
C PRO A 736 18.29 -26.65 -2.39
N ILE A 737 17.17 -26.94 -3.07
CA ILE A 737 16.45 -28.23 -2.99
C ILE A 737 16.95 -29.18 -4.08
N VAL A 738 17.31 -28.61 -5.24
CA VAL A 738 17.65 -29.36 -6.45
C VAL A 738 19.06 -29.93 -6.42
N VAL A 739 19.28 -30.99 -7.18
CA VAL A 739 20.58 -31.65 -7.34
C VAL A 739 21.13 -31.49 -8.76
N LYS A 740 22.46 -31.54 -8.91
CA LYS A 740 23.12 -31.49 -10.22
C LYS A 740 22.61 -32.60 -11.15
N GLY A 741 22.29 -32.24 -12.39
CA GLY A 741 21.75 -33.13 -13.41
C GLY A 741 20.23 -33.35 -13.32
N GLN A 742 19.55 -32.79 -12.31
CA GLN A 742 18.10 -32.82 -12.23
C GLN A 742 17.47 -31.99 -13.35
N ARG A 743 16.42 -32.53 -13.99
CA ARG A 743 15.58 -31.76 -14.92
C ARG A 743 14.55 -30.98 -14.13
N VAL A 744 14.38 -29.72 -14.48
CA VAL A 744 13.41 -28.81 -13.86
C VAL A 744 12.41 -28.32 -14.88
N VAL A 745 11.19 -28.07 -14.42
CA VAL A 745 10.09 -27.50 -15.22
C VAL A 745 9.85 -26.05 -14.86
N LYS A 746 9.32 -25.28 -15.79
CA LYS A 746 8.96 -23.88 -15.60
C LYS A 746 8.09 -23.70 -14.34
N GLY A 747 8.50 -22.79 -13.46
CA GLY A 747 7.82 -22.49 -12.21
C GLY A 747 8.14 -23.45 -11.06
N GLN A 748 8.98 -24.47 -11.27
CA GLN A 748 9.44 -25.33 -10.18
C GLN A 748 10.34 -24.55 -9.21
N VAL A 749 10.05 -24.66 -7.92
CA VAL A 749 10.83 -24.05 -6.85
C VAL A 749 12.20 -24.74 -6.73
N LEU A 750 13.27 -23.96 -6.79
CA LEU A 750 14.66 -24.44 -6.75
C LEU A 750 15.26 -24.41 -5.34
N THR A 751 14.68 -23.61 -4.44
CA THR A 751 15.23 -23.28 -3.13
C THR A 751 14.20 -23.38 -2.02
N GLU A 752 14.63 -23.71 -0.80
CA GLU A 752 13.85 -23.67 0.43
C GLU A 752 14.54 -22.79 1.48
N GLY A 753 13.87 -22.57 2.62
CA GLY A 753 14.34 -21.69 3.69
C GLY A 753 13.41 -20.51 3.90
N TYR A 754 13.73 -19.66 4.88
CA TYR A 754 12.87 -18.55 5.30
C TYR A 754 11.40 -18.97 5.52
N ALA A 755 11.19 -19.93 6.44
CA ALA A 755 9.89 -20.51 6.76
C ALA A 755 9.21 -21.27 5.59
N THR A 756 10.00 -22.02 4.81
CA THR A 756 9.51 -22.94 3.76
C THR A 756 10.29 -24.25 3.80
N GLU A 757 9.65 -25.35 3.39
CA GLU A 757 10.25 -26.69 3.27
C GLU A 757 9.68 -27.37 2.01
N GLY A 758 10.55 -27.87 1.12
CA GLY A 758 10.12 -28.64 -0.05
C GLY A 758 9.14 -27.90 -0.98
N GLY A 759 9.23 -26.57 -1.06
CA GLY A 759 8.34 -25.71 -1.85
C GLY A 759 7.01 -25.35 -1.19
N GLU A 760 6.77 -25.78 0.05
CA GLU A 760 5.58 -25.43 0.84
C GLU A 760 5.91 -24.42 1.93
N LEU A 761 4.91 -23.62 2.33
CA LEU A 761 5.01 -22.73 3.48
C LEU A 761 5.09 -23.54 4.80
N ALA A 762 6.15 -23.29 5.57
CA ALA A 762 6.48 -23.99 6.80
C ALA A 762 6.83 -22.98 7.91
N LEU A 763 5.79 -22.36 8.48
CA LEU A 763 5.92 -21.34 9.55
C LEU A 763 6.34 -21.89 10.92
N GLY A 764 6.27 -23.20 11.15
CA GLY A 764 6.34 -23.81 12.48
C GLY A 764 6.86 -25.24 12.49
N ARG A 765 6.41 -26.01 13.47
CA ARG A 765 6.76 -27.42 13.69
C ARG A 765 5.57 -28.22 14.16
N ASN A 766 5.51 -29.49 13.76
CA ASN A 766 4.55 -30.46 14.27
C ASN A 766 5.06 -31.03 15.62
N LEU A 767 4.28 -30.93 16.69
CA LEU A 767 4.65 -31.39 18.04
C LEU A 767 3.63 -32.39 18.59
N LYS A 768 4.10 -33.34 19.40
CA LYS A 768 3.21 -34.24 20.15
C LYS A 768 2.63 -33.53 21.36
N VAL A 769 1.32 -33.29 21.34
CA VAL A 769 0.58 -32.55 22.36
C VAL A 769 -0.28 -33.47 23.23
N ALA A 770 -0.41 -33.15 24.51
CA ALA A 770 -1.47 -33.64 25.37
C ALA A 770 -2.34 -32.47 25.87
N PHE A 771 -3.67 -32.63 25.77
CA PHE A 771 -4.64 -31.72 26.37
C PHE A 771 -5.03 -32.22 27.77
N MET A 772 -4.34 -31.74 28.79
CA MET A 772 -4.62 -32.05 30.19
C MET A 772 -4.08 -30.96 31.12
N PRO A 773 -4.71 -30.71 32.28
CA PRO A 773 -4.10 -29.88 33.31
C PRO A 773 -2.83 -30.57 33.86
N TRP A 774 -1.77 -29.80 34.08
CA TRP A 774 -0.51 -30.32 34.61
C TRP A 774 0.00 -29.39 35.72
N GLN A 775 -0.07 -29.85 36.99
CA GLN A 775 0.32 -29.20 38.25
C GLN A 775 0.18 -27.64 38.31
N GLY A 776 -0.80 -27.07 37.60
CA GLY A 776 -0.97 -25.62 37.48
C GLY A 776 0.05 -24.89 36.61
N TYR A 777 1.04 -25.55 35.99
CA TYR A 777 2.00 -24.88 35.10
C TYR A 777 1.37 -24.43 33.78
N ASN A 778 0.31 -25.09 33.33
CA ASN A 778 -0.49 -24.66 32.18
C ASN A 778 -1.78 -23.92 32.60
N TYR A 779 -1.78 -23.24 33.75
CA TYR A 779 -2.91 -22.40 34.18
C TYR A 779 -3.19 -21.28 33.14
N GLU A 780 -4.48 -20.97 32.93
CA GLU A 780 -4.95 -20.08 31.86
C GLU A 780 -4.46 -20.55 30.48
N ASP A 781 -3.57 -19.76 29.88
CA ASP A 781 -2.97 -19.95 28.56
C ASP A 781 -1.48 -20.29 28.65
N ALA A 782 -0.99 -20.68 29.82
CA ALA A 782 0.39 -21.08 29.97
C ALA A 782 0.65 -22.42 29.26
N ILE A 783 1.87 -22.56 28.72
CA ILE A 783 2.30 -23.74 27.97
C ILE A 783 3.46 -24.38 28.70
N VAL A 784 3.37 -25.70 28.87
CA VAL A 784 4.47 -26.54 29.37
C VAL A 784 5.16 -27.21 28.18
N ILE A 785 6.48 -27.14 28.14
CA ILE A 785 7.31 -27.66 27.05
C ILE A 785 8.32 -28.68 27.61
N SER A 786 8.55 -29.76 26.88
CA SER A 786 9.64 -30.72 27.14
C SER A 786 11.01 -30.10 26.86
N GLU A 787 12.00 -30.44 27.69
CA GLU A 787 13.41 -30.04 27.54
C GLU A 787 13.97 -30.49 26.19
N ARG A 788 13.54 -31.64 25.66
CA ARG A 788 13.87 -32.14 24.32
C ARG A 788 13.71 -31.07 23.25
N VAL A 789 12.61 -30.33 23.28
CA VAL A 789 12.29 -29.28 22.31
C VAL A 789 13.36 -28.19 22.28
N VAL A 790 13.93 -27.88 23.44
CA VAL A 790 15.00 -26.88 23.61
C VAL A 790 16.38 -27.48 23.32
N ARG A 791 16.61 -28.73 23.73
CA ARG A 791 17.86 -29.47 23.52
C ARG A 791 18.14 -29.73 22.03
N GLU A 792 17.10 -30.10 21.28
CA GLU A 792 17.17 -30.38 19.83
C GLU A 792 17.05 -29.13 18.94
N ASP A 793 16.98 -27.93 19.55
CA ASP A 793 16.85 -26.64 18.87
C ASP A 793 15.62 -26.53 17.93
N ILE A 794 14.50 -27.19 18.28
CA ILE A 794 13.29 -27.28 17.44
C ILE A 794 12.69 -25.89 17.16
N PHE A 795 12.52 -25.05 18.19
CA PHE A 795 12.02 -23.67 18.08
C PHE A 795 13.12 -22.61 18.21
N THR A 796 14.33 -22.91 17.74
CA THR A 796 15.39 -21.91 17.66
C THR A 796 15.26 -21.08 16.40
N SER A 797 15.33 -19.75 16.55
CA SER A 797 15.37 -18.79 15.44
C SER A 797 16.70 -18.04 15.41
N ILE A 798 17.10 -17.59 14.22
CA ILE A 798 18.28 -16.75 14.03
C ILE A 798 17.82 -15.32 13.77
N HIS A 799 18.46 -14.38 14.47
CA HIS A 799 18.23 -12.95 14.31
C HIS A 799 19.54 -12.28 13.94
N VAL A 800 19.50 -11.28 13.06
CA VAL A 800 20.67 -10.49 12.69
C VAL A 800 20.38 -9.04 13.00
N ASP A 801 21.17 -8.49 13.92
CA ASP A 801 21.10 -7.08 14.27
C ASP A 801 22.20 -6.31 13.53
N GLU A 802 21.84 -5.12 13.06
CA GLU A 802 22.75 -4.20 12.39
C GLU A 802 23.12 -3.09 13.37
N TYR A 803 24.43 -2.94 13.59
CA TYR A 803 25.01 -1.90 14.42
C TYR A 803 25.83 -0.97 13.52
N SER A 804 25.45 0.30 13.44
CA SER A 804 26.11 1.28 12.60
C SER A 804 26.64 2.45 13.40
N LEU A 805 27.80 2.97 12.99
CA LEU A 805 28.37 4.19 13.52
C LEU A 805 28.87 5.06 12.36
N GLU A 806 28.72 6.37 12.49
CA GLU A 806 29.07 7.35 11.46
C GLU A 806 30.22 8.24 11.94
N VAL A 807 31.12 8.58 11.02
CA VAL A 807 32.12 9.64 11.20
C VAL A 807 31.58 10.92 10.61
N ARG A 808 31.53 11.97 11.43
CA ARG A 808 31.06 13.29 11.05
C ARG A 808 32.19 14.32 11.14
N ASP A 809 32.07 15.35 10.31
CA ASP A 809 32.88 16.55 10.44
C ASP A 809 32.25 17.46 11.51
N THR A 810 32.91 17.61 12.65
CA THR A 810 32.43 18.49 13.72
C THR A 810 33.16 19.83 13.65
N LYS A 811 32.60 20.88 14.25
CA LYS A 811 33.27 22.19 14.36
C LYS A 811 34.66 22.14 15.00
N ARG A 812 34.97 21.07 15.76
CA ARG A 812 36.23 20.89 16.51
C ARG A 812 37.23 20.00 15.77
N GLY A 813 36.86 19.43 14.64
CA GLY A 813 37.66 18.47 13.89
C GLY A 813 36.84 17.28 13.41
N VAL A 814 37.47 16.51 12.53
CA VAL A 814 36.89 15.29 11.98
C VAL A 814 36.99 14.18 13.02
N GLU A 815 35.89 13.44 13.21
CA GLU A 815 35.90 12.22 14.02
C GLU A 815 36.62 11.10 13.25
N GLU A 816 37.19 10.12 13.96
CA GLU A 816 37.94 9.06 13.29
C GLU A 816 37.57 7.69 13.84
N PHE A 817 37.53 6.69 12.95
CA PHE A 817 37.51 5.29 13.36
C PHE A 817 38.94 4.80 13.54
N THR A 818 39.23 4.24 14.71
CA THR A 818 40.56 3.76 15.08
C THR A 818 40.47 2.70 16.17
N SER A 819 41.45 1.81 16.22
CA SER A 819 41.66 0.92 17.35
C SER A 819 42.36 1.59 18.54
N ASP A 820 42.98 2.75 18.33
CA ASP A 820 43.71 3.49 19.38
C ASP A 820 42.76 4.39 20.18
N ILE A 821 42.14 3.81 21.22
CA ILE A 821 41.10 4.46 22.03
C ILE A 821 41.67 4.81 23.40
N PRO A 822 41.55 6.06 23.87
CA PRO A 822 42.10 6.48 25.15
C PRO A 822 41.41 5.77 26.33
N ASN A 823 42.17 5.43 27.37
CA ASN A 823 41.69 4.81 28.61
C ASN A 823 40.99 3.44 28.43
N VAL A 824 41.32 2.72 27.35
CA VAL A 824 40.83 1.36 27.10
C VAL A 824 42.01 0.38 27.13
N SER A 825 41.84 -0.75 27.81
CA SER A 825 42.87 -1.80 27.87
C SER A 825 43.07 -2.49 26.50
N GLU A 826 44.30 -2.92 26.19
CA GLU A 826 44.62 -3.66 24.96
C GLU A 826 43.77 -4.95 24.79
N GLU A 827 43.35 -5.59 25.88
CA GLU A 827 42.48 -6.78 25.81
C GLU A 827 41.12 -6.46 25.17
N ALA A 828 40.59 -5.26 25.42
CA ALA A 828 39.30 -4.82 24.88
C ALA A 828 39.39 -4.42 23.40
N THR A 829 40.57 -4.00 22.92
CA THR A 829 40.82 -3.64 21.51
C THR A 829 41.38 -4.80 20.68
N ARG A 830 41.73 -5.93 21.30
CA ARG A 830 42.32 -7.12 20.64
C ARG A 830 41.56 -7.62 19.40
N ASN A 831 40.23 -7.49 19.39
CA ASN A 831 39.40 -7.97 18.27
C ASN A 831 39.16 -6.90 17.20
N LEU A 832 39.62 -5.66 17.39
CA LEU A 832 39.48 -4.57 16.42
C LEU A 832 40.59 -4.65 15.37
N ASP A 833 40.27 -4.27 14.14
CA ASP A 833 41.25 -4.04 13.08
C ASP A 833 41.83 -2.61 13.15
N GLU A 834 42.76 -2.28 12.24
CA GLU A 834 43.38 -0.96 12.15
C GLU A 834 42.36 0.17 11.93
N ALA A 835 41.22 -0.13 11.30
CA ALA A 835 40.13 0.81 11.09
C ALA A 835 39.16 0.87 12.28
N GLY A 836 39.47 0.20 13.40
CA GLY A 836 38.63 0.17 14.60
C GLY A 836 37.38 -0.70 14.49
N LEU A 837 37.24 -1.58 13.49
CA LEU A 837 36.10 -2.49 13.36
C LEU A 837 36.42 -3.89 13.91
N ILE A 838 35.49 -4.45 14.67
CA ILE A 838 35.60 -5.83 15.18
C ILE A 838 35.78 -6.85 14.05
N ARG A 839 36.57 -7.91 14.28
CA ARG A 839 36.81 -8.98 13.31
C ARG A 839 35.58 -9.87 13.10
N VAL A 840 35.38 -10.33 11.87
CA VAL A 840 34.35 -11.33 11.53
C VAL A 840 34.67 -12.66 12.24
N GLY A 841 33.64 -13.31 12.79
CA GLY A 841 33.75 -14.52 13.60
C GLY A 841 34.06 -14.28 15.08
N ALA A 842 34.17 -13.02 15.53
CA ALA A 842 34.28 -12.72 16.95
C ALA A 842 32.96 -12.99 17.69
N ASN A 843 33.06 -13.63 18.86
CA ASN A 843 31.95 -13.76 19.80
C ASN A 843 31.85 -12.48 20.62
N VAL A 844 30.76 -11.74 20.41
CA VAL A 844 30.49 -10.48 21.10
C VAL A 844 29.85 -10.77 22.45
N LYS A 845 30.43 -10.20 23.50
CA LYS A 845 29.88 -10.17 24.85
C LYS A 845 29.43 -8.76 25.21
N PRO A 846 28.53 -8.62 26.19
CA PRO A 846 28.16 -7.31 26.73
C PRO A 846 29.39 -6.48 27.13
N GLY A 847 29.45 -5.23 26.69
CA GLY A 847 30.56 -4.30 26.96
C GLY A 847 31.71 -4.33 25.95
N ASP A 848 31.80 -5.34 25.08
CA ASP A 848 32.82 -5.40 24.02
C ASP A 848 32.67 -4.22 23.04
N ILE A 849 33.80 -3.68 22.56
CA ILE A 849 33.80 -2.62 21.55
C ILE A 849 33.62 -3.25 20.18
N MET A 850 32.57 -2.85 19.46
CA MET A 850 32.28 -3.33 18.11
C MET A 850 32.84 -2.39 17.03
N ILE A 851 32.74 -1.07 17.26
CA ILE A 851 33.27 -0.04 16.39
C ILE A 851 33.97 1.01 17.26
N GLY A 852 35.30 1.08 17.16
CA GLY A 852 36.16 2.06 17.79
C GLY A 852 36.03 3.42 17.12
N LYS A 853 35.67 4.45 17.90
CA LYS A 853 35.51 5.82 17.41
C LYS A 853 36.03 6.81 18.43
N ILE A 854 36.78 7.80 17.95
CA ILE A 854 37.26 8.92 18.74
C ILE A 854 36.64 10.23 18.24
N THR A 855 36.27 11.11 19.17
CA THR A 855 35.76 12.45 18.88
C THR A 855 36.68 13.50 19.51
N PRO A 856 37.10 14.55 18.77
CA PRO A 856 37.87 15.65 19.33
C PRO A 856 37.16 16.32 20.52
N LYS A 857 37.84 16.41 21.65
CA LYS A 857 37.35 17.05 22.87
C LYS A 857 37.96 18.46 22.97
N GLY A 858 37.17 19.42 23.47
CA GLY A 858 37.71 20.74 23.82
C GLY A 858 38.36 20.71 25.20
N GLU A 859 39.33 21.59 25.43
CA GLU A 859 39.92 21.78 26.75
C GLU A 859 38.84 22.22 27.75
N SER A 860 38.61 21.41 28.77
CA SER A 860 37.74 21.72 29.90
C SER A 860 38.62 21.90 31.14
N ASP A 861 38.44 22.99 31.88
CA ASP A 861 39.14 23.21 33.15
C ASP A 861 38.79 22.11 34.16
N PRO A 862 39.73 21.23 34.55
CA PRO A 862 39.47 20.22 35.56
C PRO A 862 39.29 20.86 36.95
N SER A 863 38.55 20.20 37.84
CA SER A 863 38.42 20.63 39.23
C SER A 863 39.79 20.61 39.95
N PRO A 864 39.98 21.32 41.07
CA PRO A 864 41.23 21.25 41.83
C PRO A 864 41.65 19.83 42.20
N GLU A 865 40.69 18.96 42.54
CA GLU A 865 40.90 17.56 42.86
C GLU A 865 41.37 16.76 41.63
N GLU A 866 40.73 16.95 40.47
CA GLU A 866 41.16 16.34 39.22
C GLU A 866 42.54 16.85 38.77
N LYS A 867 42.81 18.15 38.94
CA LYS A 867 44.12 18.77 38.67
C LYS A 867 45.21 18.13 39.52
N LEU A 868 44.94 17.94 40.82
CA LEU A 868 45.85 17.27 41.73
C LEU A 868 46.08 15.80 41.35
N LEU A 869 45.02 15.05 41.04
CA LEU A 869 45.13 13.66 40.60
C LEU A 869 45.99 13.52 39.33
N ARG A 870 45.75 14.37 38.32
CA ARG A 870 46.57 14.36 37.09
C ARG A 870 48.02 14.74 37.35
N ALA A 871 48.28 15.68 38.27
CA ALA A 871 49.64 16.03 38.66
C ALA A 871 50.36 14.89 39.39
N ILE A 872 49.64 14.08 40.18
CA ILE A 872 50.20 12.92 40.89
C ILE A 872 50.51 11.77 39.92
N PHE A 873 49.57 11.44 39.01
CA PHE A 873 49.70 10.28 38.11
C PHE A 873 50.42 10.58 36.79
N GLY A 874 50.67 11.86 36.48
CA GLY A 874 51.33 12.26 35.23
C GLY A 874 50.47 12.08 33.97
N ASP A 875 49.18 11.79 34.13
CA ASP A 875 48.24 11.61 33.03
C ASP A 875 47.98 12.95 32.32
N LYS A 876 48.36 13.03 31.05
CA LYS A 876 47.97 14.15 30.17
C LYS A 876 46.48 14.05 29.88
N ALA A 877 45.80 15.20 29.82
CA ALA A 877 44.43 15.24 29.32
C ALA A 877 44.43 14.75 27.88
N GLY A 878 43.66 13.70 27.57
CA GLY A 878 43.46 13.28 26.20
C GLY A 878 42.67 14.33 25.42
N ASP A 879 43.17 14.75 24.27
CA ASP A 879 42.52 15.69 23.35
C ASP A 879 41.28 15.07 22.65
N VAL A 880 41.05 13.78 22.87
CA VAL A 880 40.00 12.98 22.25
C VAL A 880 39.18 12.23 23.31
N LYS A 881 37.90 12.00 23.01
CA LYS A 881 36.96 11.25 23.84
C LYS A 881 36.58 9.94 23.13
N ASP A 882 36.47 8.86 23.90
CA ASP A 882 35.85 7.60 23.45
C ASP A 882 34.36 7.83 23.10
N ALA A 883 34.03 7.66 21.83
CA ALA A 883 32.68 7.67 21.28
C ALA A 883 32.34 6.33 20.59
N SER A 884 33.03 5.26 20.98
CA SER A 884 32.93 3.95 20.38
C SER A 884 31.58 3.28 20.64
N LEU A 885 31.16 2.45 19.70
CA LEU A 885 29.94 1.64 19.84
C LEU A 885 30.27 0.35 20.60
N LYS A 886 29.70 0.24 21.80
CA LYS A 886 29.84 -0.93 22.69
C LYS A 886 28.62 -1.84 22.61
N ALA A 887 28.84 -3.13 22.80
CA ALA A 887 27.80 -4.14 22.86
C ALA A 887 26.85 -3.90 24.04
N SER A 888 25.54 -3.91 23.79
CA SER A 888 24.53 -3.70 24.84
C SER A 888 24.55 -4.82 25.88
N PRO A 889 24.03 -4.59 27.11
CA PRO A 889 23.98 -5.61 28.17
C PRO A 889 23.32 -6.95 27.78
N SER A 890 22.36 -6.90 26.84
CA SER A 890 21.67 -8.08 26.30
C SER A 890 22.30 -8.67 25.04
N LEU A 891 23.33 -8.03 24.46
CA LEU A 891 23.92 -8.47 23.21
C LEU A 891 24.87 -9.64 23.45
N LYS A 892 24.49 -10.82 22.95
CA LYS A 892 25.34 -12.00 22.83
C LYS A 892 25.17 -12.57 21.42
N GLY A 893 26.25 -12.72 20.67
CA GLY A 893 26.18 -13.19 19.30
C GLY A 893 27.53 -13.28 18.62
N VAL A 894 27.51 -13.62 17.33
CA VAL A 894 28.71 -13.75 16.50
C VAL A 894 28.68 -12.69 15.42
N VAL A 895 29.80 -12.00 15.22
CA VAL A 895 29.95 -11.07 14.08
C VAL A 895 30.00 -11.88 12.80
N ILE A 896 29.02 -11.69 11.91
CA ILE A 896 28.93 -12.41 10.64
C ILE A 896 29.52 -11.62 9.47
N ASP A 897 29.43 -10.30 9.52
CA ASP A 897 29.90 -9.43 8.45
C ASP A 897 30.19 -8.02 8.99
N LYS A 898 31.05 -7.29 8.29
CA LYS A 898 31.34 -5.87 8.56
C LYS A 898 31.58 -5.12 7.26
N LYS A 899 31.07 -3.89 7.19
CA LYS A 899 31.19 -3.03 6.01
C LYS A 899 31.68 -1.65 6.43
N LEU A 900 32.60 -1.11 5.65
CA LEU A 900 33.11 0.25 5.79
C LEU A 900 32.87 0.97 4.46
N PHE A 901 32.03 1.99 4.50
CA PHE A 901 31.75 2.86 3.37
C PHE A 901 32.49 4.18 3.57
N SER A 902 33.12 4.69 2.51
CA SER A 902 33.88 5.93 2.60
C SER A 902 33.71 6.79 1.34
N ARG A 903 33.56 8.11 1.55
CA ARG A 903 33.58 9.07 0.45
C ARG A 903 35.02 9.33 0.02
N VAL A 904 35.27 9.31 -1.29
CA VAL A 904 36.61 9.61 -1.83
C VAL A 904 36.91 11.10 -1.67
N VAL A 905 37.95 11.42 -0.90
CA VAL A 905 38.46 12.79 -0.76
C VAL A 905 39.25 13.15 -2.03
N LYS A 906 38.86 14.23 -2.71
CA LYS A 906 39.46 14.66 -4.00
C LYS A 906 40.82 15.33 -3.82
N ASP A 907 41.82 14.59 -3.37
CA ASP A 907 43.21 15.06 -3.32
C ASP A 907 43.95 14.87 -4.65
N LYS A 908 45.00 15.68 -4.89
CA LYS A 908 45.84 15.61 -6.11
C LYS A 908 46.45 14.22 -6.33
N LYS A 909 46.77 13.48 -5.25
CA LYS A 909 47.27 12.09 -5.32
C LYS A 909 46.19 11.09 -5.76
N GLY A 910 44.94 11.27 -5.33
CA GLY A 910 43.82 10.39 -5.68
C GLY A 910 43.46 10.46 -7.17
N LYS A 911 43.52 11.65 -7.78
CA LYS A 911 43.22 11.84 -9.21
C LYS A 911 44.19 11.12 -10.16
N LEU A 912 45.45 10.93 -9.76
CA LEU A 912 46.44 10.20 -10.54
C LEU A 912 46.20 8.68 -10.51
N ALA A 913 45.63 8.16 -9.42
CA ALA A 913 45.31 6.74 -9.26
C ALA A 913 43.99 6.33 -9.95
N THR A 914 43.02 7.24 -10.08
CA THR A 914 41.70 6.93 -10.67
C THR A 914 41.68 6.90 -12.20
N LYS A 915 42.56 7.66 -12.87
CA LYS A 915 42.60 7.72 -14.35
C LYS A 915 42.79 6.35 -15.04
N PRO A 916 43.80 5.53 -14.69
CA PRO A 916 43.99 4.22 -15.35
C PRO A 916 42.82 3.26 -15.12
N LEU A 917 42.11 3.36 -13.99
CA LEU A 917 40.90 2.57 -13.73
C LEU A 917 39.74 2.98 -14.65
N LEU A 918 39.60 4.26 -14.95
CA LEU A 918 38.59 4.75 -15.90
C LEU A 918 38.88 4.28 -17.32
N ASP A 919 40.14 4.38 -17.75
CA ASP A 919 40.57 3.92 -19.08
C ASP A 919 40.33 2.41 -19.26
N GLN A 920 40.58 1.60 -18.22
CA GLN A 920 40.25 0.16 -18.22
C GLN A 920 38.74 -0.12 -18.38
N ILE A 921 37.89 0.69 -17.74
CA ILE A 921 36.43 0.51 -17.83
C ILE A 921 35.94 0.85 -19.25
N ASP A 922 36.46 1.92 -19.85
CA ASP A 922 36.09 2.30 -21.21
C ASP A 922 36.58 1.23 -22.22
N GLU A 923 37.79 0.67 -22.06
CA GLU A 923 38.26 -0.46 -22.88
C GLU A 923 37.41 -1.73 -22.73
N GLU A 924 36.94 -2.06 -21.51
CA GLU A 924 36.05 -3.19 -21.28
C GLU A 924 34.70 -3.02 -22.00
N LEU A 925 34.16 -1.80 -21.96
CA LEU A 925 32.91 -1.45 -22.64
C LEU A 925 33.07 -1.59 -24.16
N ASP A 926 34.11 -1.00 -24.73
CA ASP A 926 34.36 -1.03 -26.18
C ASP A 926 34.52 -2.46 -26.69
N ARG A 927 35.24 -3.32 -25.96
CA ARG A 927 35.35 -4.75 -26.30
C ARG A 927 34.00 -5.47 -26.26
N ALA A 928 33.20 -5.23 -25.21
CA ALA A 928 31.89 -5.87 -25.06
C ALA A 928 30.91 -5.42 -26.16
N VAL A 929 30.85 -4.12 -26.44
CA VAL A 929 29.99 -3.52 -27.47
C VAL A 929 30.40 -4.00 -28.86
N THR A 930 31.70 -4.00 -29.18
CA THR A 930 32.19 -4.47 -30.48
C THR A 930 31.86 -5.95 -30.69
N GLY A 931 32.04 -6.79 -29.65
CA GLY A 931 31.67 -8.20 -29.70
C GLY A 931 30.17 -8.44 -29.83
N LEU A 932 29.33 -7.63 -29.18
CA LEU A 932 27.87 -7.71 -29.29
C LEU A 932 27.39 -7.28 -30.68
N ARG A 933 27.95 -6.20 -31.22
CA ARG A 933 27.64 -5.67 -32.55
C ARG A 933 27.99 -6.67 -33.64
N ALA A 934 29.17 -7.28 -33.60
CA ALA A 934 29.56 -8.32 -34.55
C ALA A 934 28.56 -9.50 -34.58
N LYS A 935 28.12 -9.97 -33.40
CA LYS A 935 27.09 -11.02 -33.30
C LYS A 935 25.75 -10.59 -33.89
N LEU A 936 25.35 -9.33 -33.71
CA LEU A 936 24.12 -8.80 -34.30
C LEU A 936 24.23 -8.77 -35.83
N GLU A 937 25.33 -8.26 -36.37
CA GLU A 937 25.57 -8.14 -37.81
C GLU A 937 25.53 -9.52 -38.49
N ASP A 938 26.17 -10.53 -37.90
CA ASP A 938 26.13 -11.91 -38.40
C ASP A 938 24.72 -12.49 -38.41
N LYS A 939 23.96 -12.30 -37.32
CA LYS A 939 22.57 -12.76 -37.20
C LYS A 939 21.67 -12.01 -38.20
N LEU A 940 21.71 -10.68 -38.26
CA LEU A 940 20.95 -9.89 -39.23
C LEU A 940 21.27 -10.28 -40.66
N PHE A 941 22.54 -10.46 -40.98
CA PHE A 941 22.96 -10.87 -42.32
C PHE A 941 22.33 -12.22 -42.69
N SER A 942 22.34 -13.21 -41.80
CA SER A 942 21.71 -14.51 -42.08
C SER A 942 20.19 -14.43 -42.35
N LEU A 943 19.45 -13.51 -41.70
CA LEU A 943 18.02 -13.31 -41.93
C LEU A 943 17.72 -12.62 -43.27
N VAL A 944 18.58 -11.67 -43.64
CA VAL A 944 18.33 -10.69 -44.70
C VAL A 944 19.10 -11.03 -45.99
N ASN A 945 20.06 -11.95 -45.95
CA ASN A 945 20.85 -12.39 -47.10
C ASN A 945 19.94 -12.85 -48.25
N GLY A 946 20.20 -12.30 -49.45
CA GLY A 946 19.44 -12.59 -50.66
C GLY A 946 18.10 -11.85 -50.82
N LYS A 947 17.66 -11.06 -49.83
CA LYS A 947 16.41 -10.27 -49.89
C LYS A 947 16.64 -8.81 -50.33
N THR A 948 15.59 -8.18 -50.86
CA THR A 948 15.56 -6.77 -51.25
C THR A 948 14.90 -5.91 -50.18
N SER A 949 15.53 -4.78 -49.84
CA SER A 949 15.04 -3.77 -48.89
C SER A 949 13.70 -3.19 -49.34
N GLN A 950 12.76 -3.03 -48.39
CA GLN A 950 11.52 -2.26 -48.59
C GLN A 950 11.66 -0.77 -48.23
N GLY A 951 12.87 -0.33 -47.89
CA GLY A 951 13.17 1.01 -47.38
C GLY A 951 13.42 0.97 -45.87
N VAL A 952 14.68 0.88 -45.44
CA VAL A 952 15.03 0.97 -44.01
C VAL A 952 15.12 2.44 -43.66
N LYS A 953 14.34 2.87 -42.66
CA LYS A 953 14.25 4.27 -42.23
C LYS A 953 14.78 4.46 -40.82
N ASP A 954 15.24 5.66 -40.53
CA ASP A 954 15.39 6.16 -39.15
C ASP A 954 14.01 6.47 -38.54
N TYR A 955 13.90 6.57 -37.22
CA TYR A 955 12.72 7.11 -36.52
C TYR A 955 12.32 8.51 -37.01
N TYR A 956 13.24 9.28 -37.62
CA TYR A 956 12.96 10.59 -38.22
C TYR A 956 12.47 10.52 -39.68
N GLY A 957 12.26 9.33 -40.23
CA GLY A 957 11.75 9.13 -41.59
C GLY A 957 12.80 9.26 -42.71
N GLY A 958 14.07 9.45 -42.38
CA GLY A 958 15.18 9.44 -43.34
C GLY A 958 15.51 8.03 -43.84
N ASP A 959 15.72 7.87 -45.15
CA ASP A 959 16.05 6.57 -45.76
C ASP A 959 17.53 6.21 -45.55
N ILE A 960 17.79 5.13 -44.80
CA ILE A 960 19.13 4.58 -44.56
C ILE A 960 19.50 3.57 -45.66
N ILE A 961 18.57 2.68 -46.02
CA ILE A 961 18.73 1.76 -47.15
C ILE A 961 17.54 1.95 -48.11
N PRO A 962 17.77 2.45 -49.34
CA PRO A 962 16.71 2.67 -50.32
C PRO A 962 15.94 1.39 -50.68
N LYS A 963 14.66 1.58 -51.02
CA LYS A 963 13.78 0.50 -51.49
C LYS A 963 14.30 -0.12 -52.79
N GLY A 964 14.37 -1.46 -52.83
CA GLY A 964 14.80 -2.24 -54.00
C GLY A 964 16.27 -2.67 -53.99
N VAL A 965 17.08 -2.22 -53.03
CA VAL A 965 18.51 -2.59 -52.90
C VAL A 965 18.64 -3.93 -52.15
N LYS A 966 19.55 -4.81 -52.59
CA LYS A 966 19.89 -6.03 -51.85
C LYS A 966 20.80 -5.69 -50.66
N PHE A 967 20.51 -6.25 -49.50
CA PHE A 967 21.33 -6.02 -48.31
C PHE A 967 22.72 -6.64 -48.45
N THR A 968 23.75 -5.88 -48.05
CA THR A 968 25.15 -6.33 -47.99
C THR A 968 25.69 -6.20 -46.57
N LEU A 969 26.67 -7.03 -46.19
CA LEU A 969 27.29 -6.97 -44.86
C LEU A 969 27.86 -5.58 -44.56
N LYS A 970 28.46 -4.92 -45.56
CA LYS A 970 29.01 -3.56 -45.44
C LYS A 970 27.94 -2.50 -45.14
N GLN A 971 26.77 -2.62 -45.77
CA GLN A 971 25.64 -1.70 -45.48
C GLN A 971 25.11 -1.90 -44.07
N LEU A 972 25.05 -3.13 -43.57
CA LEU A 972 24.63 -3.40 -42.18
C LEU A 972 25.62 -2.81 -41.17
N GLN A 973 26.93 -2.89 -41.46
CA GLN A 973 27.98 -2.28 -40.63
C GLN A 973 27.92 -0.76 -40.53
N GLU A 974 27.34 -0.07 -41.52
CA GLU A 974 27.23 1.39 -41.53
C GLU A 974 25.97 1.91 -40.78
N ILE A 975 25.05 1.02 -40.38
CA ILE A 975 23.81 1.40 -39.68
C ILE A 975 24.11 1.74 -38.21
N ASP A 976 23.53 2.85 -37.73
CA ASP A 976 23.36 3.08 -36.29
C ASP A 976 22.08 2.37 -35.81
N TYR A 977 22.28 1.26 -35.09
CA TYR A 977 21.18 0.44 -34.58
C TYR A 977 20.41 1.10 -33.42
N LEU A 978 20.87 2.22 -32.87
CA LEU A 978 20.15 2.95 -31.82
C LEU A 978 19.05 3.87 -32.36
N THR A 979 19.16 4.31 -33.62
CA THR A 979 18.22 5.24 -34.26
C THR A 979 17.43 4.61 -35.41
N VAL A 980 17.77 3.38 -35.82
CA VAL A 980 17.06 2.71 -36.92
C VAL A 980 15.66 2.23 -36.51
N ASN A 981 14.66 2.42 -37.37
CA ASN A 981 13.36 1.79 -37.22
C ASN A 981 13.44 0.33 -37.71
N PRO A 982 13.21 -0.68 -36.84
CA PRO A 982 13.36 -2.08 -37.20
C PRO A 982 12.15 -2.66 -37.97
N SER A 983 11.12 -1.86 -38.25
CA SER A 983 9.90 -2.31 -38.92
C SER A 983 10.03 -2.30 -40.46
N LYS A 984 9.41 -3.28 -41.12
CA LYS A 984 9.25 -3.35 -42.60
C LYS A 984 10.56 -3.38 -43.41
N TRP A 985 11.57 -4.14 -42.99
CA TRP A 985 12.84 -4.26 -43.73
C TRP A 985 12.71 -5.13 -44.99
N THR A 986 11.89 -6.17 -44.94
CA THR A 986 11.69 -7.15 -46.02
C THR A 986 10.21 -7.31 -46.37
N THR A 987 9.89 -8.08 -47.42
CA THR A 987 8.51 -8.41 -47.82
C THR A 987 7.84 -9.47 -46.93
N ASP A 988 8.59 -10.09 -46.00
CA ASP A 988 8.18 -11.26 -45.23
C ASP A 988 7.88 -10.86 -43.77
N GLN A 989 6.64 -11.04 -43.35
CA GLN A 989 6.15 -10.60 -42.05
C GLN A 989 6.83 -11.34 -40.89
N ALA A 990 7.05 -12.65 -41.00
CA ALA A 990 7.68 -13.45 -39.95
C ALA A 990 9.15 -13.06 -39.74
N LYS A 991 9.90 -12.83 -40.83
CA LYS A 991 11.29 -12.36 -40.72
C LYS A 991 11.38 -10.92 -40.23
N ASN A 992 10.44 -10.05 -40.60
CA ASN A 992 10.40 -8.70 -40.05
C ASN A 992 10.18 -8.72 -38.54
N GLU A 993 9.34 -9.64 -38.04
CA GLU A 993 9.16 -9.83 -36.59
C GLU A 993 10.43 -10.35 -35.90
N LEU A 994 11.18 -11.26 -36.54
CA LEU A 994 12.47 -11.73 -36.02
C LEU A 994 13.56 -10.66 -36.04
N ILE A 995 13.69 -9.90 -37.14
CA ILE A 995 14.60 -8.74 -37.25
C ILE A 995 14.27 -7.73 -36.16
N PHE A 996 12.98 -7.47 -35.95
CA PHE A 996 12.49 -6.59 -34.91
C PHE A 996 12.91 -7.05 -33.52
N LYS A 997 12.61 -8.31 -33.14
CA LYS A 997 13.00 -8.84 -31.82
C LYS A 997 14.52 -8.84 -31.64
N LEU A 998 15.27 -9.12 -32.69
CA LEU A 998 16.73 -9.15 -32.67
C LEU A 998 17.33 -7.76 -32.41
N VAL A 999 16.89 -6.72 -33.14
CA VAL A 999 17.39 -5.34 -32.96
C VAL A 999 17.00 -4.82 -31.58
N VAL A 1000 15.78 -5.10 -31.11
CA VAL A 1000 15.31 -4.70 -29.76
C VAL A 1000 16.17 -5.34 -28.66
N ASN A 1001 16.40 -6.65 -28.73
CA ASN A 1001 17.23 -7.36 -27.75
C ASN A 1001 18.68 -6.85 -27.75
N TYR A 1002 19.21 -6.47 -28.92
CA TYR A 1002 20.51 -5.82 -29.02
C TYR A 1002 20.54 -4.47 -28.31
N ILE A 1003 19.57 -3.58 -28.58
CA ILE A 1003 19.48 -2.26 -27.94
C ILE A 1003 19.41 -2.42 -26.42
N GLN A 1004 18.60 -3.36 -25.94
CA GLN A 1004 18.49 -3.65 -24.51
C GLN A 1004 19.83 -4.09 -23.91
N LYS A 1005 20.55 -5.01 -24.57
CA LYS A 1005 21.86 -5.47 -24.12
C LYS A 1005 22.96 -4.42 -24.20
N TYR A 1006 22.96 -3.62 -25.25
CA TYR A 1006 23.88 -2.49 -25.40
C TYR A 1006 23.71 -1.51 -24.23
N LYS A 1007 22.45 -1.11 -23.93
CA LYS A 1007 22.14 -0.22 -22.81
C LYS A 1007 22.54 -0.81 -21.46
N GLU A 1008 22.42 -2.12 -21.28
CA GLU A 1008 22.88 -2.82 -20.07
C GLU A 1008 24.40 -2.71 -19.89
N HIS A 1009 25.19 -2.97 -20.94
CA HIS A 1009 26.65 -2.81 -20.90
C HIS A 1009 27.08 -1.37 -20.63
N GLU A 1010 26.46 -0.40 -21.33
CA GLU A 1010 26.73 1.02 -21.13
C GLU A 1010 26.42 1.45 -19.68
N ALA A 1011 25.31 0.99 -19.12
CA ALA A 1011 24.91 1.28 -17.75
C ALA A 1011 25.90 0.71 -16.72
N VAL A 1012 26.36 -0.53 -16.90
CA VAL A 1012 27.37 -1.15 -16.03
C VAL A 1012 28.68 -0.35 -16.07
N ALA A 1013 29.16 0.04 -17.25
CA ALA A 1013 30.36 0.85 -17.39
C ALA A 1013 30.20 2.23 -16.75
N ARG A 1014 29.07 2.90 -17.00
CA ARG A 1014 28.73 4.21 -16.40
C ARG A 1014 28.70 4.13 -14.86
N ARG A 1015 28.15 3.04 -14.30
CA ARG A 1015 28.14 2.78 -12.85
C ARG A 1015 29.56 2.60 -12.30
N LYS A 1016 30.38 1.75 -12.93
CA LYS A 1016 31.78 1.54 -12.53
C LYS A 1016 32.56 2.87 -12.55
N ARG A 1017 32.40 3.68 -13.59
CA ARG A 1017 33.04 5.00 -13.71
C ARG A 1017 32.63 5.94 -12.57
N TYR A 1018 31.33 5.97 -12.25
CA TYR A 1018 30.82 6.81 -11.18
C TYR A 1018 31.37 6.41 -9.81
N ASN A 1019 31.36 5.10 -9.48
CA ASN A 1019 31.92 4.58 -8.24
C ASN A 1019 33.40 4.93 -8.07
N VAL A 1020 34.21 4.83 -9.14
CA VAL A 1020 35.63 5.21 -9.11
C VAL A 1020 35.82 6.73 -8.92
N THR A 1021 34.92 7.55 -9.45
CA THR A 1021 35.08 9.01 -9.46
C THR A 1021 34.62 9.67 -8.16
N ILE A 1022 33.53 9.19 -7.56
CA ILE A 1022 32.85 9.83 -6.42
C ILE A 1022 33.01 9.02 -5.12
N GLY A 1023 33.35 7.73 -5.21
CA GLY A 1023 33.35 6.83 -4.06
C GLY A 1023 31.93 6.40 -3.68
N ASP A 1024 31.77 5.95 -2.43
CA ASP A 1024 30.45 5.58 -1.93
C ASP A 1024 29.59 6.83 -1.67
N GLU A 1025 28.32 6.73 -2.07
CA GLU A 1025 27.33 7.77 -1.85
C GLU A 1025 26.82 7.70 -0.40
N LEU A 1026 27.22 8.69 0.41
CA LEU A 1026 26.83 8.83 1.81
C LEU A 1026 26.02 10.12 2.03
N PRO A 1027 25.14 10.16 3.07
CA PRO A 1027 24.40 11.37 3.42
C PRO A 1027 25.31 12.58 3.68
N ALA A 1028 24.76 13.79 3.53
CA ALA A 1028 25.51 15.03 3.70
C ALA A 1028 26.06 15.15 5.14
N GLY A 1029 27.35 15.48 5.28
CA GLY A 1029 28.03 15.61 6.57
C GLY A 1029 28.65 14.32 7.13
N ILE A 1030 28.38 13.16 6.49
CA ILE A 1030 29.01 11.88 6.84
C ILE A 1030 30.18 11.62 5.89
N ILE A 1031 31.35 11.31 6.44
CA ILE A 1031 32.57 11.01 5.68
C ILE A 1031 32.75 9.50 5.54
N GLN A 1032 32.58 8.77 6.64
CA GLN A 1032 32.66 7.31 6.69
C GLN A 1032 31.46 6.74 7.46
N LEU A 1033 31.01 5.56 7.05
CA LEU A 1033 29.95 4.80 7.71
C LEU A 1033 30.44 3.37 7.91
N ALA A 1034 30.52 2.94 9.17
CA ALA A 1034 30.85 1.58 9.55
C ALA A 1034 29.57 0.84 9.96
N LYS A 1035 29.40 -0.38 9.46
CA LYS A 1035 28.30 -1.30 9.82
C LYS A 1035 28.87 -2.64 10.27
N VAL A 1036 28.34 -3.17 11.36
CA VAL A 1036 28.67 -4.49 11.90
C VAL A 1036 27.38 -5.29 12.04
N TYR A 1037 27.36 -6.49 11.48
CA TYR A 1037 26.23 -7.41 11.55
C TYR A 1037 26.51 -8.50 12.56
N VAL A 1038 25.65 -8.62 13.56
CA VAL A 1038 25.79 -9.61 14.64
C VAL A 1038 24.62 -10.58 14.58
N ALA A 1039 24.92 -11.86 14.36
CA ALA A 1039 23.94 -12.93 14.40
C ALA A 1039 23.75 -13.45 15.82
N LYS A 1040 22.48 -13.60 16.22
CA LYS A 1040 22.03 -14.13 17.50
C LYS A 1040 21.25 -15.41 17.27
N LYS A 1041 21.61 -16.46 18.00
CA LYS A 1041 20.82 -17.70 18.07
C LYS A 1041 19.88 -17.62 19.26
N ARG A 1042 18.58 -17.52 19.01
CA ARG A 1042 17.56 -17.35 20.06
C ARG A 1042 16.77 -18.64 20.26
N LYS A 1043 17.12 -19.37 21.32
CA LYS A 1043 16.40 -20.59 21.74
C LYS A 1043 15.03 -20.24 22.33
N LEU A 1044 14.18 -21.24 22.51
CA LEU A 1044 12.92 -21.09 23.24
C LEU A 1044 13.23 -20.97 24.74
N GLN A 1045 12.62 -20.00 25.41
CA GLN A 1045 12.80 -19.75 26.85
C GLN A 1045 11.47 -19.50 27.56
N ILE A 1046 11.48 -19.56 28.89
CA ILE A 1046 10.33 -19.19 29.72
C ILE A 1046 10.00 -17.71 29.49
N GLY A 1047 8.72 -17.42 29.24
CA GLY A 1047 8.23 -16.09 28.89
C GLY A 1047 8.08 -15.84 27.38
N ASP A 1048 8.64 -16.71 26.52
CA ASP A 1048 8.40 -16.64 25.08
C ASP A 1048 6.94 -16.99 24.76
N LYS A 1049 6.41 -16.36 23.71
CA LYS A 1049 5.04 -16.58 23.25
C LYS A 1049 4.99 -17.57 22.08
N MET A 1050 4.14 -18.58 22.21
CA MET A 1050 3.82 -19.55 21.16
C MET A 1050 2.34 -19.47 20.80
N ALA A 1051 1.98 -19.95 19.62
CA ALA A 1051 0.60 -20.07 19.19
C ALA A 1051 0.40 -21.21 18.19
N GLY A 1052 -0.81 -21.75 18.10
CA GLY A 1052 -1.25 -22.55 16.96
C GLY A 1052 -1.96 -21.70 15.91
N ARG A 1053 -2.46 -22.33 14.85
CA ARG A 1053 -3.19 -21.67 13.75
C ARG A 1053 -4.62 -21.26 14.13
N HIS A 1054 -5.17 -21.87 15.18
CA HIS A 1054 -6.56 -21.75 15.63
C HIS A 1054 -6.76 -20.64 16.68
N GLY A 1055 -5.89 -19.63 16.72
CA GLY A 1055 -5.95 -18.52 17.69
C GLY A 1055 -5.68 -18.92 19.15
N ASN A 1056 -5.19 -20.14 19.38
CA ASN A 1056 -4.69 -20.62 20.67
C ASN A 1056 -3.29 -20.06 20.92
N LYS A 1057 -3.21 -19.01 21.74
CA LYS A 1057 -1.94 -18.38 22.15
C LYS A 1057 -1.58 -18.81 23.55
N GLY A 1058 -0.28 -18.89 23.83
CA GLY A 1058 0.20 -19.13 25.18
C GLY A 1058 1.62 -18.68 25.43
N ILE A 1059 1.97 -18.56 26.70
CA ILE A 1059 3.31 -18.19 27.16
C ILE A 1059 3.95 -19.44 27.74
N VAL A 1060 5.19 -19.73 27.35
CA VAL A 1060 5.97 -20.83 27.95
C VAL A 1060 6.21 -20.49 29.41
N SER A 1061 5.59 -21.25 30.33
CA SER A 1061 5.71 -21.04 31.77
C SER A 1061 6.80 -21.89 32.39
N ARG A 1062 6.98 -23.12 31.88
CA ARG A 1062 7.97 -24.07 32.37
C ARG A 1062 8.50 -24.95 31.25
N ILE A 1063 9.80 -25.21 31.32
CA ILE A 1063 10.48 -26.24 30.54
C ILE A 1063 10.73 -27.40 31.51
N VAL A 1064 10.15 -28.57 31.22
CA VAL A 1064 10.15 -29.76 32.08
C VAL A 1064 11.08 -30.81 31.48
N ARG A 1065 11.80 -31.55 32.32
CA ARG A 1065 12.71 -32.61 31.85
C ARG A 1065 11.93 -33.70 31.14
N ASP A 1066 12.56 -34.37 30.18
CA ASP A 1066 11.87 -35.36 29.34
C ASP A 1066 11.30 -36.52 30.16
N GLU A 1067 12.00 -36.93 31.23
CA GLU A 1067 11.56 -37.99 32.13
C GLU A 1067 10.35 -37.62 33.00
N ASP A 1068 10.14 -36.34 33.29
CA ASP A 1068 9.03 -35.86 34.12
C ASP A 1068 7.76 -35.58 33.29
N MET A 1069 7.87 -35.59 31.96
CA MET A 1069 6.75 -35.32 31.07
C MET A 1069 5.77 -36.50 31.03
N PRO A 1070 4.46 -36.25 30.86
CA PRO A 1070 3.50 -37.31 30.61
C PRO A 1070 3.89 -38.12 29.38
N PHE A 1071 3.78 -39.44 29.46
CA PHE A 1071 4.19 -40.34 28.39
C PHE A 1071 3.11 -41.37 28.06
N LEU A 1072 3.12 -41.83 26.82
CA LEU A 1072 2.22 -42.86 26.33
C LEU A 1072 2.64 -44.26 26.81
N PRO A 1073 1.78 -45.29 26.71
CA PRO A 1073 2.10 -46.64 27.17
C PRO A 1073 3.28 -47.30 26.46
N ASP A 1074 3.67 -46.78 25.29
CA ASP A 1074 4.86 -47.19 24.52
C ASP A 1074 6.17 -46.56 25.05
N GLY A 1075 6.09 -45.69 26.06
CA GLY A 1075 7.22 -44.94 26.62
C GLY A 1075 7.50 -43.61 25.92
N THR A 1076 6.73 -43.21 24.91
CA THR A 1076 6.95 -41.96 24.18
C THR A 1076 6.44 -40.76 25.01
N PRO A 1077 7.32 -39.82 25.43
CA PRO A 1077 6.89 -38.61 26.13
C PRO A 1077 6.21 -37.63 25.15
N VAL A 1078 5.33 -36.78 25.69
CA VAL A 1078 4.74 -35.67 24.92
C VAL A 1078 5.68 -34.46 24.90
N ASP A 1079 5.67 -33.70 23.81
CA ASP A 1079 6.55 -32.53 23.64
C ASP A 1079 5.97 -31.28 24.30
N ILE A 1080 4.65 -31.17 24.35
CA ILE A 1080 3.91 -30.00 24.83
C ILE A 1080 2.64 -30.42 25.57
N VAL A 1081 2.32 -29.73 26.67
CA VAL A 1081 1.06 -29.93 27.40
C VAL A 1081 0.25 -28.64 27.39
N LEU A 1082 -0.98 -28.73 26.89
CA LEU A 1082 -1.92 -27.63 26.75
C LEU A 1082 -3.12 -27.81 27.68
N ASN A 1083 -3.68 -26.68 28.13
CA ASN A 1083 -4.85 -26.70 29.00
C ASN A 1083 -6.14 -27.00 28.22
N PRO A 1084 -6.87 -28.08 28.55
CA PRO A 1084 -8.11 -28.42 27.85
C PRO A 1084 -9.23 -27.39 28.07
N LEU A 1085 -9.22 -26.68 29.21
CA LEU A 1085 -10.27 -25.70 29.54
C LEU A 1085 -10.28 -24.49 28.60
N GLY A 1086 -9.16 -24.22 27.93
CA GLY A 1086 -9.04 -23.15 26.96
C GLY A 1086 -9.80 -23.38 25.65
N VAL A 1087 -10.18 -24.63 25.34
CA VAL A 1087 -10.83 -24.98 24.07
C VAL A 1087 -12.34 -24.69 24.09
N PRO A 1088 -13.14 -25.16 25.07
CA PRO A 1088 -14.59 -24.89 25.09
C PRO A 1088 -14.92 -23.41 25.24
N SER A 1089 -14.19 -22.69 26.09
CA SER A 1089 -14.42 -21.25 26.34
C SER A 1089 -14.16 -20.39 25.11
N ARG A 1090 -13.25 -20.83 24.23
CA ARG A 1090 -12.85 -20.09 23.02
C ARG A 1090 -13.48 -20.61 21.74
N MET A 1091 -14.16 -21.76 21.82
CA MET A 1091 -14.85 -22.39 20.69
C MET A 1091 -13.95 -22.57 19.45
N ASN A 1092 -12.70 -23.03 19.66
CA ASN A 1092 -11.76 -23.34 18.58
C ASN A 1092 -11.46 -24.84 18.53
N LEU A 1093 -12.49 -25.61 18.15
CA LEU A 1093 -12.44 -27.07 18.11
C LEU A 1093 -11.55 -27.59 16.97
N GLY A 1094 -11.27 -26.78 15.94
CA GLY A 1094 -10.45 -27.17 14.80
C GLY A 1094 -9.06 -27.69 15.22
N GLN A 1095 -8.48 -27.15 16.31
CA GLN A 1095 -7.19 -27.60 16.82
C GLN A 1095 -7.20 -29.06 17.29
N ILE A 1096 -8.35 -29.58 17.75
CA ILE A 1096 -8.47 -30.98 18.18
C ILE A 1096 -8.49 -31.88 16.95
N TYR A 1097 -9.27 -31.53 15.92
CA TYR A 1097 -9.29 -32.27 14.65
C TYR A 1097 -7.91 -32.29 13.99
N GLU A 1098 -7.23 -31.15 13.94
CA GLU A 1098 -5.83 -31.04 13.48
C GLU A 1098 -4.92 -32.00 14.26
N THR A 1099 -5.04 -32.01 15.60
CA THR A 1099 -4.22 -32.84 16.48
C THR A 1099 -4.39 -34.34 16.19
N VAL A 1100 -5.64 -34.80 16.03
CA VAL A 1100 -5.96 -36.21 15.82
C VAL A 1100 -5.53 -36.67 14.43
N LEU A 1101 -5.88 -35.92 13.38
CA LEU A 1101 -5.50 -36.24 12.01
C LEU A 1101 -3.98 -36.14 11.79
N GLY A 1102 -3.33 -35.16 12.45
CA GLY A 1102 -1.88 -35.03 12.43
C GLY A 1102 -1.17 -36.24 13.02
N TRP A 1103 -1.73 -36.87 14.06
CA TRP A 1103 -1.17 -38.09 14.64
C TRP A 1103 -1.23 -39.25 13.64
N ALA A 1104 -2.39 -39.48 13.02
CA ALA A 1104 -2.53 -40.48 11.98
C ALA A 1104 -1.55 -40.24 10.81
N GLY A 1105 -1.41 -39.00 10.36
CA GLY A 1105 -0.49 -38.63 9.28
C GLY A 1105 0.98 -38.88 9.64
N LYS A 1106 1.37 -38.63 10.89
CA LYS A 1106 2.75 -38.87 11.35
C LYS A 1106 3.11 -40.36 11.34
N GLU A 1107 2.23 -41.23 11.84
CA GLU A 1107 2.46 -42.68 11.88
C GLU A 1107 2.44 -43.31 10.48
N LEU A 1108 1.57 -42.81 9.59
CA LEU A 1108 1.48 -43.30 8.20
C LEU A 1108 2.54 -42.70 7.26
N GLY A 1109 3.23 -41.64 7.68
CA GLY A 1109 4.14 -40.88 6.81
C GLY A 1109 3.42 -40.12 5.69
N LEU A 1110 2.15 -39.74 5.92
CA LEU A 1110 1.28 -39.07 4.95
C LEU A 1110 1.05 -37.61 5.34
N LYS A 1111 0.87 -36.75 4.34
CA LYS A 1111 0.41 -35.37 4.52
C LYS A 1111 -1.00 -35.22 3.97
N PHE A 1112 -1.80 -34.39 4.63
CA PHE A 1112 -3.20 -34.16 4.30
C PHE A 1112 -3.44 -32.72 3.86
N ALA A 1113 -4.45 -32.53 3.02
CA ALA A 1113 -5.01 -31.24 2.65
C ALA A 1113 -6.50 -31.23 3.02
N THR A 1114 -6.85 -30.39 3.99
CA THR A 1114 -8.22 -30.09 4.45
C THR A 1114 -8.54 -28.63 4.10
N PRO A 1115 -9.05 -28.34 2.89
CA PRO A 1115 -9.50 -27.00 2.52
C PRO A 1115 -10.57 -26.48 3.47
N ILE A 1116 -10.67 -25.16 3.62
CA ILE A 1116 -11.69 -24.55 4.49
C ILE A 1116 -13.10 -24.77 3.93
N PHE A 1117 -14.07 -25.07 4.81
CA PHE A 1117 -15.47 -25.36 4.46
C PHE A 1117 -15.72 -26.56 3.54
N ASP A 1118 -14.67 -27.29 3.15
CA ASP A 1118 -14.69 -28.52 2.34
C ASP A 1118 -13.53 -29.43 2.77
N GLY A 1119 -13.39 -29.59 4.09
CA GLY A 1119 -12.33 -30.33 4.76
C GLY A 1119 -12.73 -31.76 5.12
N ALA A 1120 -11.84 -32.45 5.84
CA ALA A 1120 -12.08 -33.83 6.27
C ALA A 1120 -13.26 -33.91 7.25
N THR A 1121 -14.13 -34.89 7.05
CA THR A 1121 -15.20 -35.24 7.97
C THR A 1121 -14.68 -36.05 9.17
N LEU A 1122 -15.47 -36.13 10.23
CA LEU A 1122 -15.10 -36.90 11.42
C LEU A 1122 -14.92 -38.39 11.10
N GLU A 1123 -15.75 -38.94 10.21
CA GLU A 1123 -15.69 -40.32 9.75
C GLU A 1123 -14.36 -40.58 9.01
N GLU A 1124 -13.96 -39.70 8.10
CA GLU A 1124 -12.69 -39.81 7.38
C GLU A 1124 -11.49 -39.67 8.31
N VAL A 1125 -11.51 -38.74 9.26
CA VAL A 1125 -10.46 -38.61 10.28
C VAL A 1125 -10.34 -39.93 11.06
N THR A 1126 -11.47 -40.52 11.44
CA THR A 1126 -11.52 -41.80 12.18
C THR A 1126 -10.98 -42.95 11.34
N GLU A 1127 -11.33 -43.03 10.06
CA GLU A 1127 -10.80 -44.04 9.13
C GLU A 1127 -9.27 -43.99 9.05
N TYR A 1128 -8.67 -42.79 8.96
CA TYR A 1128 -7.22 -42.64 8.95
C TYR A 1128 -6.59 -42.97 10.31
N THR A 1129 -7.26 -42.69 11.43
CA THR A 1129 -6.76 -43.11 12.76
C THR A 1129 -6.75 -44.63 12.90
N GLU A 1130 -7.77 -45.32 12.38
CA GLU A 1130 -7.84 -46.78 12.39
C GLU A 1130 -6.75 -47.39 11.50
N LYS A 1131 -6.54 -46.84 10.29
CA LYS A 1131 -5.44 -47.24 9.39
C LYS A 1131 -4.06 -47.06 10.02
N ALA A 1132 -3.89 -45.99 10.79
CA ALA A 1132 -2.64 -45.68 11.50
C ALA A 1132 -2.42 -46.54 12.76
N GLY A 1133 -3.44 -47.26 13.23
CA GLY A 1133 -3.38 -48.00 14.49
C GLY A 1133 -3.34 -47.10 15.74
N VAL A 1134 -3.76 -45.84 15.62
CA VAL A 1134 -3.86 -44.90 16.75
C VAL A 1134 -5.29 -44.90 17.33
N PRO A 1135 -5.49 -44.57 18.61
CA PRO A 1135 -6.82 -44.57 19.21
C PRO A 1135 -7.80 -43.64 18.48
N ALA A 1136 -9.03 -44.14 18.27
CA ALA A 1136 -10.11 -43.32 17.73
C ALA A 1136 -10.32 -42.06 18.60
N TYR A 1137 -10.53 -40.91 17.95
CA TYR A 1137 -10.63 -39.58 18.58
C TYR A 1137 -9.36 -39.10 19.32
N GLY A 1138 -8.22 -39.79 19.18
CA GLY A 1138 -6.96 -39.43 19.83
C GLY A 1138 -6.95 -39.56 21.35
N LYS A 1139 -7.90 -40.29 21.95
CA LYS A 1139 -7.94 -40.51 23.40
C LYS A 1139 -6.95 -41.60 23.80
N ALA A 1140 -5.92 -41.24 24.56
CA ALA A 1140 -4.90 -42.17 25.02
C ALA A 1140 -4.72 -42.08 26.54
N THR A 1141 -4.48 -43.23 27.17
CA THR A 1141 -4.04 -43.28 28.57
C THR A 1141 -2.60 -42.80 28.64
N LEU A 1142 -2.34 -41.78 29.44
CA LEU A 1142 -1.00 -41.29 29.73
C LEU A 1142 -0.56 -41.78 31.11
N HIS A 1143 0.75 -41.84 31.30
CA HIS A 1143 1.39 -42.08 32.60
C HIS A 1143 2.11 -40.81 33.04
N ASP A 1144 2.09 -40.55 34.34
CA ASP A 1144 2.83 -39.46 34.95
C ASP A 1144 4.33 -39.78 34.94
N GLY A 1145 5.17 -38.86 34.45
CA GLY A 1145 6.62 -39.04 34.38
C GLY A 1145 7.30 -39.08 35.75
N GLU A 1146 6.74 -38.38 36.75
CA GLU A 1146 7.34 -38.32 38.09
C GLU A 1146 7.06 -39.58 38.92
N THR A 1147 5.85 -40.13 38.82
CA THR A 1147 5.39 -41.27 39.63
C THR A 1147 5.39 -42.60 38.87
N GLY A 1148 5.25 -42.56 37.54
CA GLY A 1148 5.05 -43.72 36.69
C GLY A 1148 3.62 -44.29 36.71
N GLU A 1149 2.71 -43.69 37.50
CA GLU A 1149 1.32 -44.16 37.59
C GLU A 1149 0.49 -43.67 36.39
N PRO A 1150 -0.46 -44.48 35.89
CA PRO A 1150 -1.39 -44.03 34.86
C PRO A 1150 -2.34 -42.96 35.39
N PHE A 1151 -2.65 -41.94 34.59
CA PHE A 1151 -3.68 -40.97 34.93
C PHE A 1151 -5.07 -41.63 34.93
N ASP A 1152 -5.93 -41.20 35.87
CA ASP A 1152 -7.28 -41.76 36.06
C ASP A 1152 -8.18 -41.66 34.82
N GLN A 1153 -7.99 -40.62 34.01
CA GLN A 1153 -8.77 -40.36 32.80
C GLN A 1153 -7.86 -40.26 31.56
N PRO A 1154 -8.28 -40.82 30.42
CA PRO A 1154 -7.53 -40.67 29.18
C PRO A 1154 -7.55 -39.20 28.72
N ALA A 1155 -6.41 -38.73 28.24
CA ALA A 1155 -6.26 -37.39 27.68
C ALA A 1155 -6.36 -37.43 26.15
N THR A 1156 -6.67 -36.29 25.54
CA THR A 1156 -6.55 -36.17 24.08
C THR A 1156 -5.08 -35.92 23.74
N VAL A 1157 -4.51 -36.80 22.92
CA VAL A 1157 -3.12 -36.76 22.48
C VAL A 1157 -3.10 -36.74 20.95
N GLY A 1158 -2.09 -36.11 20.37
CA GLY A 1158 -1.83 -36.22 18.94
C GLY A 1158 -0.74 -35.25 18.49
N ILE A 1159 -0.76 -34.86 17.22
CA ILE A 1159 0.27 -33.99 16.62
C ILE A 1159 -0.36 -32.67 16.17
N ILE A 1160 0.04 -31.58 16.82
CA ILE A 1160 -0.45 -30.21 16.53
C ILE A 1160 0.64 -29.37 15.86
N TYR A 1161 0.27 -28.46 14.97
CA TYR A 1161 1.22 -27.53 14.35
C TYR A 1161 1.36 -26.23 15.17
N MET A 1162 2.55 -26.02 15.73
CA MET A 1162 2.85 -24.88 16.62
C MET A 1162 3.84 -23.91 16.01
N LEU A 1163 3.66 -22.64 16.37
CA LEU A 1163 4.41 -21.48 15.89
C LEU A 1163 5.11 -20.79 17.07
N LYS A 1164 6.34 -20.32 16.85
CA LYS A 1164 7.01 -19.36 17.74
C LYS A 1164 6.75 -17.96 17.23
N LEU A 1165 6.22 -17.07 18.07
CA LEU A 1165 5.93 -15.69 17.67
C LEU A 1165 7.13 -14.77 17.91
N GLY A 1166 7.22 -13.65 17.19
CA GLY A 1166 8.23 -12.59 17.39
C GLY A 1166 8.15 -11.84 18.72
N HIS A 1167 7.34 -12.33 19.67
CA HIS A 1167 7.19 -11.78 21.02
C HIS A 1167 8.08 -12.54 22.00
N MET A 1168 9.38 -12.26 21.94
CA MET A 1168 10.38 -12.91 22.80
C MET A 1168 10.58 -12.15 24.11
N VAL A 1169 10.86 -12.89 25.19
CA VAL A 1169 11.04 -12.30 26.52
C VAL A 1169 12.26 -11.38 26.60
N GLU A 1170 13.36 -11.73 25.94
CA GLU A 1170 14.61 -10.95 25.94
C GLU A 1170 14.42 -9.52 25.38
N ASP A 1171 13.50 -9.36 24.43
CA ASP A 1171 13.19 -8.04 23.86
C ASP A 1171 12.29 -7.22 24.78
N LYS A 1172 11.44 -7.88 25.59
CA LYS A 1172 10.48 -7.22 26.48
C LYS A 1172 11.03 -6.90 27.86
N MET A 1173 12.00 -7.67 28.34
CA MET A 1173 12.63 -7.42 29.63
C MET A 1173 13.35 -6.06 29.61
N HIS A 1174 13.00 -5.19 30.55
CA HIS A 1174 13.60 -3.88 30.73
C HIS A 1174 13.61 -3.51 32.21
N ALA A 1175 14.76 -3.03 32.68
CA ALA A 1175 14.93 -2.57 34.06
C ALA A 1175 15.81 -1.33 34.06
N ARG A 1176 15.48 -0.38 34.93
CA ARG A 1176 16.21 0.86 35.12
C ARG A 1176 16.33 1.15 36.61
N SER A 1177 17.55 1.43 37.05
CA SER A 1177 17.81 2.10 38.33
C SER A 1177 17.96 3.61 38.10
N ILE A 1178 19.02 4.01 37.42
CA ILE A 1178 19.31 5.38 36.98
C ILE A 1178 19.55 5.39 35.48
N GLY A 1179 19.22 6.48 34.82
CA GLY A 1179 19.43 6.61 33.39
C GLY A 1179 19.43 8.07 32.96
N PRO A 1180 19.38 8.32 31.65
CA PRO A 1180 19.28 9.67 31.13
C PRO A 1180 17.92 10.30 31.48
N TYR A 1181 17.93 11.63 31.51
CA TYR A 1181 16.78 12.48 31.81
C TYR A 1181 16.54 13.46 30.66
N SER A 1182 15.29 13.87 30.50
CA SER A 1182 14.86 14.90 29.58
C SER A 1182 15.52 16.23 29.95
N LEU A 1183 15.99 16.97 28.94
CA LEU A 1183 16.61 18.28 29.17
C LEU A 1183 15.58 19.31 29.68
N ILE A 1184 14.34 19.24 29.20
CA ILE A 1184 13.29 20.22 29.49
C ILE A 1184 12.59 19.86 30.80
N THR A 1185 11.99 18.66 30.86
CA THR A 1185 11.15 18.24 31.99
C THR A 1185 11.93 17.64 33.14
N GLN A 1186 13.23 17.37 32.98
CA GLN A 1186 14.07 16.65 33.94
C GLN A 1186 13.57 15.25 34.35
N GLN A 1187 12.53 14.74 33.70
CA GLN A 1187 12.00 13.40 33.93
C GLN A 1187 12.88 12.32 33.26
N PRO A 1188 12.85 11.08 33.77
CA PRO A 1188 13.38 9.92 33.06
C PRO A 1188 12.95 9.90 31.60
N LEU A 1189 13.90 9.68 30.68
CA LEU A 1189 13.53 9.46 29.27
C LEU A 1189 12.60 8.24 29.13
N GLY A 1190 11.82 8.18 28.06
CA GLY A 1190 10.92 7.06 27.80
C GLY A 1190 11.57 5.97 26.95
N GLY A 1191 11.24 4.70 27.23
CA GLY A 1191 11.53 3.57 26.35
C GLY A 1191 12.90 2.89 26.54
N LYS A 1192 12.96 1.60 26.21
CA LYS A 1192 14.13 0.72 26.42
C LYS A 1192 15.40 1.19 25.68
N ALA A 1193 15.25 1.70 24.45
CA ALA A 1193 16.38 2.12 23.62
C ALA A 1193 17.19 3.27 24.23
N GLN A 1194 16.53 4.13 25.03
CA GLN A 1194 17.16 5.25 25.74
C GLN A 1194 17.46 4.91 27.20
N PHE A 1195 17.34 3.64 27.61
CA PHE A 1195 17.40 3.24 29.01
C PHE A 1195 16.40 4.03 29.89
N GLY A 1196 15.19 4.19 29.36
CA GLY A 1196 14.13 5.02 29.92
C GLY A 1196 13.40 4.44 31.13
N GLY A 1197 12.66 5.28 31.85
CA GLY A 1197 11.78 4.86 32.96
C GLY A 1197 10.43 4.33 32.47
N GLN A 1198 9.72 3.63 33.36
CA GLN A 1198 8.32 3.30 33.15
C GLN A 1198 7.44 4.53 33.40
N ARG A 1199 6.37 4.66 32.63
CA ARG A 1199 5.38 5.73 32.86
C ARG A 1199 4.48 5.32 34.03
N PHE A 1200 4.42 6.19 35.04
CA PHE A 1200 3.45 6.10 36.12
C PHE A 1200 2.37 7.14 35.84
N GLY A 1201 1.18 6.70 35.42
CA GLY A 1201 0.10 7.54 34.95
C GLY A 1201 -0.92 7.86 36.04
N GLU A 1202 -1.99 8.55 35.63
CA GLU A 1202 -3.08 8.98 36.51
C GLU A 1202 -3.77 7.81 37.20
N MET A 1203 -4.03 6.71 36.48
CA MET A 1203 -4.69 5.53 37.06
C MET A 1203 -3.84 4.85 38.12
N GLU A 1204 -2.51 4.78 37.94
CA GLU A 1204 -1.61 4.22 38.95
C GLU A 1204 -1.48 5.15 40.18
N VAL A 1205 -1.58 6.47 39.99
CA VAL A 1205 -1.66 7.44 41.09
C VAL A 1205 -2.91 7.21 41.93
N TRP A 1206 -4.10 7.11 41.30
CA TRP A 1206 -5.35 6.83 42.00
C TRP A 1206 -5.29 5.52 42.79
N ALA A 1207 -4.62 4.50 42.27
CA ALA A 1207 -4.44 3.25 42.98
C ALA A 1207 -3.67 3.46 44.30
N LEU A 1208 -2.56 4.22 44.29
CA LEU A 1208 -1.80 4.52 45.51
C LEU A 1208 -2.55 5.44 46.48
N GLU A 1209 -3.31 6.41 45.96
CA GLU A 1209 -4.19 7.27 46.76
C GLU A 1209 -5.25 6.45 47.50
N ALA A 1210 -5.88 5.48 46.82
CA ALA A 1210 -6.88 4.59 47.40
C ALA A 1210 -6.31 3.73 48.54
N PHE A 1211 -5.03 3.34 48.47
CA PHE A 1211 -4.33 2.65 49.55
C PHE A 1211 -3.84 3.58 50.67
N GLY A 1212 -3.91 4.90 50.49
CA GLY A 1212 -3.33 5.88 51.42
C GLY A 1212 -1.80 5.88 51.43
N ALA A 1213 -1.16 5.39 50.37
CA ALA A 1213 0.30 5.24 50.27
C ALA A 1213 1.00 6.57 49.89
N SER A 1214 0.77 7.61 50.69
CA SER A 1214 1.20 8.99 50.40
C SER A 1214 2.72 9.15 50.24
N HIS A 1215 3.53 8.48 51.05
CA HIS A 1215 4.99 8.54 50.95
C HIS A 1215 5.52 7.88 49.68
N ILE A 1216 4.94 6.75 49.26
CA ILE A 1216 5.32 6.06 48.02
C ILE A 1216 4.97 6.94 46.83
N LEU A 1217 3.76 7.52 46.85
CA LEU A 1217 3.31 8.44 45.81
C LEU A 1217 4.22 9.67 45.73
N GLN A 1218 4.55 10.28 46.87
CA GLN A 1218 5.44 11.43 46.95
C GLN A 1218 6.83 11.09 46.38
N GLU A 1219 7.41 9.94 46.74
CA GLU A 1219 8.70 9.50 46.22
C GLU A 1219 8.68 9.32 44.69
N ILE A 1220 7.64 8.66 44.16
CA ILE A 1220 7.47 8.40 42.72
C ILE A 1220 7.35 9.71 41.93
N LEU A 1221 6.56 10.67 42.44
CA LEU A 1221 6.31 11.94 41.76
C LEU A 1221 7.45 12.95 41.89
N THR A 1222 8.41 12.74 42.81
CA THR A 1222 9.52 13.68 43.07
C THR A 1222 10.89 13.04 42.83
N VAL A 1223 11.45 12.39 43.85
CA VAL A 1223 12.81 11.88 43.94
C VAL A 1223 13.12 10.82 42.87
N LYS A 1224 12.12 10.01 42.47
CA LYS A 1224 12.27 9.02 41.39
C LYS A 1224 12.04 9.60 39.99
N SER A 1225 11.60 10.86 39.90
CA SER A 1225 11.22 11.53 38.66
C SER A 1225 12.10 12.77 38.41
N ASP A 1226 11.61 13.95 38.73
CA ASP A 1226 12.11 15.24 38.25
C ASP A 1226 12.61 16.18 39.35
N ASP A 1227 12.67 15.73 40.62
CA ASP A 1227 13.41 16.45 41.66
C ASP A 1227 14.93 16.24 41.46
N VAL A 1228 15.57 17.20 40.80
CA VAL A 1228 16.99 17.14 40.40
C VAL A 1228 17.94 16.99 41.59
N LEU A 1229 17.68 17.74 42.67
CA LEU A 1229 18.53 17.72 43.87
C LEU A 1229 18.17 16.54 44.76
N GLY A 1230 16.87 16.27 44.93
CA GLY A 1230 16.36 15.17 45.73
C GLY A 1230 16.84 13.82 45.21
N ARG A 1231 16.82 13.57 43.90
CA ARG A 1231 17.28 12.29 43.32
C ARG A 1231 18.76 12.02 43.55
N ALA A 1232 19.61 13.05 43.46
CA ALA A 1232 21.05 12.91 43.67
C ALA A 1232 21.36 12.58 45.15
N LYS A 1233 20.73 13.33 46.07
CA LYS A 1233 20.84 13.08 47.51
C LYS A 1233 20.28 11.72 47.91
N ALA A 1234 19.17 11.31 47.31
CA ALA A 1234 18.55 10.03 47.58
C ALA A 1234 19.46 8.88 47.15
N TYR A 1235 20.09 8.98 45.97
CA TYR A 1235 21.06 7.99 45.55
C TYR A 1235 22.26 7.93 46.50
N GLU A 1236 22.81 9.07 46.90
CA GLU A 1236 23.90 9.14 47.88
C GLU A 1236 23.51 8.52 49.23
N SER A 1237 22.29 8.81 49.71
CA SER A 1237 21.76 8.26 50.97
C SER A 1237 21.60 6.75 50.89
N ILE A 1238 21.07 6.22 49.77
CA ILE A 1238 20.94 4.78 49.54
C ILE A 1238 22.31 4.09 49.55
N VAL A 1239 23.32 4.68 48.89
CA VAL A 1239 24.68 4.12 48.85
C VAL A 1239 25.34 4.14 50.24
N LYS A 1240 25.10 5.18 51.04
CA LYS A 1240 25.64 5.30 52.40
C LYS A 1240 24.84 4.52 53.45
N GLY A 1241 23.62 4.06 53.12
CA GLY A 1241 22.69 3.48 54.10
C GLY A 1241 22.07 4.50 55.05
N GLU A 1242 21.98 5.77 54.64
CA GLU A 1242 21.37 6.88 55.39
C GLU A 1242 19.85 6.99 55.11
N PRO A 1243 19.06 7.61 56.00
CA PRO A 1243 17.64 7.85 55.76
C PRO A 1243 17.39 8.66 54.48
N MET A 1244 16.27 8.38 53.80
CA MET A 1244 15.90 9.10 52.59
C MET A 1244 15.73 10.61 52.85
N PRO A 1245 16.21 11.48 51.94
CA PRO A 1245 16.06 12.92 52.10
C PRO A 1245 14.59 13.34 51.92
N GLN A 1246 14.24 14.50 52.47
CA GLN A 1246 12.94 15.11 52.23
C GLN A 1246 12.80 15.51 50.75
N ALA A 1247 11.66 15.20 50.14
CA ALA A 1247 11.34 15.53 48.76
C ALA A 1247 11.25 17.05 48.56
N GLY A 1248 11.83 17.54 47.46
CA GLY A 1248 11.73 18.92 47.01
C GLY A 1248 10.54 19.15 46.06
N ILE A 1249 10.60 20.27 45.34
CA ILE A 1249 9.59 20.65 44.35
C ILE A 1249 9.92 19.97 43.01
N PRO A 1250 8.94 19.30 42.36
CA PRO A 1250 9.09 18.78 41.00
C PRO A 1250 9.49 19.85 40.00
N GLU A 1251 10.44 19.54 39.11
CA GLU A 1251 10.82 20.48 38.05
C GLU A 1251 9.68 20.72 37.06
N SER A 1252 8.76 19.76 36.84
CA SER A 1252 7.58 19.98 36.00
C SER A 1252 6.70 21.12 36.51
N LEU A 1253 6.61 21.31 37.83
CA LEU A 1253 5.87 22.43 38.41
C LEU A 1253 6.59 23.75 38.17
N ASN A 1254 7.93 23.76 38.31
CA ASN A 1254 8.73 24.93 37.96
C ASN A 1254 8.54 25.31 36.49
N VAL A 1255 8.60 24.35 35.57
CA VAL A 1255 8.37 24.59 34.14
C VAL A 1255 6.99 25.21 33.90
N LEU A 1256 5.93 24.66 34.50
CA LEU A 1256 4.58 25.21 34.41
C LEU A 1256 4.51 26.67 34.89
N LEU A 1257 5.12 26.99 36.04
CA LEU A 1257 5.15 28.35 36.57
C LEU A 1257 5.88 29.31 35.61
N HIS A 1258 6.96 28.87 34.96
CA HIS A 1258 7.67 29.68 33.97
C HIS A 1258 6.86 29.85 32.68
N GLU A 1259 6.14 28.83 32.22
CA GLU A 1259 5.24 28.93 31.06
C GLU A 1259 4.09 29.91 31.33
N LEU A 1260 3.46 29.84 32.52
CA LEU A 1260 2.42 30.78 32.92
C LEU A 1260 2.95 32.23 33.01
N ARG A 1261 4.16 32.43 33.54
CA ARG A 1261 4.84 33.74 33.53
C ARG A 1261 5.17 34.21 32.11
N GLY A 1262 5.51 33.29 31.21
CA GLY A 1262 5.72 33.56 29.78
C GLY A 1262 4.45 34.08 29.07
N LEU A 1263 3.26 33.70 29.55
CA LEU A 1263 1.98 34.25 29.11
C LEU A 1263 1.66 35.63 29.72
N GLY A 1264 2.53 36.15 30.61
CA GLY A 1264 2.31 37.41 31.33
C GLY A 1264 1.50 37.27 32.61
N LEU A 1265 1.26 36.05 33.10
CA LEU A 1265 0.54 35.80 34.36
C LEU A 1265 1.53 35.83 35.54
N SER A 1266 1.23 36.64 36.57
CA SER A 1266 2.01 36.64 37.81
C SER A 1266 1.53 35.55 38.76
N VAL A 1267 2.26 34.43 38.82
CA VAL A 1267 1.98 33.32 39.74
C VAL A 1267 3.13 33.19 40.74
N THR A 1268 2.77 33.27 42.03
CA THR A 1268 3.66 33.07 43.18
C THR A 1268 3.14 31.90 44.02
N LEU A 1269 4.05 31.06 44.53
CA LEU A 1269 3.76 30.06 45.54
C LEU A 1269 4.27 30.63 46.87
N ASP A 1270 3.38 30.80 47.84
CA ASP A 1270 3.72 31.30 49.19
C ASP A 1270 4.23 30.18 50.10
#